data_AF-A0A2E7R004-F1
#
_entry.id   AF-A0A2E7R004-F1
#
_cell.length_a   1.000
_cell.length_b   1.000
_cell.length_c   1.000
_cell.angle_alpha   90.00
_cell.angle_beta   90.00
_cell.angle_gamma   90.00
#
_symmetry.space_group_name_H-M   'P 1'
#
loop_
_entity.id
_entity.type
_entity.pdbx_description
1 polymer ?
#
loop_
_entity_poly.entity_id
_entity_poly.type
_entity_poly.pdbx_seq_one_letter_code
_entity_poly.pdbx_strand_id
1 'polypeptide(L)'
;MKKILSNLILLSSICLFLGDHTANAQKAFLEEFNGPDLDPSWLIFDNEGGTHVGFTDEGEYEVVDSQSKSDAGLGLKLSGSGDFTVDATIRLENIFDGRFDFKFRFLAPKFMELVFNQNDFMRVFSGERGSNTVQIPSFGYEEGSSMHIRFAWTESTGTMRIGVAKGEETMQLINTISGLQKFQPTRLDLILFRIGAGEHTPRLFYDRIQIQDKALPIGVSSFVDDFSGPKLDERWVPLGKSENSQVGFSDGIYEIKGQQGSDAGLRHKIEGTGSFTANARIKLKDFSKSASDFKFRFLVGGLIEIVYNSFDDIRVYSGELGENIARFNKIGFKDGDVIDLKLAYDDLAKTVQVGVAQNDGPMILLAQESGLFEFEPENLDLVLFKFGEGNGNEPRLQLDHFDISDGYVPVEVQTIIDDFDGPELISPWIVLGEESEHIGFDDKGRYQFKSALSPNNKAGLGLRLPSPGSTTVDLNLSLSEFVDSNSALIMRFPGSDALEILVGGDKTFEVIFSGDSLLKLDDFNLGDEETLNLRFGWDSTLELFEIGAGINGQGLELMLEEFGEGWKPRMLEILLSSSGEKDPSTAVYLDSFSARSGFSQIPTERLEPFIDEFEDPLLSDTWITIDEDAQLGISNGTYRFKDPSRSSNAAGIKHIFTGQGSFTVDAHVIFEQFNETGSDFKLRFFGGKFIELVYNSFDDIRMHSGEKGGINRIEDIGILEKETVQFRFVWNEPAGQAQYGVFTGDKWTLVGSVSGLTEFTPNSLDMILFKFGDGPEPIVSIDRFEIRSGIDEIPMDPPIQPYRDDFDGPKLAESWILRDESPEAQRGFENGFYELRDPSTSASDVGLRHAIEGKGGSFTSDFGFTFDGFSGSATDFKFRFLGGKFIEFVYNSFDDLRVYSQERGENVSKIQKVGINDGDAVKIRFIWNEISSEVIIGLSIRDEPMKEIAKISGLKEFTPEIVDFIMFKFGEGNGNTPGLLVDYFEIVPGVSPIPEVQPPVEGIVETFDGPELGEDWSVRDDSADAQIGFTEDGRYQVNEPSTSAGGDAGIRRSFTSGGSFTADLNMHFEDFIGSHTDFKFRFFGGKFLELVFNSFDDVRVFSAEKGGNVNRLDDIGVTDGAPLHFRFIWDAETGNATYGVSIDGGAMVEIATAEGLKAFEPNIVDFVMFKFGEGNGNTPKMLIDHFEIRDGVFPLSEGGNESVIEITSIDVTNTAPQTVTITWSSTPGATYNVEWSNDLLEWNNLIDDIPSDGDDTTVKNENIPADDDRRFYRVKQSSD
;
A
#
# COMPACT_ATOMS: atom_id res chain seq x y z
N MET A 1 14.59 62.07 -67.69
CA MET A 1 13.16 61.75 -67.52
C MET A 1 12.97 60.35 -68.09
N LYS A 2 12.59 59.32 -67.34
CA LYS A 2 12.29 59.24 -65.90
C LYS A 2 12.23 57.73 -65.57
N LYS A 3 12.92 57.37 -64.47
CA LYS A 3 12.52 56.39 -63.45
C LYS A 3 12.37 54.90 -63.84
N ILE A 4 12.96 54.09 -62.96
CA ILE A 4 12.74 52.65 -62.72
C ILE A 4 13.68 51.73 -63.50
N LEU A 5 14.95 51.66 -63.06
CA LEU A 5 15.66 50.40 -62.74
C LEU A 5 17.07 50.75 -62.24
N SER A 6 17.18 51.18 -60.98
CA SER A 6 18.43 51.14 -60.19
C SER A 6 18.11 51.55 -58.76
N ASN A 7 18.65 50.79 -57.81
CA ASN A 7 18.68 51.06 -56.38
C ASN A 7 17.41 50.74 -55.59
N LEU A 8 17.11 49.43 -55.62
CA LEU A 8 16.58 48.66 -54.50
C LEU A 8 17.59 48.61 -53.32
N ILE A 9 18.19 49.76 -52.96
CA ILE A 9 19.16 49.99 -51.85
C ILE A 9 18.59 51.07 -50.90
N LEU A 10 17.26 51.20 -50.80
CA LEU A 10 16.66 52.25 -49.97
C LEU A 10 15.42 51.79 -49.20
N LEU A 11 15.42 50.54 -48.72
CA LEU A 11 14.46 50.05 -47.72
C LEU A 11 15.13 49.25 -46.58
N SER A 12 16.43 49.49 -46.33
CA SER A 12 17.21 48.84 -45.26
C SER A 12 17.85 49.83 -44.29
N SER A 13 17.30 51.04 -44.12
CA SER A 13 17.92 52.07 -43.27
C SER A 13 16.97 52.90 -42.39
N ILE A 14 15.76 52.41 -42.09
CA ILE A 14 14.89 52.98 -41.04
C ILE A 14 14.31 51.87 -40.15
N CYS A 15 15.17 51.03 -39.58
CA CYS A 15 14.91 50.17 -38.42
C CYS A 15 16.20 49.95 -37.62
N LEU A 16 16.94 51.03 -37.35
CA LEU A 16 18.07 51.06 -36.42
C LEU A 16 17.69 51.94 -35.22
N PHE A 17 16.73 51.47 -34.43
CA PHE A 17 16.45 51.89 -33.05
C PHE A 17 15.54 50.83 -32.39
N LEU A 18 16.04 49.60 -32.27
CA LEU A 18 15.64 48.66 -31.24
C LEU A 18 16.93 47.97 -30.82
N GLY A 19 17.38 48.28 -29.61
CA GLY A 19 18.58 47.68 -29.05
C GLY A 19 18.39 46.18 -28.86
N ASP A 20 19.46 45.44 -29.09
CA ASP A 20 19.64 44.10 -28.53
C ASP A 20 19.42 44.18 -27.02
N HIS A 21 18.31 43.62 -26.54
CA HIS A 21 18.23 43.14 -25.17
C HIS A 21 18.87 41.75 -25.18
N THR A 22 20.18 41.68 -24.99
CA THR A 22 20.82 40.46 -24.50
C THR A 22 20.20 40.14 -23.13
N ALA A 23 19.52 39.00 -23.02
CA ALA A 23 19.07 38.45 -21.76
C ALA A 23 20.30 38.29 -20.84
N ASN A 24 20.33 39.00 -19.72
CA ASN A 24 21.39 38.86 -18.73
C ASN A 24 20.97 37.77 -17.74
N ALA A 25 21.83 36.77 -17.53
CA ALA A 25 21.68 35.77 -16.47
C ALA A 25 21.58 36.46 -15.10
N GLN A 26 20.93 35.80 -14.13
CA GLN A 26 20.85 36.29 -12.76
C GLN A 26 22.27 36.52 -12.21
N LYS A 27 22.58 37.75 -11.79
CA LYS A 27 23.92 38.07 -11.30
C LYS A 27 24.19 37.30 -10.00
N ALA A 28 25.31 36.58 -9.93
CA ALA A 28 25.75 35.92 -8.71
C ALA A 28 25.84 36.93 -7.55
N PHE A 29 25.37 36.50 -6.38
CA PHE A 29 25.30 37.32 -5.17
C PHE A 29 25.72 36.47 -3.97
N LEU A 30 26.43 37.05 -3.02
CA LEU A 30 26.81 36.41 -1.77
C LEU A 30 26.73 37.46 -0.67
N GLU A 31 26.01 37.14 0.39
CA GLU A 31 25.98 37.87 1.65
C GLU A 31 26.26 36.86 2.76
N GLU A 32 27.28 37.14 3.58
CA GLU A 32 27.69 36.31 4.72
C GLU A 32 27.33 36.97 6.05
N PHE A 33 26.59 38.09 6.01
CA PHE A 33 26.10 38.85 7.16
C PHE A 33 27.15 39.13 8.27
N ASN A 34 28.43 39.19 7.89
CA ASN A 34 29.58 39.34 8.81
C ASN A 34 30.17 40.76 8.83
N GLY A 35 29.50 41.72 8.19
CA GLY A 35 29.92 43.13 8.08
C GLY A 35 29.20 44.07 9.07
N PRO A 36 29.67 45.33 9.22
CA PRO A 36 29.02 46.30 10.11
C PRO A 36 27.72 46.91 9.54
N ASP A 37 27.52 46.81 8.22
CA ASP A 37 26.40 47.39 7.48
C ASP A 37 25.88 46.36 6.45
N LEU A 38 24.56 46.29 6.26
CA LEU A 38 23.90 45.40 5.30
C LEU A 38 24.16 45.89 3.86
N ASP A 39 24.37 44.98 2.89
CA ASP A 39 24.58 45.39 1.50
C ASP A 39 23.42 46.28 1.00
N PRO A 40 23.70 47.42 0.31
CA PRO A 40 22.66 48.35 -0.15
C PRO A 40 21.61 47.74 -1.11
N SER A 41 21.84 46.53 -1.62
CA SER A 41 20.91 45.77 -2.46
C SER A 41 19.73 45.20 -1.68
N TRP A 42 19.84 45.12 -0.35
CA TRP A 42 18.77 44.71 0.55
C TRP A 42 17.78 45.85 0.82
N LEU A 43 16.50 45.51 0.79
CA LEU A 43 15.38 46.34 1.22
C LEU A 43 14.97 45.86 2.61
N ILE A 44 14.91 46.77 3.58
CA ILE A 44 14.47 46.45 4.93
C ILE A 44 12.95 46.65 5.01
N PHE A 45 12.22 45.62 5.43
CA PHE A 45 10.82 45.72 5.83
C PHE A 45 10.78 45.98 7.35
N ASP A 46 10.61 47.24 7.74
CA ASP A 46 10.44 47.67 9.14
C ASP A 46 9.27 48.65 9.22
N ASN A 47 8.35 48.42 10.15
CA ASN A 47 7.15 49.24 10.25
C ASN A 47 7.19 50.28 11.37
N GLU A 48 8.00 50.11 12.44
CA GLU A 48 8.02 51.08 13.56
C GLU A 48 9.36 51.20 14.33
N GLY A 49 10.51 50.82 13.76
CA GLY A 49 11.82 51.12 14.37
C GLY A 49 12.06 50.30 15.63
N GLY A 50 12.18 48.98 15.46
CA GLY A 50 12.42 48.04 16.55
C GLY A 50 12.28 46.56 16.18
N THR A 51 12.15 46.25 14.89
CA THR A 51 11.99 44.87 14.39
C THR A 51 13.28 44.27 13.82
N HIS A 52 14.33 45.08 13.71
CA HIS A 52 15.66 44.66 13.28
C HIS A 52 16.65 44.99 14.39
N VAL A 53 17.29 43.98 14.96
CA VAL A 53 18.30 44.16 16.02
C VAL A 53 19.66 44.45 15.40
N GLY A 54 19.91 43.96 14.18
CA GLY A 54 21.12 44.20 13.39
C GLY A 54 22.08 43.03 13.46
N PHE A 55 23.37 43.30 13.23
CA PHE A 55 24.43 42.28 13.27
C PHE A 55 24.73 41.83 14.71
N THR A 56 24.75 40.52 14.93
CA THR A 56 25.16 39.90 16.21
C THR A 56 26.68 39.89 16.33
N ASP A 57 27.19 39.71 17.55
CA ASP A 57 28.64 39.55 17.80
C ASP A 57 29.22 38.27 17.14
N GLU A 58 28.35 37.35 16.72
CA GLU A 58 28.67 36.08 16.07
C GLU A 58 28.64 36.17 14.54
N GLY A 59 28.28 37.33 13.96
CA GLY A 59 28.29 37.56 12.52
C GLY A 59 27.01 37.12 11.80
N GLU A 60 25.86 37.22 12.44
CA GLU A 60 24.53 36.96 11.86
C GLU A 60 23.69 38.23 11.84
N TYR A 61 22.69 38.32 10.96
CA TYR A 61 21.72 39.42 10.98
C TYR A 61 20.40 39.00 11.64
N GLU A 62 20.03 39.68 12.72
CA GLU A 62 18.88 39.34 13.55
C GLU A 62 17.63 40.19 13.23
N VAL A 63 16.51 39.49 12.99
CA VAL A 63 15.16 40.06 12.86
C VAL A 63 14.26 39.54 13.98
N VAL A 64 13.50 40.46 14.58
CA VAL A 64 12.61 40.24 15.72
C VAL A 64 11.24 40.83 15.41
N ASP A 65 10.17 40.02 15.38
CA ASP A 65 8.80 40.55 15.23
C ASP A 65 8.09 40.69 16.58
N SER A 66 8.16 41.90 17.14
CA SER A 66 7.60 42.18 18.47
C SER A 66 6.11 42.52 18.50
N GLN A 67 5.49 43.00 17.41
CA GLN A 67 4.10 43.53 17.41
C GLN A 67 3.40 43.45 16.03
N SER A 68 2.99 42.25 15.61
CA SER A 68 2.43 41.96 14.28
C SER A 68 1.23 42.84 13.83
N LYS A 69 1.48 43.75 12.89
CA LYS A 69 0.48 44.36 11.99
C LYS A 69 0.90 44.35 10.50
N SER A 70 2.10 43.86 10.16
CA SER A 70 2.70 43.85 8.80
C SER A 70 3.93 42.93 8.72
N ASP A 71 4.45 42.65 7.51
CA ASP A 71 5.68 41.89 7.26
C ASP A 71 6.93 42.56 7.87
N ALA A 72 7.78 41.80 8.58
CA ALA A 72 9.11 42.22 9.06
C ALA A 72 10.20 41.31 8.45
N GLY A 73 11.26 41.89 7.89
CA GLY A 73 12.32 41.09 7.26
C GLY A 73 13.11 41.81 6.17
N LEU A 74 13.72 41.05 5.26
CA LEU A 74 14.64 41.55 4.23
C LEU A 74 14.18 41.17 2.82
N GLY A 75 14.33 42.10 1.87
CA GLY A 75 14.01 41.89 0.45
C GLY A 75 15.22 42.14 -0.45
N LEU A 76 15.68 41.12 -1.17
CA LEU A 76 16.77 41.23 -2.13
C LEU A 76 16.24 41.43 -3.54
N LYS A 77 16.70 42.47 -4.24
CA LYS A 77 16.34 42.68 -5.64
C LYS A 77 17.05 41.67 -6.54
N LEU A 78 16.29 40.94 -7.35
CA LEU A 78 16.81 40.02 -8.35
C LEU A 78 16.83 40.72 -9.72
N SER A 79 17.80 40.34 -10.56
CA SER A 79 17.98 40.93 -11.89
C SER A 79 18.54 39.89 -12.84
N GLY A 80 17.69 39.31 -13.67
CA GLY A 80 18.09 38.41 -14.75
C GLY A 80 16.98 37.45 -15.18
N SER A 81 17.25 36.68 -16.23
CA SER A 81 16.48 35.53 -16.70
C SER A 81 17.45 34.38 -16.99
N GLY A 82 17.12 33.15 -16.63
CA GLY A 82 18.01 31.99 -16.75
C GLY A 82 17.95 31.07 -15.53
N ASP A 83 18.65 29.94 -15.60
CA ASP A 83 18.82 29.02 -14.47
C ASP A 83 19.47 29.74 -13.28
N PHE A 84 19.02 29.44 -12.07
CA PHE A 84 19.65 29.98 -10.88
C PHE A 84 19.49 29.05 -9.67
N THR A 85 20.37 29.22 -8.69
CA THR A 85 20.22 28.61 -7.37
C THR A 85 20.24 29.69 -6.30
N VAL A 86 19.34 29.60 -5.31
CA VAL A 86 19.39 30.38 -4.08
C VAL A 86 19.63 29.42 -2.92
N ASP A 87 20.76 29.60 -2.23
CA ASP A 87 21.09 28.93 -0.98
C ASP A 87 20.94 29.94 0.17
N ALA A 88 20.26 29.54 1.25
CA ALA A 88 20.10 30.35 2.45
C ALA A 88 20.35 29.51 3.70
N THR A 89 21.19 30.02 4.61
CA THR A 89 21.40 29.48 5.95
C THR A 89 20.68 30.37 6.95
N ILE A 90 19.77 29.79 7.71
CA ILE A 90 18.96 30.49 8.71
C ILE A 90 18.92 29.73 10.03
N ARG A 91 18.54 30.42 11.10
CA ARG A 91 18.35 29.85 12.42
C ARG A 91 17.20 30.57 13.13
N LEU A 92 16.35 29.84 13.84
CA LEU A 92 15.19 30.35 14.55
C LEU A 92 15.35 30.11 16.06
N GLU A 93 14.99 31.11 16.87
CA GLU A 93 14.96 31.02 18.33
C GLU A 93 13.67 31.62 18.91
N ASN A 94 13.35 31.22 20.15
CA ASN A 94 12.17 31.57 20.93
C ASN A 94 10.85 31.27 20.21
N ILE A 95 10.75 30.05 19.65
CA ILE A 95 9.64 29.62 18.81
C ILE A 95 8.64 28.67 19.50
N PHE A 96 8.98 28.05 20.63
CA PHE A 96 8.15 27.01 21.28
C PHE A 96 6.76 27.46 21.75
N ASP A 97 6.56 28.74 22.06
CA ASP A 97 5.27 29.32 22.49
C ASP A 97 4.75 30.43 21.55
N GLY A 98 5.47 30.67 20.45
CA GLY A 98 5.18 31.74 19.51
C GLY A 98 4.32 31.23 18.36
N ARG A 99 3.12 31.80 18.17
CA ARG A 99 2.44 31.69 16.88
C ARG A 99 3.22 32.53 15.85
N PHE A 100 3.91 31.91 14.90
CA PHE A 100 4.66 32.60 13.83
C PHE A 100 4.54 31.89 12.47
N ASP A 101 4.74 32.69 11.41
CA ASP A 101 5.05 32.25 10.06
C ASP A 101 6.43 32.81 9.68
N PHE A 102 7.30 31.98 9.14
CA PHE A 102 8.50 32.41 8.43
C PHE A 102 8.33 32.14 6.93
N LYS A 103 8.62 33.11 6.06
CA LYS A 103 8.28 33.08 4.64
C LYS A 103 9.47 33.38 3.73
N PHE A 104 9.73 32.50 2.76
CA PHE A 104 10.55 32.77 1.58
C PHE A 104 9.63 33.10 0.40
N ARG A 105 9.65 34.34 -0.10
CA ARG A 105 8.73 34.79 -1.16
C ARG A 105 9.49 35.33 -2.37
N PHE A 106 9.36 34.66 -3.50
CA PHE A 106 9.84 35.16 -4.80
C PHE A 106 8.74 35.96 -5.50
N LEU A 107 9.01 37.23 -5.82
CA LEU A 107 8.05 38.10 -6.51
C LEU A 107 8.33 38.21 -8.00
N ALA A 108 7.42 37.71 -8.82
CA ALA A 108 7.30 38.02 -10.24
C ALA A 108 5.96 38.77 -10.48
N PRO A 109 5.47 39.00 -11.71
CA PRO A 109 4.10 39.47 -11.95
C PRO A 109 3.01 38.64 -11.22
N LYS A 110 3.35 37.41 -10.81
CA LYS A 110 2.69 36.57 -9.82
C LYS A 110 3.74 36.09 -8.80
N PHE A 111 3.38 35.87 -7.54
CA PHE A 111 4.33 35.47 -6.49
C PHE A 111 4.40 33.95 -6.30
N MET A 112 5.55 33.48 -5.82
CA MET A 112 5.74 32.16 -5.21
C MET A 112 6.13 32.38 -3.75
N GLU A 113 5.52 31.66 -2.82
CA GLU A 113 5.78 31.78 -1.39
C GLU A 113 5.93 30.41 -0.72
N LEU A 114 6.97 30.23 0.07
CA LEU A 114 7.19 29.10 0.95
C LEU A 114 6.99 29.59 2.39
N VAL A 115 6.13 28.93 3.16
CA VAL A 115 5.79 29.29 4.55
C VAL A 115 6.14 28.15 5.49
N PHE A 116 6.87 28.46 6.56
CA PHE A 116 7.19 27.60 7.69
C PHE A 116 6.42 28.08 8.93
N ASN A 117 5.83 27.16 9.70
CA ASN A 117 5.10 27.51 10.92
C ASN A 117 5.42 26.57 12.10
N GLN A 118 4.86 26.89 13.28
CA GLN A 118 5.07 26.23 14.57
C GLN A 118 4.68 24.74 14.66
N ASN A 119 3.91 24.19 13.70
CA ASN A 119 3.47 22.80 13.72
C ASN A 119 4.34 21.92 12.80
N ASP A 120 5.57 22.36 12.50
CA ASP A 120 6.46 21.75 11.50
C ASP A 120 5.85 21.62 10.10
N PHE A 121 4.86 22.46 9.76
CA PHE A 121 4.27 22.46 8.42
C PHE A 121 5.00 23.42 7.50
N MET A 122 5.41 22.90 6.34
CA MET A 122 5.82 23.70 5.19
C MET A 122 4.66 23.81 4.20
N ARG A 123 4.38 25.03 3.70
CA ARG A 123 3.38 25.28 2.64
C ARG A 123 4.01 26.04 1.48
N VAL A 124 3.71 25.61 0.26
CA VAL A 124 4.09 26.31 -0.97
C VAL A 124 2.86 26.97 -1.58
N PHE A 125 2.97 28.22 -2.03
CA PHE A 125 1.94 28.94 -2.78
C PHE A 125 2.50 29.40 -4.12
N SER A 126 1.74 29.23 -5.20
CA SER A 126 2.02 29.83 -6.50
C SER A 126 0.78 30.54 -7.04
N GLY A 127 0.92 31.83 -7.36
CA GLY A 127 -0.16 32.64 -7.93
C GLY A 127 -0.58 32.25 -9.35
N GLU A 128 0.05 31.26 -9.98
CA GLU A 128 -0.31 30.79 -11.33
C GLU A 128 -1.41 29.74 -11.38
N ARG A 129 -1.55 28.88 -10.36
CA ARG A 129 -2.40 27.66 -10.44
C ARG A 129 -3.59 27.60 -9.47
N GLY A 130 -3.86 28.65 -8.69
CA GLY A 130 -4.70 28.47 -7.51
C GLY A 130 -3.93 27.72 -6.42
N SER A 131 -4.40 27.76 -5.18
CA SER A 131 -3.65 27.30 -4.01
C SER A 131 -3.40 25.79 -4.01
N ASN A 132 -2.26 25.33 -4.54
CA ASN A 132 -1.74 23.99 -4.26
C ASN A 132 -1.00 24.02 -2.92
N THR A 133 -1.66 23.65 -1.84
CA THR A 133 -1.00 23.48 -0.54
C THR A 133 -0.46 22.06 -0.47
N VAL A 134 0.85 21.89 -0.65
CA VAL A 134 1.52 20.65 -0.22
C VAL A 134 1.83 20.83 1.27
N GLN A 135 1.27 19.96 2.12
CA GLN A 135 1.62 19.87 3.53
C GLN A 135 2.64 18.76 3.71
N ILE A 136 3.73 19.06 4.40
CA ILE A 136 4.73 18.06 4.79
C ILE A 136 4.68 18.02 6.32
N PRO A 137 4.14 16.95 6.92
CA PRO A 137 4.14 16.78 8.37
C PRO A 137 5.56 16.48 8.87
N SER A 138 5.87 16.93 10.09
CA SER A 138 7.01 16.45 10.88
C SER A 138 8.40 16.72 10.28
N PHE A 139 8.62 17.93 9.74
CA PHE A 139 9.95 18.38 9.33
C PHE A 139 10.98 18.38 10.48
N GLY A 140 10.55 18.51 11.75
CA GLY A 140 11.39 18.28 12.95
C GLY A 140 12.48 19.33 13.13
N TYR A 141 12.14 20.62 13.14
CA TYR A 141 13.12 21.68 13.42
C TYR A 141 13.45 21.74 14.91
N GLU A 142 14.73 21.62 15.26
CA GLU A 142 15.21 21.86 16.62
C GLU A 142 15.56 23.34 16.80
N GLU A 143 14.98 23.99 17.80
CA GLU A 143 15.27 25.39 18.10
C GLU A 143 16.78 25.64 18.26
N GLY A 144 17.27 26.70 17.62
CA GLY A 144 18.70 27.04 17.62
C GLY A 144 19.56 26.23 16.65
N SER A 145 19.01 25.25 15.93
CA SER A 145 19.74 24.56 14.84
C SER A 145 19.78 25.40 13.56
N SER A 146 20.89 25.33 12.83
CA SER A 146 21.02 25.96 11.51
C SER A 146 20.30 25.13 10.44
N MET A 147 19.58 25.80 9.56
CA MET A 147 18.88 25.19 8.43
C MET A 147 19.42 25.75 7.13
N HIS A 148 19.78 24.87 6.20
CA HIS A 148 20.20 25.23 4.85
C HIS A 148 19.05 24.95 3.88
N ILE A 149 18.57 25.97 3.18
CA ILE A 149 17.48 25.87 2.22
C ILE A 149 18.02 26.21 0.84
N ARG A 150 17.78 25.31 -0.12
CA ARG A 150 18.18 25.46 -1.53
C ARG A 150 16.96 25.53 -2.45
N PHE A 151 16.92 26.56 -3.30
CA PHE A 151 15.99 26.67 -4.43
C PHE A 151 16.78 26.59 -5.73
N ALA A 152 16.54 25.58 -6.56
CA ALA A 152 17.19 25.42 -7.86
C ALA A 152 16.16 25.54 -9.00
N TRP A 153 16.25 26.63 -9.75
CA TRP A 153 15.38 26.92 -10.89
C TRP A 153 16.04 26.52 -12.21
N THR A 154 15.34 25.70 -13.00
CA THR A 154 15.73 25.32 -14.35
C THR A 154 14.75 25.91 -15.37
N GLU A 155 15.23 26.86 -16.18
CA GLU A 155 14.42 27.62 -17.14
C GLU A 155 13.92 26.74 -18.29
N SER A 156 14.77 25.83 -18.79
CA SER A 156 14.45 24.96 -19.94
C SER A 156 13.28 24.02 -19.67
N THR A 157 13.20 23.48 -18.46
CA THR A 157 12.13 22.58 -18.02
C THR A 157 10.99 23.32 -17.32
N GLY A 158 11.20 24.59 -16.96
CA GLY A 158 10.24 25.38 -16.19
C GLY A 158 9.99 24.80 -14.79
N THR A 159 11.06 24.32 -14.14
CA THR A 159 10.98 23.55 -12.89
C THR A 159 11.78 24.18 -11.77
N MET A 160 11.18 24.33 -10.59
CA MET A 160 11.83 24.76 -9.34
C MET A 160 11.97 23.56 -8.40
N ARG A 161 13.20 23.15 -8.07
CA ARG A 161 13.48 22.16 -7.03
C ARG A 161 13.78 22.87 -5.71
N ILE A 162 13.20 22.37 -4.62
CA ILE A 162 13.38 22.91 -3.28
C ILE A 162 13.96 21.81 -2.41
N GLY A 163 15.11 22.07 -1.81
CA GLY A 163 15.75 21.17 -0.87
C GLY A 163 16.08 21.84 0.44
N VAL A 164 16.19 21.05 1.51
CA VAL A 164 16.60 21.52 2.83
C VAL A 164 17.58 20.53 3.47
N ALA A 165 18.51 21.03 4.26
CA ALA A 165 19.38 20.26 5.14
C ALA A 165 19.42 20.90 6.54
N LYS A 166 19.59 20.09 7.59
CA LYS A 166 19.79 20.56 8.96
C LYS A 166 21.27 20.47 9.31
N GLY A 167 21.88 21.56 9.78
CA GLY A 167 23.31 21.59 10.09
C GLY A 167 24.18 21.10 8.94
N GLU A 168 25.07 20.13 9.18
CA GLU A 168 25.94 19.57 8.13
C GLU A 168 25.34 18.37 7.36
N GLU A 169 24.03 18.10 7.49
CA GLU A 169 23.35 17.02 6.77
C GLU A 169 23.33 17.24 5.24
N THR A 170 23.09 16.17 4.48
CA THR A 170 22.96 16.24 3.02
C THR A 170 21.67 16.93 2.59
N MET A 171 21.73 17.67 1.48
CA MET A 171 20.58 18.41 0.94
C MET A 171 19.50 17.43 0.43
N GLN A 172 18.38 17.33 1.15
CA GLN A 172 17.26 16.48 0.76
C GLN A 172 16.31 17.24 -0.17
N LEU A 173 15.84 16.60 -1.24
CA LEU A 173 14.81 17.16 -2.10
C LEU A 173 13.46 17.09 -1.38
N ILE A 174 12.82 18.25 -1.17
CA ILE A 174 11.54 18.32 -0.46
C ILE A 174 10.38 18.54 -1.43
N ASN A 175 10.61 19.26 -2.54
CA ASN A 175 9.56 19.43 -3.55
C ASN A 175 10.14 19.77 -4.92
N THR A 176 9.39 19.42 -5.97
CA THR A 176 9.64 19.84 -7.36
C THR A 176 8.38 20.50 -7.91
N ILE A 177 8.46 21.79 -8.22
CA ILE A 177 7.37 22.57 -8.80
C ILE A 177 7.60 22.72 -10.30
N SER A 178 6.83 22.00 -11.10
CA SER A 178 6.85 22.08 -12.55
C SER A 178 5.79 23.05 -13.10
N GLY A 179 5.94 23.47 -14.36
CA GLY A 179 4.92 24.29 -15.04
C GLY A 179 5.05 25.79 -14.82
N LEU A 180 6.24 26.26 -14.43
CA LEU A 180 6.57 27.66 -14.17
C LEU A 180 7.19 28.34 -15.41
N GLN A 181 6.78 27.94 -16.61
CA GLN A 181 7.36 28.51 -17.83
C GLN A 181 7.10 30.03 -17.87
N LYS A 182 8.17 30.84 -17.93
CA LYS A 182 8.18 32.32 -17.82
C LYS A 182 8.21 32.89 -16.40
N PHE A 183 8.44 32.07 -15.37
CA PHE A 183 8.73 32.58 -14.03
C PHE A 183 10.04 33.39 -14.03
N GLN A 184 9.93 34.71 -13.81
CA GLN A 184 11.05 35.64 -13.76
C GLN A 184 10.99 36.44 -12.46
N PRO A 185 11.54 35.91 -11.36
CA PRO A 185 11.47 36.59 -10.09
C PRO A 185 12.32 37.86 -10.12
N THR A 186 11.72 38.96 -9.69
CA THR A 186 12.32 40.30 -9.63
C THR A 186 12.77 40.66 -8.22
N ARG A 187 12.32 39.91 -7.20
CA ARG A 187 12.67 40.10 -5.80
C ARG A 187 12.55 38.78 -5.03
N LEU A 188 13.41 38.59 -4.04
CA LEU A 188 13.34 37.54 -3.02
C LEU A 188 13.11 38.21 -1.66
N ASP A 189 12.02 37.89 -0.99
CA ASP A 189 11.69 38.38 0.34
C ASP A 189 11.83 37.26 1.38
N LEU A 190 12.41 37.60 2.52
CA LEU A 190 12.58 36.76 3.70
C LEU A 190 11.86 37.44 4.85
N ILE A 191 10.78 36.84 5.33
CA ILE A 191 9.82 37.52 6.20
C ILE A 191 9.57 36.67 7.44
N LEU A 192 9.70 37.29 8.61
CA LEU A 192 9.18 36.77 9.87
C LEU A 192 7.87 37.49 10.19
N PHE A 193 6.84 36.72 10.53
CA PHE A 193 5.51 37.26 10.83
C PHE A 193 4.91 36.57 12.06
N ARG A 194 4.63 37.32 13.11
CA ARG A 194 3.98 36.80 14.32
C ARG A 194 2.45 36.75 14.16
N ILE A 195 1.81 35.70 14.65
CA ILE A 195 0.36 35.43 14.57
C ILE A 195 -0.25 35.51 15.98
N GLY A 196 -0.50 36.73 16.47
CA GLY A 196 -1.22 36.95 17.74
C GLY A 196 -0.29 37.22 18.94
N ALA A 197 -0.88 37.26 20.14
CA ALA A 197 -0.17 37.64 21.38
C ALA A 197 0.31 36.39 22.14
N GLY A 198 1.63 36.22 22.24
CA GLY A 198 2.29 35.21 23.11
C GLY A 198 3.26 35.86 24.09
N GLU A 199 3.80 35.09 25.03
CA GLU A 199 4.77 35.61 26.02
C GLU A 199 6.19 35.79 25.43
N HIS A 200 6.53 35.01 24.40
CA HIS A 200 7.84 35.04 23.75
C HIS A 200 7.80 35.75 22.38
N THR A 201 8.94 36.34 21.99
CA THR A 201 9.09 37.07 20.72
C THR A 201 10.00 36.25 19.79
N PRO A 202 9.49 35.73 18.66
CA PRO A 202 10.27 34.90 17.76
C PRO A 202 11.42 35.69 17.15
N ARG A 203 12.57 35.05 17.01
CA ARG A 203 13.81 35.63 16.46
C ARG A 203 14.28 34.79 15.27
N LEU A 204 14.66 35.47 14.20
CA LEU A 204 15.20 34.87 13.00
C LEU A 204 16.59 35.44 12.74
N PHE A 205 17.56 34.55 12.58
CA PHE A 205 18.94 34.86 12.27
C PHE A 205 19.23 34.44 10.83
N TYR A 206 19.82 35.36 10.07
CA TYR A 206 20.38 35.08 8.75
C TYR A 206 21.90 35.00 8.86
N ASP A 207 22.45 33.86 8.49
CA ASP A 207 23.90 33.61 8.50
C ASP A 207 24.49 33.81 7.10
N ARG A 208 23.88 33.19 6.08
CA ARG A 208 24.41 33.26 4.72
C ARG A 208 23.34 33.17 3.65
N ILE A 209 23.47 33.98 2.60
CA ILE A 209 22.67 33.87 1.39
C ILE A 209 23.56 33.92 0.16
N GLN A 210 23.40 32.94 -0.71
CA GLN A 210 24.13 32.84 -1.96
C GLN A 210 23.18 32.63 -3.13
N ILE A 211 23.36 33.43 -4.18
CA ILE A 211 22.69 33.26 -5.46
C ILE A 211 23.74 32.91 -6.52
N GLN A 212 23.48 31.84 -7.26
CA GLN A 212 24.32 31.34 -8.35
C GLN A 212 23.54 31.37 -9.66
N ASP A 213 24.24 31.57 -10.77
CA ASP A 213 23.71 31.68 -12.14
C ASP A 213 23.55 30.32 -12.84
N LYS A 214 23.37 29.26 -12.06
CA LYS A 214 23.14 27.88 -12.51
C LYS A 214 22.20 27.16 -11.56
N ALA A 215 21.44 26.18 -12.05
CA ALA A 215 20.70 25.24 -11.21
C ALA A 215 21.67 24.19 -10.65
N LEU A 216 21.82 24.13 -9.33
CA LEU A 216 22.56 23.06 -8.65
C LEU A 216 21.63 21.85 -8.44
N PRO A 217 22.14 20.61 -8.57
CA PRO A 217 21.34 19.42 -8.33
C PRO A 217 20.89 19.33 -6.86
N ILE A 218 19.71 18.74 -6.67
CA ILE A 218 19.11 18.38 -5.38
C ILE A 218 18.57 16.96 -5.58
N GLY A 219 19.21 15.95 -4.98
CA GLY A 219 18.85 14.53 -5.12
C GLY A 219 19.06 13.93 -6.52
N VAL A 220 18.77 12.63 -6.65
CA VAL A 220 18.62 11.92 -7.93
C VAL A 220 17.20 12.16 -8.46
N SER A 221 17.07 12.43 -9.75
CA SER A 221 15.76 12.69 -10.36
C SER A 221 15.02 11.36 -10.54
N SER A 222 13.82 11.27 -9.98
CA SER A 222 12.99 10.08 -10.17
C SER A 222 12.57 9.91 -11.63
N PHE A 223 12.59 8.68 -12.13
CA PHE A 223 12.16 8.31 -13.46
C PHE A 223 11.47 6.94 -13.41
N VAL A 224 10.33 6.82 -14.10
CA VAL A 224 9.55 5.58 -14.20
C VAL A 224 9.22 5.38 -15.69
N ASP A 225 9.35 4.15 -16.16
CA ASP A 225 8.97 3.73 -17.52
C ASP A 225 8.48 2.27 -17.51
N ASP A 226 7.27 2.08 -17.99
CA ASP A 226 6.60 0.77 -18.10
C ASP A 226 6.72 0.17 -19.48
N PHE A 227 7.58 0.77 -20.30
CA PHE A 227 7.78 0.41 -21.68
C PHE A 227 6.43 0.28 -22.41
N SER A 228 5.54 1.24 -22.14
CA SER A 228 4.19 1.29 -22.70
C SER A 228 4.14 2.27 -23.88
N GLY A 229 3.48 1.86 -24.97
CA GLY A 229 3.36 2.64 -26.20
C GLY A 229 4.25 2.18 -27.36
N PRO A 230 4.23 2.89 -28.51
CA PRO A 230 4.87 2.42 -29.75
C PRO A 230 6.32 2.90 -29.91
N LYS A 231 6.80 3.75 -29.00
CA LYS A 231 8.13 4.35 -29.05
C LYS A 231 8.75 4.35 -27.66
N LEU A 232 10.04 4.09 -27.64
CA LEU A 232 10.86 4.13 -26.44
C LEU A 232 10.96 5.58 -25.95
N ASP A 233 10.85 5.82 -24.65
CA ASP A 233 11.02 7.16 -24.07
C ASP A 233 12.39 7.75 -24.51
N GLU A 234 12.41 9.03 -24.88
CA GLU A 234 13.59 9.70 -25.41
C GLU A 234 14.77 9.74 -24.42
N ARG A 235 14.51 9.48 -23.13
CA ARG A 235 15.51 9.36 -22.07
C ARG A 235 16.25 8.02 -22.08
N TRP A 236 15.77 7.03 -22.82
CA TRP A 236 16.52 5.81 -23.10
C TRP A 236 17.33 5.94 -24.38
N VAL A 237 18.56 5.44 -24.33
CA VAL A 237 19.49 5.36 -25.45
C VAL A 237 19.73 3.90 -25.79
N PRO A 238 19.27 3.42 -26.96
CA PRO A 238 19.54 2.04 -27.38
C PRO A 238 21.03 1.75 -27.54
N LEU A 239 21.44 0.57 -27.10
CA LEU A 239 22.78 0.01 -27.21
C LEU A 239 22.81 -1.04 -28.32
N GLY A 240 23.80 -0.96 -29.22
CA GLY A 240 24.01 -1.92 -30.31
C GLY A 240 24.61 -1.29 -31.58
N LYS A 241 25.29 -2.11 -32.41
CA LYS A 241 25.90 -1.69 -33.70
C LYS A 241 25.07 -2.09 -34.93
N SER A 242 24.02 -2.87 -34.75
CA SER A 242 23.20 -3.45 -35.83
C SER A 242 21.75 -3.06 -35.69
N GLU A 243 21.09 -2.66 -36.78
CA GLU A 243 19.67 -2.30 -36.81
C GLU A 243 18.72 -3.43 -36.33
N ASN A 244 19.22 -4.67 -36.24
CA ASN A 244 18.44 -5.86 -35.85
C ASN A 244 18.59 -6.30 -34.38
N SER A 245 19.37 -5.59 -33.55
CA SER A 245 19.60 -5.97 -32.13
C SER A 245 18.53 -5.45 -31.16
N GLN A 246 17.66 -4.55 -31.63
CA GLN A 246 16.48 -4.08 -30.92
C GLN A 246 15.28 -4.61 -31.70
N VAL A 247 14.46 -5.48 -31.10
CA VAL A 247 13.21 -5.92 -31.77
C VAL A 247 12.23 -4.76 -31.77
N GLY A 248 12.33 -3.87 -30.78
CA GLY A 248 11.38 -2.78 -30.56
C GLY A 248 10.19 -3.30 -29.77
N PHE A 249 9.02 -2.68 -29.95
CA PHE A 249 7.79 -3.16 -29.33
C PHE A 249 7.28 -4.37 -30.12
N SER A 250 7.45 -5.58 -29.56
CA SER A 250 6.71 -6.77 -29.99
C SER A 250 5.51 -6.87 -29.09
N ASP A 251 4.33 -6.88 -29.69
CA ASP A 251 3.07 -7.03 -28.99
C ASP A 251 2.79 -5.93 -27.93
N GLY A 252 3.56 -4.84 -27.90
CA GLY A 252 3.41 -3.75 -26.94
C GLY A 252 4.31 -3.85 -25.70
N ILE A 253 5.18 -4.86 -25.60
CA ILE A 253 6.32 -4.86 -24.67
C ILE A 253 7.60 -4.54 -25.44
N TYR A 254 8.49 -3.73 -24.86
CA TYR A 254 9.81 -3.50 -25.43
C TYR A 254 10.68 -4.75 -25.29
N GLU A 255 11.10 -5.32 -26.43
CA GLU A 255 11.87 -6.55 -26.50
C GLU A 255 13.31 -6.30 -26.99
N ILE A 256 14.28 -6.77 -26.22
CA ILE A 256 15.70 -6.80 -26.57
C ILE A 256 16.06 -8.21 -27.02
N LYS A 257 16.76 -8.32 -28.16
CA LYS A 257 17.17 -9.60 -28.74
C LYS A 257 18.67 -9.72 -28.84
N GLY A 258 19.21 -10.78 -28.26
CA GLY A 258 20.64 -11.01 -28.17
C GLY A 258 21.19 -11.56 -29.48
N GLN A 259 22.11 -10.84 -30.09
CA GLN A 259 22.84 -11.30 -31.27
C GLN A 259 24.23 -11.78 -30.92
N GLN A 260 24.74 -12.75 -31.68
CA GLN A 260 26.04 -13.32 -31.44
C GLN A 260 27.16 -12.27 -31.61
N GLY A 261 27.90 -12.01 -30.54
CA GLY A 261 29.08 -11.14 -30.57
C GLY A 261 28.80 -9.64 -30.52
N SER A 262 27.58 -9.21 -30.18
CA SER A 262 27.24 -7.79 -29.95
C SER A 262 26.38 -7.59 -28.70
N ASP A 263 26.59 -6.46 -28.02
CA ASP A 263 25.71 -5.99 -26.95
C ASP A 263 24.41 -5.44 -27.56
N ALA A 264 23.27 -5.86 -27.04
CA ALA A 264 21.95 -5.32 -27.33
C ALA A 264 21.33 -4.83 -26.02
N GLY A 265 20.78 -3.62 -25.97
CA GLY A 265 20.28 -3.12 -24.68
C GLY A 265 19.77 -1.69 -24.66
N LEU A 266 19.50 -1.17 -23.47
CA LEU A 266 19.12 0.23 -23.26
C LEU A 266 20.06 0.88 -22.24
N ARG A 267 20.28 2.19 -22.38
CA ARG A 267 21.00 3.03 -21.44
C ARG A 267 20.13 4.20 -20.99
N HIS A 268 20.06 4.43 -19.69
CA HIS A 268 19.48 5.64 -19.11
C HIS A 268 20.59 6.46 -18.44
N LYS A 269 20.49 7.79 -18.54
CA LYS A 269 21.40 8.71 -17.83
C LYS A 269 20.78 9.08 -16.49
N ILE A 270 21.49 8.84 -15.40
CA ILE A 270 21.07 9.21 -14.06
C ILE A 270 21.27 10.74 -13.90
N GLU A 271 20.19 11.46 -13.61
CA GLU A 271 20.20 12.91 -13.45
C GLU A 271 20.24 13.32 -11.97
N GLY A 272 21.42 13.64 -11.46
CA GLY A 272 21.60 14.09 -10.07
C GLY A 272 22.71 13.32 -9.37
N THR A 273 22.84 13.54 -8.06
CA THR A 273 23.79 12.84 -7.19
C THR A 273 23.14 12.68 -5.82
N GLY A 274 23.39 11.56 -5.15
CA GLY A 274 22.84 11.25 -3.84
C GLY A 274 22.39 9.79 -3.75
N SER A 275 21.78 9.43 -2.63
CA SER A 275 21.22 8.10 -2.43
C SER A 275 20.05 7.87 -3.40
N PHE A 276 19.91 6.66 -3.93
CA PHE A 276 18.83 6.31 -4.83
C PHE A 276 18.47 4.84 -4.74
N THR A 277 17.28 4.50 -5.24
CA THR A 277 16.81 3.13 -5.42
C THR A 277 16.39 2.96 -6.86
N ALA A 278 16.72 1.83 -7.49
CA ALA A 278 16.31 1.50 -8.84
C ALA A 278 15.77 0.08 -8.90
N ASN A 279 14.65 -0.12 -9.59
CA ASN A 279 14.11 -1.45 -9.87
C ASN A 279 13.91 -1.67 -11.37
N ALA A 280 14.03 -2.93 -11.79
CA ALA A 280 13.78 -3.37 -13.16
C ALA A 280 13.05 -4.71 -13.16
N ARG A 281 11.89 -4.77 -13.81
CA ARG A 281 11.08 -5.98 -13.99
C ARG A 281 11.22 -6.48 -15.43
N ILE A 282 11.70 -7.71 -15.58
CA ILE A 282 12.02 -8.30 -16.89
C ILE A 282 11.47 -9.73 -17.00
N LYS A 283 11.03 -10.12 -18.19
CA LYS A 283 10.61 -11.49 -18.50
C LYS A 283 11.59 -12.16 -19.45
N LEU A 284 11.99 -13.40 -19.12
CA LEU A 284 12.93 -14.19 -19.91
C LEU A 284 12.21 -14.98 -21.01
N LYS A 285 12.73 -14.95 -22.25
CA LYS A 285 12.17 -15.74 -23.37
C LYS A 285 13.29 -16.32 -24.24
N ASP A 286 13.23 -17.62 -24.52
CA ASP A 286 14.29 -18.35 -25.24
C ASP A 286 15.69 -18.17 -24.66
N PHE A 287 15.80 -17.82 -23.37
CA PHE A 287 17.05 -17.47 -22.73
C PHE A 287 17.77 -18.72 -22.23
N SER A 288 17.04 -19.70 -21.70
CA SER A 288 17.61 -20.91 -21.11
C SER A 288 18.49 -21.68 -22.11
N LYS A 289 19.73 -22.01 -21.71
CA LYS A 289 20.76 -22.71 -22.50
C LYS A 289 21.16 -22.01 -23.82
N SER A 290 20.84 -20.73 -23.99
CA SER A 290 21.13 -19.97 -25.22
C SER A 290 22.60 -19.51 -25.36
N ALA A 291 23.45 -19.75 -24.37
CA ALA A 291 24.83 -19.22 -24.28
C ALA A 291 24.87 -17.68 -24.32
N SER A 292 24.14 -17.06 -23.39
CA SER A 292 23.91 -15.62 -23.32
C SER A 292 23.98 -15.10 -21.88
N ASP A 293 24.33 -13.82 -21.73
CA ASP A 293 24.35 -13.06 -20.48
C ASP A 293 23.33 -11.91 -20.57
N PHE A 294 22.45 -11.80 -19.59
CA PHE A 294 21.75 -10.55 -19.26
C PHE A 294 22.55 -9.80 -18.20
N LYS A 295 22.62 -8.47 -18.32
CA LYS A 295 23.41 -7.59 -17.48
C LYS A 295 22.62 -6.35 -17.08
N PHE A 296 22.55 -6.07 -15.79
CA PHE A 296 22.04 -4.82 -15.23
C PHE A 296 23.21 -4.07 -14.58
N ARG A 297 23.67 -2.98 -15.21
CA ARG A 297 24.94 -2.33 -14.84
C ARG A 297 24.82 -0.83 -14.62
N PHE A 298 25.48 -0.34 -13.58
CA PHE A 298 25.58 1.07 -13.21
C PHE A 298 27.00 1.55 -13.49
N LEU A 299 27.14 2.67 -14.21
CA LEU A 299 28.37 3.09 -14.88
C LEU A 299 28.75 4.55 -14.57
N VAL A 300 30.07 4.79 -14.55
CA VAL A 300 30.81 6.07 -14.37
C VAL A 300 31.13 6.36 -12.90
N GLY A 301 32.36 6.81 -12.61
CA GLY A 301 32.96 6.81 -11.27
C GLY A 301 33.44 5.41 -10.86
N GLY A 302 32.53 4.43 -10.86
CA GLY A 302 32.71 3.02 -10.52
C GLY A 302 31.80 2.12 -11.36
N LEU A 303 31.74 0.82 -11.04
CA LEU A 303 30.88 -0.15 -11.74
C LEU A 303 30.27 -1.13 -10.73
N ILE A 304 28.94 -1.26 -10.74
CA ILE A 304 28.23 -2.40 -10.15
C ILE A 304 27.43 -3.05 -11.27
N GLU A 305 27.55 -4.36 -11.44
CA GLU A 305 26.85 -5.12 -12.48
C GLU A 305 26.30 -6.43 -11.94
N ILE A 306 25.01 -6.66 -12.17
CA ILE A 306 24.37 -7.97 -12.01
C ILE A 306 24.43 -8.67 -13.37
N VAL A 307 24.96 -9.89 -13.42
CA VAL A 307 24.99 -10.70 -14.64
C VAL A 307 24.25 -12.01 -14.40
N TYR A 308 23.17 -12.24 -15.13
CA TYR A 308 22.50 -13.55 -15.19
C TYR A 308 22.83 -14.25 -16.51
N ASN A 309 23.29 -15.50 -16.46
CA ASN A 309 23.66 -16.29 -17.62
C ASN A 309 22.62 -17.38 -17.90
N SER A 310 22.43 -17.67 -19.19
CA SER A 310 21.56 -18.75 -19.73
C SER A 310 21.77 -20.17 -19.17
N PHE A 311 22.89 -20.43 -18.50
CA PHE A 311 23.16 -21.68 -17.78
C PHE A 311 22.74 -21.62 -16.30
N ASP A 312 21.87 -20.66 -15.99
CA ASP A 312 21.24 -20.47 -14.70
C ASP A 312 22.20 -20.00 -13.61
N ASP A 313 23.14 -19.12 -13.95
CA ASP A 313 24.17 -18.57 -13.05
C ASP A 313 24.01 -17.05 -12.94
N ILE A 314 23.79 -16.52 -11.73
CA ILE A 314 23.72 -15.08 -11.48
C ILE A 314 24.93 -14.62 -10.66
N ARG A 315 25.52 -13.47 -10.99
CA ARG A 315 26.61 -12.86 -10.22
C ARG A 315 26.43 -11.36 -10.07
N VAL A 316 26.94 -10.81 -8.98
CA VAL A 316 27.08 -9.37 -8.75
C VAL A 316 28.56 -9.04 -8.75
N TYR A 317 28.98 -8.10 -9.59
CA TYR A 317 30.36 -7.70 -9.79
C TYR A 317 30.57 -6.23 -9.40
N SER A 318 31.68 -5.93 -8.72
CA SER A 318 32.15 -4.56 -8.49
C SER A 318 33.42 -4.30 -9.29
N GLY A 319 33.40 -3.26 -10.12
CA GLY A 319 34.59 -2.79 -10.82
C GLY A 319 35.59 -2.07 -9.90
N GLU A 320 35.13 -1.49 -8.79
CA GLU A 320 36.00 -0.87 -7.79
C GLU A 320 36.82 -1.94 -7.06
N LEU A 321 36.19 -3.05 -6.68
CA LEU A 321 36.88 -4.18 -6.05
C LEU A 321 37.65 -5.06 -7.05
N GLY A 322 37.23 -5.06 -8.32
CA GLY A 322 37.83 -5.89 -9.37
C GLY A 322 37.42 -7.37 -9.31
N GLU A 323 36.43 -7.73 -8.49
CA GLU A 323 35.98 -9.11 -8.26
C GLU A 323 34.44 -9.23 -8.13
N ASN A 324 33.93 -10.48 -8.11
CA ASN A 324 32.51 -10.74 -7.88
C ASN A 324 32.21 -10.62 -6.38
N ILE A 325 31.26 -9.74 -6.03
CA ILE A 325 30.73 -9.61 -4.66
C ILE A 325 29.90 -10.85 -4.30
N ALA A 326 29.13 -11.38 -5.26
CA ALA A 326 28.31 -12.57 -5.08
C ALA A 326 28.19 -13.37 -6.38
N ARG A 327 27.99 -14.69 -6.28
CA ARG A 327 27.70 -15.59 -7.41
C ARG A 327 26.87 -16.78 -6.95
N PHE A 328 25.84 -17.13 -7.71
CA PHE A 328 24.91 -18.22 -7.44
C PHE A 328 24.76 -19.06 -8.70
N ASN A 329 25.07 -20.35 -8.59
CA ASN A 329 24.85 -21.30 -9.67
C ASN A 329 23.50 -21.99 -9.46
N LYS A 330 22.77 -22.23 -10.55
CA LYS A 330 21.42 -22.80 -10.57
C LYS A 330 20.43 -21.97 -9.75
N ILE A 331 20.28 -20.69 -10.09
CA ILE A 331 19.32 -19.85 -9.37
C ILE A 331 17.90 -20.41 -9.55
N GLY A 332 17.54 -20.99 -10.69
CA GLY A 332 16.27 -21.68 -10.92
C GLY A 332 15.29 -20.89 -11.79
N PHE A 333 15.76 -19.86 -12.50
CA PHE A 333 14.91 -19.12 -13.43
C PHE A 333 14.69 -19.94 -14.71
N LYS A 334 13.47 -19.91 -15.21
CA LYS A 334 13.01 -20.60 -16.41
C LYS A 334 12.54 -19.58 -17.44
N ASP A 335 12.50 -20.00 -18.70
CA ASP A 335 11.85 -19.18 -19.73
C ASP A 335 10.37 -19.03 -19.37
N GLY A 336 9.85 -17.79 -19.43
CA GLY A 336 8.51 -17.42 -18.98
C GLY A 336 8.47 -16.71 -17.63
N ASP A 337 9.50 -16.88 -16.79
CA ASP A 337 9.56 -16.22 -15.48
C ASP A 337 9.74 -14.72 -15.60
N VAL A 338 9.11 -14.00 -14.66
CA VAL A 338 9.30 -12.58 -14.40
C VAL A 338 10.32 -12.41 -13.27
N ILE A 339 11.31 -11.55 -13.50
CA ILE A 339 12.42 -11.28 -12.60
C ILE A 339 12.39 -9.80 -12.24
N ASP A 340 12.29 -9.52 -10.94
CA ASP A 340 12.42 -8.18 -10.38
C ASP A 340 13.83 -8.00 -9.83
N LEU A 341 14.53 -6.99 -10.29
CA LEU A 341 15.88 -6.66 -9.84
C LEU A 341 15.83 -5.33 -9.11
N LYS A 342 16.38 -5.28 -7.91
CA LYS A 342 16.46 -4.06 -7.10
C LYS A 342 17.92 -3.71 -6.81
N LEU A 343 18.28 -2.44 -6.99
CA LEU A 343 19.53 -1.88 -6.46
C LEU A 343 19.21 -0.67 -5.59
N ALA A 344 19.71 -0.66 -4.36
CA ALA A 344 19.64 0.48 -3.46
C ALA A 344 21.05 0.97 -3.13
N TYR A 345 21.31 2.26 -3.34
CA TYR A 345 22.59 2.89 -3.04
C TYR A 345 22.41 3.98 -1.98
N ASP A 346 23.15 3.86 -0.89
CA ASP A 346 23.30 4.90 0.12
C ASP A 346 24.60 5.65 -0.10
N ASP A 347 24.50 6.91 -0.51
CA ASP A 347 25.64 7.78 -0.76
C ASP A 347 26.36 8.22 0.51
N LEU A 348 25.66 8.25 1.65
CA LEU A 348 26.26 8.61 2.94
C LEU A 348 27.11 7.45 3.48
N ALA A 349 26.53 6.25 3.51
CA ALA A 349 27.22 5.05 3.98
C ALA A 349 28.12 4.39 2.92
N LYS A 350 28.12 4.88 1.68
CA LYS A 350 28.79 4.27 0.51
C LYS A 350 28.47 2.79 0.40
N THR A 351 27.19 2.46 0.58
CA THR A 351 26.70 1.09 0.67
C THR A 351 25.76 0.79 -0.49
N VAL A 352 25.97 -0.34 -1.15
CA VAL A 352 25.11 -0.85 -2.23
C VAL A 352 24.46 -2.15 -1.76
N GLN A 353 23.14 -2.26 -1.94
CA GLN A 353 22.39 -3.49 -1.78
C GLN A 353 21.78 -3.89 -3.12
N VAL A 354 21.83 -5.18 -3.42
CA VAL A 354 21.32 -5.76 -4.67
C VAL A 354 20.39 -6.93 -4.35
N GLY A 355 19.14 -6.84 -4.79
CA GLY A 355 18.11 -7.86 -4.59
C GLY A 355 17.55 -8.42 -5.89
N VAL A 356 16.97 -9.61 -5.81
CA VAL A 356 16.18 -10.22 -6.88
C VAL A 356 14.93 -10.91 -6.34
N ALA A 357 13.82 -10.79 -7.05
CA ALA A 357 12.61 -11.59 -6.84
C ALA A 357 12.19 -12.31 -8.14
N GLN A 358 11.39 -13.36 -8.00
CA GLN A 358 10.87 -14.16 -9.11
C GLN A 358 9.36 -14.31 -8.96
N ASN A 359 8.62 -14.03 -10.04
CA ASN A 359 7.16 -14.18 -10.17
C ASN A 359 6.41 -13.57 -8.96
N ASP A 360 6.72 -12.31 -8.63
CA ASP A 360 6.12 -11.55 -7.50
C ASP A 360 6.35 -12.16 -6.10
N GLY A 361 7.28 -13.11 -5.97
CA GLY A 361 7.66 -13.69 -4.69
C GLY A 361 8.58 -12.79 -3.83
N PRO A 362 9.09 -13.32 -2.71
CA PRO A 362 9.89 -12.53 -1.78
C PRO A 362 11.19 -12.05 -2.41
N MET A 363 11.57 -10.81 -2.12
CA MET A 363 12.84 -10.21 -2.55
C MET A 363 14.00 -10.82 -1.77
N ILE A 364 14.99 -11.36 -2.50
CA ILE A 364 16.17 -12.02 -1.94
C ILE A 364 17.39 -11.11 -2.12
N LEU A 365 18.13 -10.85 -1.06
CA LEU A 365 19.37 -10.05 -1.12
C LEU A 365 20.52 -10.87 -1.71
N LEU A 366 20.94 -10.54 -2.93
CA LEU A 366 22.08 -11.17 -3.60
C LEU A 366 23.41 -10.70 -3.01
N ALA A 367 23.57 -9.39 -2.82
CA ALA A 367 24.81 -8.78 -2.37
C ALA A 367 24.56 -7.51 -1.56
N GLN A 368 25.41 -7.28 -0.57
CA GLN A 368 25.56 -6.00 0.12
C GLN A 368 27.04 -5.72 0.26
N GLU A 369 27.46 -4.50 -0.09
CA GLU A 369 28.86 -4.07 0.02
C GLU A 369 28.92 -2.62 0.49
N SER A 370 29.89 -2.30 1.35
CA SER A 370 30.06 -0.96 1.94
C SER A 370 31.45 -0.41 1.64
N GLY A 371 31.61 0.91 1.67
CA GLY A 371 32.89 1.57 1.39
C GLY A 371 33.24 1.63 -0.10
N LEU A 372 32.23 1.64 -0.97
CA LEU A 372 32.39 1.86 -2.41
C LEU A 372 32.49 3.36 -2.70
N PHE A 373 33.69 3.92 -2.57
CA PHE A 373 33.92 5.37 -2.65
C PHE A 373 33.97 5.89 -4.09
N GLU A 374 34.27 5.02 -5.06
CA GLU A 374 34.30 5.39 -6.47
C GLU A 374 32.91 5.23 -7.13
N PHE A 375 31.94 4.59 -6.46
CA PHE A 375 30.60 4.37 -7.01
C PHE A 375 29.72 5.63 -7.02
N GLU A 376 29.86 6.44 -8.09
CA GLU A 376 29.02 7.60 -8.39
C GLU A 376 28.40 7.47 -9.81
N PRO A 377 27.41 6.57 -9.99
CA PRO A 377 26.97 6.18 -11.32
C PRO A 377 26.27 7.34 -12.05
N GLU A 378 26.71 7.62 -13.28
CA GLU A 378 26.06 8.58 -14.18
C GLU A 378 25.11 7.89 -15.17
N ASN A 379 25.27 6.59 -15.40
CA ASN A 379 24.47 5.84 -16.36
C ASN A 379 24.06 4.48 -15.80
N LEU A 380 22.95 3.96 -16.32
CA LEU A 380 22.45 2.63 -16.08
C LEU A 380 22.21 1.95 -17.42
N ASP A 381 22.66 0.70 -17.57
CA ASP A 381 22.37 -0.11 -18.74
C ASP A 381 21.66 -1.42 -18.40
N LEU A 382 20.72 -1.80 -19.25
CA LEU A 382 20.10 -3.12 -19.35
C LEU A 382 20.61 -3.77 -20.64
N VAL A 383 21.40 -4.83 -20.56
CA VAL A 383 22.13 -5.41 -21.71
C VAL A 383 21.96 -6.91 -21.81
N LEU A 384 21.68 -7.39 -23.02
CA LEU A 384 21.72 -8.78 -23.42
C LEU A 384 22.91 -9.03 -24.36
N PHE A 385 23.69 -10.06 -24.07
CA PHE A 385 24.89 -10.42 -24.83
C PHE A 385 24.94 -11.93 -25.11
N LYS A 386 24.88 -12.34 -26.37
CA LYS A 386 25.03 -13.74 -26.78
C LYS A 386 26.47 -14.04 -27.18
N PHE A 387 27.12 -15.00 -26.52
CA PHE A 387 28.53 -15.32 -26.73
C PHE A 387 28.78 -16.64 -27.46
N GLY A 388 27.78 -17.50 -27.61
CA GLY A 388 27.90 -18.79 -28.28
C GLY A 388 26.63 -19.24 -29.00
N GLU A 389 26.68 -20.41 -29.63
CA GLU A 389 25.53 -20.98 -30.34
C GLU A 389 24.43 -21.44 -29.37
N GLY A 390 24.81 -22.02 -28.22
CA GLY A 390 23.88 -22.49 -27.20
C GLY A 390 22.92 -23.56 -27.73
N ASN A 391 21.63 -23.43 -27.40
CA ASN A 391 20.51 -24.23 -27.90
C ASN A 391 20.09 -23.87 -29.35
N GLY A 392 20.75 -22.92 -30.00
CA GLY A 392 20.44 -22.44 -31.35
C GLY A 392 19.39 -21.33 -31.41
N ASN A 393 18.75 -20.97 -30.29
CA ASN A 393 17.78 -19.88 -30.24
C ASN A 393 18.48 -18.52 -30.01
N GLU A 394 17.81 -17.46 -30.44
CA GLU A 394 18.20 -16.08 -30.13
C GLU A 394 17.48 -15.68 -28.82
N PRO A 395 18.23 -15.41 -27.73
CA PRO A 395 17.63 -15.05 -26.45
C PRO A 395 16.89 -13.72 -26.55
N ARG A 396 15.84 -13.57 -25.75
CA ARG A 396 15.02 -12.38 -25.68
C ARG A 396 14.78 -11.96 -24.23
N LEU A 397 14.75 -10.65 -24.02
CA LEU A 397 14.34 -10.02 -22.78
C LEU A 397 13.19 -9.07 -23.07
N GLN A 398 12.11 -9.25 -22.34
CA GLN A 398 10.94 -8.38 -22.38
C GLN A 398 10.99 -7.47 -21.15
N LEU A 399 11.03 -6.15 -21.37
CA LEU A 399 11.07 -5.15 -20.29
C LEU A 399 9.65 -4.75 -19.91
N ASP A 400 9.28 -4.96 -18.66
CA ASP A 400 7.92 -4.70 -18.15
C ASP A 400 7.85 -3.37 -17.40
N HIS A 401 8.77 -3.15 -16.46
CA HIS A 401 8.81 -1.95 -15.63
C HIS A 401 10.24 -1.55 -15.31
N PHE A 402 10.49 -0.25 -15.24
CA PHE A 402 11.71 0.31 -14.69
C PHE A 402 11.36 1.55 -13.87
N ASP A 403 11.94 1.65 -12.68
CA ASP A 403 11.92 2.88 -11.90
C ASP A 403 13.29 3.17 -11.28
N ILE A 404 13.57 4.44 -11.12
CA ILE A 404 14.63 4.97 -10.27
C ILE A 404 14.05 6.12 -9.46
N SER A 405 14.29 6.15 -8.16
CA SER A 405 13.77 7.16 -7.24
C SER A 405 14.88 7.74 -6.39
N ASP A 406 14.72 9.02 -6.01
CA ASP A 406 15.55 9.63 -4.97
C ASP A 406 15.39 8.89 -3.63
N GLY A 407 16.47 8.79 -2.88
CA GLY A 407 16.48 8.21 -1.55
C GLY A 407 16.86 6.72 -1.51
N TYR A 408 17.38 6.33 -0.35
CA TYR A 408 17.76 4.96 -0.05
C TYR A 408 16.56 4.20 0.54
N VAL A 409 16.02 3.25 -0.23
CA VAL A 409 15.06 2.26 0.27
C VAL A 409 15.79 0.92 0.30
N PRO A 410 16.17 0.43 1.49
CA PRO A 410 16.86 -0.85 1.62
C PRO A 410 16.15 -1.97 0.85
N VAL A 411 16.93 -2.93 0.37
CA VAL A 411 16.39 -4.21 -0.06
C VAL A 411 15.90 -4.92 1.21
N GLU A 412 14.59 -5.01 1.38
CA GLU A 412 14.01 -5.68 2.53
C GLU A 412 14.26 -7.19 2.42
N VAL A 413 15.04 -7.72 3.36
CA VAL A 413 15.28 -9.16 3.46
C VAL A 413 14.06 -9.79 4.14
N GLN A 414 13.23 -10.45 3.34
CA GLN A 414 12.05 -11.15 3.89
C GLN A 414 12.47 -12.48 4.51
N THR A 415 11.88 -12.79 5.67
CA THR A 415 11.99 -14.13 6.24
C THR A 415 11.22 -15.08 5.33
N ILE A 416 11.84 -16.20 4.95
CA ILE A 416 11.19 -17.22 4.16
C ILE A 416 10.54 -18.18 5.15
N ILE A 417 9.22 -18.13 5.27
CA ILE A 417 8.45 -19.10 6.04
C ILE A 417 7.60 -19.87 5.04
N ASP A 418 7.65 -21.19 5.12
CA ASP A 418 6.80 -22.07 4.33
C ASP A 418 6.27 -23.18 5.23
N ASP A 419 4.98 -23.12 5.53
CA ASP A 419 4.26 -24.17 6.26
C ASP A 419 3.75 -25.26 5.30
N PHE A 420 4.10 -25.16 4.00
CA PHE A 420 3.73 -26.06 2.91
C PHE A 420 2.21 -26.27 2.73
N ASP A 421 1.37 -25.33 3.18
CA ASP A 421 -0.09 -25.43 3.18
C ASP A 421 -0.77 -24.99 1.85
N GLY A 422 0.02 -24.52 0.88
CA GLY A 422 -0.44 -24.04 -0.43
C GLY A 422 -0.60 -25.11 -1.52
N PRO A 423 -1.24 -24.76 -2.66
CA PRO A 423 -1.36 -25.68 -3.81
C PRO A 423 -0.06 -25.80 -4.64
N GLU A 424 0.87 -24.85 -4.49
CA GLU A 424 2.13 -24.75 -5.23
C GLU A 424 3.27 -24.34 -4.28
N LEU A 425 4.51 -24.72 -4.63
CA LEU A 425 5.69 -24.30 -3.86
C LEU A 425 5.88 -22.79 -4.02
N ILE A 426 6.20 -22.10 -2.92
CA ILE A 426 6.58 -20.70 -2.99
C ILE A 426 7.86 -20.52 -3.82
N SER A 427 7.99 -19.37 -4.49
CA SER A 427 9.05 -19.13 -5.49
C SER A 427 10.52 -19.25 -5.00
N PRO A 428 10.85 -19.17 -3.70
CA PRO A 428 12.20 -19.49 -3.22
C PRO A 428 12.64 -20.95 -3.43
N TRP A 429 11.71 -21.90 -3.54
CA TRP A 429 12.03 -23.32 -3.71
C TRP A 429 12.33 -23.68 -5.16
N ILE A 430 13.38 -24.48 -5.32
CA ILE A 430 13.89 -24.96 -6.61
C ILE A 430 13.71 -26.47 -6.64
N VAL A 431 12.95 -26.96 -7.60
CA VAL A 431 12.79 -28.40 -7.82
C VAL A 431 14.11 -29.00 -8.36
N LEU A 432 14.65 -30.01 -7.67
CA LEU A 432 15.87 -30.72 -8.04
C LEU A 432 15.51 -32.17 -8.39
N GLY A 433 15.91 -32.65 -9.57
CA GLY A 433 15.60 -34.01 -10.04
C GLY A 433 14.66 -34.02 -11.25
N GLU A 434 14.05 -35.17 -11.53
CA GLU A 434 13.05 -35.31 -12.59
C GLU A 434 11.63 -35.05 -12.04
N GLU A 435 10.74 -34.45 -12.84
CA GLU A 435 9.37 -34.12 -12.41
C GLU A 435 8.61 -35.34 -11.87
N SER A 436 8.86 -36.54 -12.38
CA SER A 436 8.23 -37.78 -11.89
C SER A 436 8.58 -38.16 -10.45
N GLU A 437 9.62 -37.55 -9.88
CA GLU A 437 10.09 -37.80 -8.51
C GLU A 437 9.38 -36.88 -7.50
N HIS A 438 8.68 -35.85 -7.97
CA HIS A 438 7.91 -34.90 -7.17
C HIS A 438 6.42 -35.23 -7.24
N ILE A 439 5.80 -35.51 -6.08
CA ILE A 439 4.38 -35.88 -6.00
C ILE A 439 3.50 -34.65 -5.82
N GLY A 440 4.04 -33.59 -5.20
CA GLY A 440 3.32 -32.36 -4.88
C GLY A 440 2.80 -32.37 -3.45
N PHE A 441 1.76 -31.56 -3.21
CA PHE A 441 1.14 -31.41 -1.89
C PHE A 441 0.18 -32.56 -1.58
N ASP A 442 0.26 -33.11 -0.37
CA ASP A 442 -0.71 -34.08 0.14
C ASP A 442 -1.96 -33.43 0.75
N ASP A 443 -2.95 -34.24 1.14
CA ASP A 443 -4.22 -33.78 1.75
C ASP A 443 -4.04 -33.02 3.09
N LYS A 444 -2.81 -32.98 3.64
CA LYS A 444 -2.47 -32.27 4.87
C LYS A 444 -1.66 -31.00 4.61
N GLY A 445 -1.43 -30.62 3.35
CA GLY A 445 -0.58 -29.49 3.01
C GLY A 445 0.89 -29.78 3.33
N ARG A 446 1.41 -30.92 2.87
CA ARG A 446 2.84 -31.24 2.99
C ARG A 446 3.40 -31.54 1.62
N TYR A 447 4.57 -30.99 1.31
CA TYR A 447 5.20 -31.24 0.01
C TYR A 447 5.96 -32.57 0.01
N GLN A 448 5.67 -33.42 -0.97
CA GLN A 448 6.20 -34.77 -1.08
C GLN A 448 7.10 -34.98 -2.30
N PHE A 449 8.28 -35.59 -2.08
CA PHE A 449 9.12 -36.14 -3.14
C PHE A 449 9.71 -37.52 -2.75
N LYS A 450 10.04 -38.33 -3.77
CA LYS A 450 10.52 -39.72 -3.62
C LYS A 450 11.96 -39.88 -4.06
N SER A 451 12.59 -40.98 -3.62
CA SER A 451 13.96 -41.32 -4.03
C SER A 451 14.06 -41.50 -5.55
N ALA A 452 15.14 -40.97 -6.13
CA ALA A 452 15.42 -41.15 -7.55
C ALA A 452 15.72 -42.63 -7.89
N LEU A 453 15.19 -43.11 -9.01
CA LEU A 453 15.38 -44.50 -9.48
C LEU A 453 16.81 -44.80 -9.97
N SER A 454 17.61 -43.77 -10.21
CA SER A 454 18.98 -43.87 -10.70
C SER A 454 19.96 -43.45 -9.61
N PRO A 455 21.01 -44.23 -9.31
CA PRO A 455 22.01 -43.89 -8.28
C PRO A 455 22.83 -42.63 -8.59
N ASN A 456 22.69 -42.06 -9.80
CA ASN A 456 23.32 -40.80 -10.20
C ASN A 456 22.35 -39.60 -10.20
N ASN A 457 21.03 -39.81 -10.05
CA ASN A 457 20.06 -38.74 -9.85
C ASN A 457 19.78 -38.57 -8.35
N LYS A 458 19.51 -37.34 -7.94
CA LYS A 458 19.03 -37.01 -6.60
C LYS A 458 17.77 -36.16 -6.78
N ALA A 459 16.68 -36.60 -6.18
CA ALA A 459 15.42 -35.85 -6.15
C ALA A 459 15.37 -35.01 -4.88
N GLY A 460 14.83 -33.80 -4.93
CA GLY A 460 14.75 -32.94 -3.76
C GLY A 460 14.44 -31.49 -4.07
N LEU A 461 14.61 -30.63 -3.07
CA LEU A 461 14.39 -29.20 -3.19
C LEU A 461 15.66 -28.42 -2.86
N GLY A 462 15.94 -27.39 -3.63
CA GLY A 462 16.91 -26.35 -3.30
C GLY A 462 16.19 -25.12 -2.78
N LEU A 463 16.80 -24.39 -1.86
CA LEU A 463 16.27 -23.14 -1.35
C LEU A 463 17.36 -22.07 -1.35
N ARG A 464 17.00 -20.88 -1.81
CA ARG A 464 17.83 -19.68 -1.71
C ARG A 464 17.71 -19.10 -0.30
N LEU A 465 18.85 -18.89 0.38
CA LEU A 465 18.84 -18.27 1.71
C LEU A 465 18.70 -16.75 1.60
N PRO A 466 17.99 -16.10 2.56
CA PRO A 466 17.55 -14.71 2.42
C PRO A 466 18.69 -13.67 2.52
N SER A 467 19.84 -14.02 3.11
CA SER A 467 20.96 -13.07 3.34
C SER A 467 22.36 -13.68 3.15
N PRO A 468 23.35 -12.91 2.65
CA PRO A 468 24.79 -13.23 2.69
C PRO A 468 25.42 -13.46 4.07
N GLY A 469 24.75 -13.04 5.14
CA GLY A 469 25.30 -12.92 6.47
C GLY A 469 24.86 -14.00 7.43
N SER A 470 24.85 -13.66 8.72
CA SER A 470 24.32 -14.51 9.77
C SER A 470 22.90 -14.98 9.39
N THR A 471 22.65 -16.27 9.45
CA THR A 471 21.40 -16.89 8.98
C THR A 471 21.02 -18.01 9.92
N THR A 472 19.73 -18.09 10.24
CA THR A 472 19.16 -19.23 10.97
C THR A 472 18.12 -19.91 10.10
N VAL A 473 18.24 -21.22 9.97
CA VAL A 473 17.33 -22.06 9.21
C VAL A 473 16.74 -23.11 10.13
N ASP A 474 15.42 -23.17 10.21
CA ASP A 474 14.63 -24.18 10.90
C ASP A 474 13.91 -25.04 9.85
N LEU A 475 14.05 -26.36 9.95
CA LEU A 475 13.48 -27.33 9.01
C LEU A 475 12.81 -28.47 9.78
N ASN A 476 11.54 -28.69 9.49
CA ASN A 476 10.77 -29.83 9.99
C ASN A 476 10.39 -30.73 8.82
N LEU A 477 10.75 -32.01 8.92
CA LEU A 477 10.42 -33.00 7.91
C LEU A 477 10.13 -34.36 8.54
N SER A 478 9.40 -35.19 7.80
CA SER A 478 9.16 -36.59 8.16
C SER A 478 9.52 -37.50 6.98
N LEU A 479 9.95 -38.72 7.31
CA LEU A 479 10.37 -39.74 6.33
C LEU A 479 9.44 -40.94 6.38
N SER A 480 9.15 -41.55 5.23
CA SER A 480 8.35 -42.78 5.16
C SER A 480 9.10 -43.85 4.39
N GLU A 481 8.99 -45.09 4.85
CA GLU A 481 9.70 -46.26 4.31
C GLU A 481 11.22 -46.02 4.22
N PHE A 482 11.78 -45.40 5.26
CA PHE A 482 13.18 -44.98 5.34
C PHE A 482 14.01 -45.88 6.27
N VAL A 483 13.43 -46.32 7.39
CA VAL A 483 14.14 -47.17 8.36
C VAL A 483 14.57 -48.49 7.73
N ASP A 484 15.84 -48.87 7.94
CA ASP A 484 16.47 -50.07 7.37
C ASP A 484 16.54 -50.09 5.82
N SER A 485 16.29 -48.95 5.16
CA SER A 485 16.47 -48.79 3.71
C SER A 485 17.94 -48.51 3.33
N ASN A 486 18.27 -48.63 2.04
CA ASN A 486 19.56 -48.17 1.50
C ASN A 486 19.50 -46.71 1.01
N SER A 487 18.55 -45.94 1.54
CA SER A 487 18.34 -44.54 1.22
C SER A 487 19.06 -43.63 2.20
N ALA A 488 19.45 -42.45 1.74
CA ALA A 488 20.04 -41.41 2.56
C ALA A 488 19.38 -40.06 2.25
N LEU A 489 18.93 -39.38 3.30
CA LEU A 489 18.57 -37.97 3.27
C LEU A 489 19.86 -37.17 3.33
N ILE A 490 20.07 -36.30 2.35
CA ILE A 490 21.26 -35.48 2.20
C ILE A 490 20.81 -34.02 2.24
N MET A 491 21.28 -33.28 3.24
CA MET A 491 21.14 -31.83 3.29
C MET A 491 22.49 -31.20 2.98
N ARG A 492 22.52 -30.26 2.05
CA ARG A 492 23.76 -29.80 1.45
C ARG A 492 23.77 -28.30 1.26
N PHE A 493 24.84 -27.67 1.70
CA PHE A 493 25.15 -26.28 1.41
C PHE A 493 26.24 -26.28 0.33
N PRO A 494 25.88 -26.10 -0.96
CA PRO A 494 26.82 -26.22 -2.07
C PRO A 494 27.81 -25.04 -2.10
N GLY A 495 29.07 -25.31 -2.46
CA GLY A 495 30.14 -24.30 -2.54
C GLY A 495 31.50 -24.90 -2.86
N SER A 496 32.56 -24.07 -2.87
CA SER A 496 33.95 -24.56 -2.86
C SER A 496 34.22 -25.38 -1.61
N ASP A 497 33.62 -24.95 -0.50
CA ASP A 497 33.66 -25.58 0.81
C ASP A 497 32.27 -26.10 1.15
N ALA A 498 31.91 -27.22 0.52
CA ALA A 498 30.57 -27.79 0.64
C ALA A 498 30.41 -28.48 2.01
N LEU A 499 29.32 -28.15 2.70
CA LEU A 499 28.87 -28.85 3.89
C LEU A 499 27.75 -29.82 3.50
N GLU A 500 27.87 -31.08 3.87
CA GLU A 500 26.89 -32.14 3.65
C GLU A 500 26.53 -32.80 4.97
N ILE A 501 25.23 -32.94 5.22
CA ILE A 501 24.67 -33.64 6.38
C ILE A 501 23.91 -34.83 5.83
N LEU A 502 24.30 -36.03 6.25
CA LEU A 502 23.75 -37.28 5.79
C LEU A 502 23.03 -37.97 6.94
N VAL A 503 21.75 -38.25 6.74
CA VAL A 503 20.97 -39.13 7.61
C VAL A 503 20.74 -40.41 6.81
N GLY A 504 21.28 -41.53 7.27
CA GLY A 504 21.18 -42.84 6.62
C GLY A 504 20.05 -43.69 7.20
N GLY A 505 19.39 -44.47 6.34
CA GLY A 505 18.39 -45.47 6.76
C GLY A 505 18.97 -46.57 7.67
N ASP A 506 20.30 -46.69 7.71
CA ASP A 506 21.08 -47.54 8.62
C ASP A 506 21.35 -46.90 9.99
N LYS A 507 20.64 -45.82 10.34
CA LYS A 507 20.72 -45.09 11.62
C LYS A 507 22.03 -44.36 11.82
N THR A 508 22.59 -43.83 10.74
CA THR A 508 23.78 -42.99 10.77
C THR A 508 23.41 -41.52 10.62
N PHE A 509 24.07 -40.66 11.40
CA PHE A 509 24.06 -39.21 11.20
C PHE A 509 25.51 -38.75 11.00
N GLU A 510 25.83 -38.20 9.84
CA GLU A 510 27.18 -37.78 9.48
C GLU A 510 27.19 -36.35 8.94
N VAL A 511 28.14 -35.54 9.40
CA VAL A 511 28.38 -34.18 8.92
C VAL A 511 29.75 -34.16 8.25
N ILE A 512 29.80 -33.77 6.98
CA ILE A 512 30.99 -33.74 6.13
C ILE A 512 31.20 -32.31 5.65
N PHE A 513 32.40 -31.77 5.84
CA PHE A 513 32.78 -30.46 5.34
C PHE A 513 34.00 -30.58 4.42
N SER A 514 33.88 -30.09 3.19
CA SER A 514 34.95 -30.15 2.18
C SER A 514 35.54 -31.56 1.96
N GLY A 515 34.72 -32.60 2.17
CA GLY A 515 35.09 -34.01 2.05
C GLY A 515 35.66 -34.66 3.32
N ASP A 516 35.88 -33.89 4.37
CA ASP A 516 36.31 -34.38 5.68
C ASP A 516 35.10 -34.58 6.61
N SER A 517 35.01 -35.75 7.25
CA SER A 517 33.95 -36.07 8.21
C SER A 517 34.21 -35.33 9.53
N LEU A 518 33.35 -34.37 9.88
CA LEU A 518 33.42 -33.58 11.11
C LEU A 518 32.74 -34.27 12.30
N LEU A 519 31.60 -34.92 12.05
CA LEU A 519 30.84 -35.66 13.03
C LEU A 519 30.30 -36.94 12.40
N LYS A 520 30.38 -38.05 13.11
CA LYS A 520 29.69 -39.29 12.76
C LYS A 520 29.10 -39.93 14.00
N LEU A 521 27.79 -40.12 14.00
CA LEU A 521 27.04 -40.81 15.03
C LEU A 521 26.50 -42.11 14.46
N ASP A 522 26.94 -43.23 15.05
CA ASP A 522 26.36 -44.54 14.83
C ASP A 522 25.25 -44.71 15.90
N ASP A 523 24.00 -45.01 15.50
CA ASP A 523 22.78 -45.13 16.33
C ASP A 523 21.86 -43.87 16.44
N PHE A 524 21.80 -43.02 15.41
CA PHE A 524 20.78 -41.96 15.33
C PHE A 524 19.39 -42.58 15.04
N ASN A 525 18.57 -42.79 16.07
CA ASN A 525 17.24 -43.41 15.94
C ASN A 525 16.19 -42.41 15.47
N LEU A 526 15.90 -42.41 14.17
CA LEU A 526 14.71 -41.79 13.57
C LEU A 526 13.76 -42.90 13.10
N GLY A 527 12.51 -42.89 13.56
CA GLY A 527 11.47 -43.80 13.11
C GLY A 527 10.79 -43.34 11.81
N ASP A 528 10.13 -44.28 11.11
CA ASP A 528 9.23 -43.92 10.00
C ASP A 528 8.07 -43.07 10.54
N GLU A 529 7.72 -42.03 9.80
CA GLU A 529 6.70 -41.01 10.10
C GLU A 529 7.00 -40.12 11.32
N GLU A 530 8.17 -40.27 11.98
CA GLU A 530 8.60 -39.32 13.00
C GLU A 530 9.09 -38.01 12.35
N THR A 531 8.80 -36.89 13.02
CA THR A 531 9.24 -35.56 12.56
C THR A 531 10.64 -35.29 13.07
N LEU A 532 11.58 -35.11 12.15
CA LEU A 532 12.92 -34.61 12.40
C LEU A 532 12.89 -33.08 12.35
N ASN A 533 13.29 -32.44 13.44
CA ASN A 533 13.41 -30.99 13.61
C ASN A 533 14.90 -30.66 13.54
N LEU A 534 15.28 -29.78 12.62
CA LEU A 534 16.67 -29.38 12.42
C LEU A 534 16.78 -27.87 12.47
N ARG A 535 17.82 -27.38 13.13
CA ARG A 535 18.24 -25.98 13.06
C ARG A 535 19.66 -25.90 12.55
N PHE A 536 19.89 -24.97 11.65
CA PHE A 536 21.20 -24.58 11.17
C PHE A 536 21.41 -23.11 11.50
N GLY A 537 22.41 -22.81 12.32
CA GLY A 537 22.80 -21.44 12.65
C GLY A 537 24.15 -21.12 12.05
N TRP A 538 24.23 -20.08 11.23
CA TRP A 538 25.50 -19.52 10.76
C TRP A 538 25.63 -18.09 11.29
N ASP A 539 26.76 -17.76 11.93
CA ASP A 539 27.14 -16.40 12.29
C ASP A 539 28.28 -15.93 11.40
N SER A 540 28.02 -14.97 10.50
CA SER A 540 29.06 -14.43 9.62
C SER A 540 30.11 -13.58 10.33
N THR A 541 29.81 -13.08 11.53
CA THR A 541 30.71 -12.22 12.31
C THR A 541 31.65 -13.05 13.17
N LEU A 542 31.11 -14.10 13.80
CA LEU A 542 31.88 -15.04 14.61
C LEU A 542 32.50 -16.18 13.79
N GLU A 543 32.10 -16.31 12.52
CA GLU A 543 32.44 -17.42 11.64
C GLU A 543 32.11 -18.78 12.27
N LEU A 544 30.96 -18.84 12.95
CA LEU A 544 30.49 -19.97 13.74
C LEU A 544 29.33 -20.67 13.04
N PHE A 545 29.42 -22.00 12.91
CA PHE A 545 28.32 -22.83 12.42
C PHE A 545 27.85 -23.82 13.47
N GLU A 546 26.55 -23.83 13.72
CA GLU A 546 25.88 -24.72 14.66
C GLU A 546 24.83 -25.59 13.94
N ILE A 547 24.77 -26.88 14.30
CA ILE A 547 23.72 -27.82 13.88
C ILE A 547 22.99 -28.33 15.12
N GLY A 548 21.67 -28.19 15.13
CA GLY A 548 20.79 -28.70 16.17
C GLY A 548 19.82 -29.72 15.59
N ALA A 549 19.55 -30.80 16.32
CA ALA A 549 18.59 -31.82 15.92
C ALA A 549 17.65 -32.21 17.06
N GLY A 550 16.38 -32.48 16.75
CA GLY A 550 15.36 -32.96 17.68
C GLY A 550 14.32 -33.82 16.98
N ILE A 551 13.62 -34.69 17.71
CA ILE A 551 12.62 -35.62 17.15
C ILE A 551 11.25 -35.39 17.79
N ASN A 552 10.19 -35.41 17.00
CA ASN A 552 8.79 -35.28 17.42
C ASN A 552 8.50 -34.03 18.27
N GLY A 553 9.10 -32.88 17.93
CA GLY A 553 8.89 -31.61 18.63
C GLY A 553 9.55 -31.55 20.01
N GLN A 554 10.45 -32.47 20.33
CA GLN A 554 11.36 -32.30 21.46
C GLN A 554 12.33 -31.13 21.18
N GLY A 555 12.89 -30.55 22.25
CA GLY A 555 13.87 -29.46 22.12
C GLY A 555 15.08 -29.89 21.26
N LEU A 556 15.69 -28.93 20.57
CA LEU A 556 16.88 -29.17 19.77
C LEU A 556 18.08 -29.49 20.68
N GLU A 557 18.82 -30.55 20.37
CA GLU A 557 20.12 -30.83 20.96
C GLU A 557 21.21 -30.31 20.02
N LEU A 558 22.19 -29.57 20.55
CA LEU A 558 23.35 -29.10 19.78
C LEU A 558 24.22 -30.31 19.41
N MET A 559 24.32 -30.57 18.11
CA MET A 559 25.05 -31.72 17.55
C MET A 559 26.48 -31.37 17.18
N LEU A 560 26.69 -30.17 16.63
CA LEU A 560 27.97 -29.67 16.15
C LEU A 560 28.05 -28.17 16.35
N GLU A 561 29.19 -27.68 16.81
CA GLU A 561 29.57 -26.27 16.86
C GLU A 561 31.01 -26.18 16.34
N GLU A 562 31.20 -25.58 15.17
CA GLU A 562 32.51 -25.48 14.51
C GLU A 562 32.77 -24.08 13.96
N PHE A 563 34.04 -23.67 13.95
CA PHE A 563 34.47 -22.38 13.38
C PHE A 563 34.93 -22.58 11.94
N GLY A 564 34.30 -21.89 10.99
CA GLY A 564 34.57 -22.00 9.56
C GLY A 564 34.93 -20.66 8.94
N GLU A 565 36.22 -20.28 8.92
CA GLU A 565 36.66 -19.02 8.31
C GLU A 565 36.18 -18.90 6.85
N GLY A 566 35.53 -17.78 6.51
CA GLY A 566 35.16 -17.45 5.13
C GLY A 566 34.02 -18.27 4.50
N TRP A 567 33.39 -19.20 5.22
CA TRP A 567 32.22 -19.91 4.71
C TRP A 567 30.98 -18.99 4.70
N LYS A 568 30.20 -18.98 3.62
CA LYS A 568 29.00 -18.12 3.52
C LYS A 568 27.88 -18.91 2.83
N PRO A 569 27.03 -19.64 3.57
CA PRO A 569 25.98 -20.43 2.98
C PRO A 569 24.99 -19.51 2.25
N ARG A 570 24.66 -19.87 1.00
CA ARG A 570 23.73 -19.10 0.15
C ARG A 570 22.54 -19.92 -0.34
N MET A 571 22.63 -21.23 -0.20
CA MET A 571 21.66 -22.19 -0.68
C MET A 571 21.65 -23.40 0.24
N LEU A 572 20.48 -23.98 0.44
CA LEU A 572 20.28 -25.27 1.10
C LEU A 572 19.62 -26.22 0.10
N GLU A 573 20.27 -27.34 -0.22
CA GLU A 573 19.69 -28.45 -0.98
C GLU A 573 19.26 -29.55 -0.01
N ILE A 574 18.00 -29.99 -0.09
CA ILE A 574 17.44 -31.15 0.64
C ILE A 574 17.17 -32.23 -0.39
N LEU A 575 17.90 -33.34 -0.32
CA LEU A 575 17.96 -34.36 -1.36
C LEU A 575 17.70 -35.75 -0.77
N LEU A 576 16.98 -36.60 -1.49
CA LEU A 576 16.83 -38.01 -1.17
C LEU A 576 17.55 -38.85 -2.24
N SER A 577 18.46 -39.72 -1.79
CA SER A 577 19.21 -40.64 -2.66
C SER A 577 18.98 -42.09 -2.26
N SER A 578 18.98 -43.01 -3.23
CA SER A 578 18.92 -44.45 -3.01
C SER A 578 20.02 -45.15 -3.80
N SER A 579 20.69 -46.13 -3.17
CA SER A 579 21.81 -46.86 -3.78
C SER A 579 21.40 -48.19 -4.44
N GLY A 580 20.11 -48.55 -4.47
CA GLY A 580 19.63 -49.84 -4.98
C GLY A 580 18.49 -49.75 -6.01
N GLU A 581 18.55 -50.58 -7.06
CA GLU A 581 17.52 -50.71 -8.13
C GLU A 581 16.12 -51.18 -7.64
N LYS A 582 15.83 -51.23 -6.34
CA LYS A 582 14.64 -51.90 -5.77
C LYS A 582 13.86 -51.19 -4.66
N ASP A 583 14.23 -49.98 -4.21
CA ASP A 583 13.48 -49.23 -3.18
C ASP A 583 12.95 -47.87 -3.70
N PRO A 584 11.86 -47.85 -4.50
CA PRO A 584 11.25 -46.61 -4.99
C PRO A 584 10.15 -46.04 -4.09
N SER A 585 9.98 -46.56 -2.87
CA SER A 585 8.88 -46.19 -1.98
C SER A 585 9.25 -45.19 -0.88
N THR A 586 10.54 -45.01 -0.60
CA THR A 586 11.00 -44.00 0.37
C THR A 586 10.59 -42.59 -0.07
N ALA A 587 9.94 -41.85 0.83
CA ALA A 587 9.48 -40.49 0.57
C ALA A 587 9.89 -39.54 1.70
N VAL A 588 10.16 -38.29 1.34
CA VAL A 588 10.27 -37.16 2.26
C VAL A 588 8.96 -36.38 2.23
N TYR A 589 8.47 -35.98 3.40
CA TYR A 589 7.42 -34.99 3.58
C TYR A 589 8.04 -33.78 4.27
N LEU A 590 8.02 -32.63 3.60
CA LEU A 590 8.40 -31.37 4.21
C LEU A 590 7.18 -30.82 4.94
N ASP A 591 7.31 -30.64 6.25
CA ASP A 591 6.22 -30.23 7.13
C ASP A 591 6.22 -28.72 7.35
N SER A 592 7.37 -28.13 7.68
CA SER A 592 7.51 -26.67 7.78
C SER A 592 8.96 -26.23 7.61
N PHE A 593 9.14 -24.98 7.21
CA PHE A 593 10.44 -24.38 6.97
C PHE A 593 10.45 -22.91 7.37
N SER A 594 11.55 -22.46 7.98
CA SER A 594 11.82 -21.04 8.21
C SER A 594 13.29 -20.73 7.97
N ALA A 595 13.60 -19.75 7.11
CA ALA A 595 14.92 -19.15 7.01
C ALA A 595 14.84 -17.66 7.28
N ARG A 596 15.60 -17.19 8.26
CA ARG A 596 15.70 -15.78 8.63
C ARG A 596 17.15 -15.32 8.59
N SER A 597 17.32 -14.04 8.26
CA SER A 597 18.56 -13.33 8.55
C SER A 597 18.76 -13.28 10.07
N GLY A 598 20.00 -13.24 10.52
CA GLY A 598 20.40 -13.28 11.92
C GLY A 598 20.85 -14.66 12.39
N PHE A 599 21.76 -14.64 13.36
CA PHE A 599 22.22 -15.83 14.05
C PHE A 599 21.44 -16.00 15.35
N SER A 600 20.73 -17.12 15.47
CA SER A 600 20.11 -17.59 16.68
C SER A 600 20.80 -18.89 17.04
N GLN A 601 21.46 -18.91 18.20
CA GLN A 601 22.14 -20.11 18.65
C GLN A 601 21.13 -21.24 18.84
N ILE A 602 21.60 -22.47 18.63
CA ILE A 602 20.84 -23.64 19.03
C ILE A 602 20.89 -23.69 20.55
N PRO A 603 19.73 -23.55 21.23
CA PRO A 603 19.73 -23.47 22.69
C PRO A 603 20.25 -24.78 23.26
N THR A 604 21.41 -24.75 23.92
CA THR A 604 21.91 -25.89 24.69
C THR A 604 21.11 -26.06 26.00
N GLU A 605 20.47 -24.98 26.48
CA GLU A 605 19.57 -24.96 27.64
C GLU A 605 18.37 -24.02 27.38
N ARG A 606 17.17 -24.42 27.80
CA ARG A 606 15.96 -23.57 27.74
C ARG A 606 16.12 -22.38 28.70
N LEU A 607 15.49 -21.25 28.38
CA LEU A 607 15.37 -20.14 29.32
C LEU A 607 14.78 -20.64 30.64
N GLU A 608 15.56 -20.55 31.71
CA GLU A 608 15.13 -20.96 33.05
C GLU A 608 14.07 -19.99 33.58
N PRO A 609 12.89 -20.47 34.03
CA PRO A 609 11.91 -19.63 34.69
C PRO A 609 12.50 -18.98 35.94
N PHE A 610 12.18 -17.71 36.16
CA PHE A 610 12.70 -16.93 37.28
C PHE A 610 11.59 -16.08 37.89
N ILE A 611 11.57 -15.98 39.22
CA ILE A 611 10.64 -15.11 39.94
C ILE A 611 11.38 -14.46 41.11
N ASP A 612 11.18 -13.15 41.27
CA ASP A 612 11.65 -12.37 42.41
C ASP A 612 10.51 -11.50 42.94
N GLU A 613 10.14 -11.72 44.20
CA GLU A 613 9.13 -10.95 44.94
C GLU A 613 9.76 -9.94 45.91
N PHE A 614 11.09 -9.78 45.88
CA PHE A 614 11.85 -8.82 46.69
C PHE A 614 11.52 -8.84 48.20
N GLU A 615 11.11 -10.00 48.74
CA GLU A 615 10.82 -10.18 50.17
C GLU A 615 12.09 -10.31 51.03
N ASP A 616 13.18 -10.75 50.42
CA ASP A 616 14.46 -10.93 51.10
C ASP A 616 15.12 -9.58 51.45
N PRO A 617 15.89 -9.48 52.55
CA PRO A 617 16.53 -8.23 52.97
C PRO A 617 17.70 -7.79 52.06
N LEU A 618 18.08 -8.61 51.08
CA LEU A 618 19.15 -8.39 50.11
C LEU A 618 18.64 -8.72 48.72
N LEU A 619 19.07 -7.94 47.72
CA LEU A 619 18.77 -8.20 46.31
C LEU A 619 19.42 -9.54 45.88
N SER A 620 18.68 -10.36 45.14
CA SER A 620 19.20 -11.62 44.58
C SER A 620 20.49 -11.39 43.79
N ASP A 621 21.40 -12.36 43.84
CA ASP A 621 22.68 -12.32 43.10
C ASP A 621 22.50 -12.45 41.57
N THR A 622 21.28 -12.77 41.13
CA THR A 622 20.86 -12.73 39.73
C THR A 622 20.65 -11.32 39.17
N TRP A 623 20.59 -10.29 40.03
CA TRP A 623 20.49 -8.89 39.61
C TRP A 623 21.82 -8.16 39.71
N ILE A 624 22.06 -7.28 38.75
CA ILE A 624 23.19 -6.36 38.72
C ILE A 624 22.66 -4.95 38.92
N THR A 625 23.13 -4.23 39.93
CA THR A 625 22.75 -2.83 40.18
C THR A 625 23.45 -1.89 39.20
N ILE A 626 22.71 -0.97 38.61
CA ILE A 626 23.22 0.09 37.75
C ILE A 626 23.23 1.39 38.57
N ASP A 627 24.41 1.95 38.81
CA ASP A 627 24.70 3.06 39.74
C ASP A 627 24.37 2.71 41.21
N GLU A 628 25.38 2.30 41.97
CA GLU A 628 25.23 1.88 43.38
C GLU A 628 24.77 3.02 44.30
N ASP A 629 25.14 4.27 44.00
CA ASP A 629 24.80 5.44 44.82
C ASP A 629 23.32 5.85 44.68
N ALA A 630 22.67 5.37 43.62
CA ALA A 630 21.27 5.59 43.30
C ALA A 630 20.31 4.57 43.95
N GLN A 631 20.85 3.48 44.51
CA GLN A 631 20.06 2.39 45.09
C GLN A 631 19.56 2.77 46.49
N LEU A 632 18.25 2.66 46.72
CA LEU A 632 17.64 2.83 48.04
C LEU A 632 17.48 1.50 48.78
N GLY A 633 17.58 0.38 48.06
CA GLY A 633 17.52 -0.98 48.57
C GLY A 633 16.09 -1.50 48.76
N ILE A 634 15.97 -2.65 49.42
CA ILE A 634 14.68 -3.32 49.65
C ILE A 634 13.97 -2.70 50.85
N SER A 635 12.71 -2.32 50.65
CA SER A 635 11.83 -1.82 51.71
C SER A 635 10.39 -2.23 51.45
N ASN A 636 9.74 -2.81 52.47
CA ASN A 636 8.34 -3.26 52.42
C ASN A 636 8.02 -4.21 51.24
N GLY A 637 8.93 -5.13 50.90
CA GLY A 637 8.72 -6.09 49.81
C GLY A 637 8.92 -5.52 48.41
N THR A 638 9.55 -4.34 48.28
CA THR A 638 9.84 -3.72 46.98
C THR A 638 11.31 -3.33 46.91
N TYR A 639 11.94 -3.46 45.75
CA TYR A 639 13.28 -2.94 45.48
C TYR A 639 13.19 -1.52 44.93
N ARG A 640 13.90 -0.57 45.56
CA ARG A 640 13.72 0.86 45.29
C ARG A 640 15.03 1.49 44.80
N PHE A 641 14.93 2.33 43.77
CA PHE A 641 16.03 3.17 43.30
C PHE A 641 15.51 4.53 42.80
N LYS A 642 16.42 5.50 42.70
CA LYS A 642 16.09 6.88 42.33
C LYS A 642 17.10 7.44 41.34
N ASP A 643 16.74 8.48 40.59
CA ASP A 643 17.72 9.13 39.71
C ASP A 643 18.79 9.89 40.51
N PRO A 644 20.10 9.64 40.28
CA PRO A 644 21.15 10.50 40.76
C PRO A 644 21.23 11.71 39.82
N SER A 645 20.59 12.81 40.21
CA SER A 645 20.56 14.12 39.54
C SER A 645 21.93 14.78 39.22
N ARG A 646 23.05 14.04 39.27
CA ARG A 646 24.44 14.51 39.21
C ARG A 646 25.36 13.73 38.26
N SER A 647 24.91 12.67 37.59
CA SER A 647 25.72 11.89 36.64
C SER A 647 24.95 11.72 35.33
N SER A 648 25.64 11.69 34.20
CA SER A 648 25.08 11.30 32.89
C SER A 648 24.76 9.80 32.80
N ASN A 649 24.50 9.15 33.94
CA ASN A 649 24.39 7.70 34.08
C ASN A 649 22.96 7.34 34.46
N ALA A 650 22.43 6.27 33.86
CA ALA A 650 21.15 5.70 34.24
C ALA A 650 21.25 5.00 35.60
N ALA A 651 20.17 4.99 36.38
CA ALA A 651 20.05 4.21 37.61
C ALA A 651 19.01 3.11 37.46
N GLY A 652 19.29 1.92 38.02
CA GLY A 652 18.35 0.81 37.91
C GLY A 652 18.96 -0.55 38.24
N ILE A 653 18.34 -1.60 37.71
CA ILE A 653 18.81 -2.98 37.83
C ILE A 653 18.81 -3.67 36.47
N LYS A 654 19.70 -4.65 36.35
CA LYS A 654 19.87 -5.47 35.15
C LYS A 654 19.77 -6.95 35.49
N HIS A 655 19.09 -7.69 34.64
CA HIS A 655 19.05 -9.15 34.65
C HIS A 655 19.70 -9.71 33.39
N ILE A 656 20.46 -10.79 33.51
CA ILE A 656 21.07 -11.51 32.38
C ILE A 656 20.29 -12.81 32.20
N PHE A 657 19.76 -13.02 31.00
CA PHE A 657 19.06 -14.25 30.68
C PHE A 657 20.06 -15.41 30.49
N THR A 658 19.70 -16.58 31.01
CA THR A 658 20.43 -17.84 30.82
C THR A 658 19.53 -18.81 30.08
N GLY A 659 19.91 -19.15 28.84
CA GLY A 659 19.10 -19.94 27.89
C GLY A 659 18.46 -19.10 26.78
N GLN A 660 17.88 -19.76 25.77
CA GLN A 660 17.19 -19.15 24.62
C GLN A 660 15.81 -19.81 24.39
N GLY A 661 14.99 -19.24 23.49
CA GLY A 661 13.61 -19.66 23.23
C GLY A 661 12.57 -18.55 23.39
N SER A 662 11.30 -18.87 23.13
CA SER A 662 10.18 -17.94 23.35
C SER A 662 9.86 -17.83 24.85
N PHE A 663 9.57 -16.62 25.33
CA PHE A 663 9.30 -16.37 26.74
C PHE A 663 8.43 -15.13 26.98
N THR A 664 7.90 -15.05 28.20
CA THR A 664 7.13 -13.91 28.69
C THR A 664 7.76 -13.35 29.95
N VAL A 665 7.85 -12.03 30.05
CA VAL A 665 8.30 -11.31 31.25
C VAL A 665 7.17 -10.45 31.79
N ASP A 666 6.91 -10.55 33.08
CA ASP A 666 6.00 -9.67 33.82
C ASP A 666 6.80 -8.88 34.87
N ALA A 667 6.69 -7.54 34.84
CA ALA A 667 7.35 -6.64 35.79
C ALA A 667 6.30 -5.74 36.46
N HIS A 668 6.20 -5.83 37.78
CA HIS A 668 5.27 -5.04 38.60
C HIS A 668 6.02 -3.86 39.19
N VAL A 669 5.66 -2.66 38.77
CA VAL A 669 6.40 -1.42 39.04
C VAL A 669 5.47 -0.40 39.69
N ILE A 670 5.98 0.31 40.70
CA ILE A 670 5.29 1.37 41.43
C ILE A 670 6.08 2.66 41.24
N PHE A 671 5.42 3.69 40.70
CA PHE A 671 5.98 5.02 40.53
C PHE A 671 5.63 5.89 41.74
N GLU A 672 6.58 6.24 42.60
CA GLU A 672 6.27 6.93 43.87
C GLU A 672 6.36 8.46 43.79
N GLN A 673 7.24 8.97 42.95
CA GLN A 673 7.54 10.40 42.77
C GLN A 673 7.96 10.68 41.32
N PHE A 674 7.20 10.20 40.34
CA PHE A 674 7.64 10.17 38.94
C PHE A 674 7.02 11.28 38.09
N ASN A 675 5.76 11.63 38.35
CA ASN A 675 4.99 12.52 37.49
C ASN A 675 5.59 13.95 37.46
N GLU A 676 5.58 14.58 36.29
CA GLU A 676 6.09 15.94 36.04
C GLU A 676 7.59 16.14 36.35
N THR A 677 8.38 15.07 36.48
CA THR A 677 9.82 15.19 36.82
C THR A 677 10.72 15.45 35.62
N GLY A 678 10.22 15.27 34.38
CA GLY A 678 11.03 15.28 33.15
C GLY A 678 11.90 14.03 33.02
N SER A 679 11.39 12.87 33.47
CA SER A 679 12.13 11.61 33.52
C SER A 679 11.46 10.52 32.70
N ASP A 680 12.27 9.59 32.21
CA ASP A 680 11.87 8.38 31.49
C ASP A 680 12.19 7.15 32.36
N PHE A 681 11.22 6.26 32.50
CA PHE A 681 11.44 4.87 32.92
C PHE A 681 11.52 4.00 31.67
N LYS A 682 12.54 3.15 31.60
CA LYS A 682 12.77 2.27 30.45
C LYS A 682 12.85 0.83 30.89
N LEU A 683 12.05 -0.01 30.26
CA LEU A 683 12.17 -1.46 30.28
C LEU A 683 12.77 -1.86 28.93
N ARG A 684 14.05 -2.24 28.92
CA ARG A 684 14.83 -2.42 27.70
C ARG A 684 15.46 -3.79 27.64
N PHE A 685 15.09 -4.58 26.64
CA PHE A 685 15.71 -5.86 26.32
C PHE A 685 16.82 -5.64 25.30
N PHE A 686 17.94 -6.35 25.47
CA PHE A 686 19.11 -6.30 24.60
C PHE A 686 19.41 -7.67 24.02
N GLY A 687 19.93 -7.71 22.81
CA GLY A 687 20.33 -8.94 22.14
C GLY A 687 20.63 -8.73 20.66
N GLY A 688 21.86 -8.38 20.30
CA GLY A 688 22.22 -7.89 18.95
C GLY A 688 21.77 -6.45 18.73
N LYS A 689 20.45 -6.22 18.70
CA LYS A 689 19.79 -4.91 18.81
C LYS A 689 19.10 -4.75 20.17
N PHE A 690 18.16 -3.82 20.29
CA PHE A 690 17.36 -3.65 21.50
C PHE A 690 15.88 -3.47 21.18
N ILE A 691 15.03 -3.83 22.13
CA ILE A 691 13.63 -3.45 22.15
C ILE A 691 13.34 -2.78 23.48
N GLU A 692 12.81 -1.57 23.43
CA GLU A 692 12.51 -0.79 24.62
C GLU A 692 11.07 -0.32 24.67
N LEU A 693 10.56 -0.34 25.89
CA LEU A 693 9.39 0.40 26.31
C LEU A 693 9.88 1.61 27.10
N VAL A 694 9.40 2.80 26.75
CA VAL A 694 9.72 4.04 27.47
C VAL A 694 8.44 4.67 27.97
N TYR A 695 8.30 4.75 29.29
CA TYR A 695 7.24 5.51 29.96
C TYR A 695 7.82 6.82 30.48
N ASN A 696 7.28 7.96 30.07
CA ASN A 696 7.78 9.28 30.47
C ASN A 696 6.92 9.87 31.60
N SER A 697 7.47 10.86 32.32
CA SER A 697 6.81 11.52 33.45
C SER A 697 5.59 12.37 33.07
N PHE A 698 5.25 12.45 31.80
CA PHE A 698 4.08 13.16 31.27
C PHE A 698 2.95 12.20 30.89
N ASP A 699 3.02 10.96 31.38
CA ASP A 699 2.04 9.90 31.15
C ASP A 699 1.97 9.40 29.69
N ASP A 700 3.02 9.59 28.90
CA ASP A 700 3.15 8.93 27.60
C ASP A 700 3.95 7.64 27.72
N ILE A 701 3.55 6.64 26.93
CA ILE A 701 4.31 5.41 26.76
C ILE A 701 4.59 5.15 25.28
N ARG A 702 5.80 4.69 24.96
CA ARG A 702 6.21 4.36 23.60
C ARG A 702 7.00 3.08 23.53
N MET A 703 6.85 2.38 22.41
CA MET A 703 7.66 1.22 22.06
C MET A 703 8.61 1.58 20.92
N HIS A 704 9.88 1.19 21.07
CA HIS A 704 10.91 1.40 20.06
C HIS A 704 11.74 0.13 19.85
N SER A 705 12.05 -0.16 18.58
CA SER A 705 12.94 -1.23 18.16
C SER A 705 14.21 -0.62 17.58
N GLY A 706 15.38 -1.07 18.05
CA GLY A 706 16.66 -0.71 17.45
C GLY A 706 16.87 -1.24 16.03
N GLU A 707 16.00 -2.15 15.57
CA GLU A 707 15.99 -2.70 14.20
C GLU A 707 14.97 -1.99 13.30
N LYS A 708 13.74 -1.76 13.80
CA LYS A 708 12.60 -1.26 13.00
C LYS A 708 12.18 0.19 13.33
N GLY A 709 12.86 0.86 14.26
CA GLY A 709 12.57 2.24 14.67
C GLY A 709 11.39 2.36 15.64
N GLY A 710 10.73 3.54 15.63
CA GLY A 710 9.58 3.80 16.49
C GLY A 710 8.37 2.97 16.06
N ILE A 711 7.80 2.18 16.98
CA ILE A 711 6.70 1.27 16.68
C ILE A 711 5.36 1.93 16.97
N ASN A 712 5.19 2.42 18.19
CA ASN A 712 3.96 3.07 18.61
C ASN A 712 4.20 4.04 19.78
N ARG A 713 3.28 4.99 19.95
CA ARG A 713 3.23 5.92 21.07
C ARG A 713 1.77 6.10 21.49
N ILE A 714 1.53 5.93 22.79
CA ILE A 714 0.24 6.21 23.43
C ILE A 714 0.46 7.39 24.38
N GLU A 715 -0.31 8.45 24.18
CA GLU A 715 -0.36 9.58 25.11
C GLU A 715 -1.41 9.29 26.19
N ASP A 716 -1.19 9.79 27.40
CA ASP A 716 -2.11 9.67 28.54
C ASP A 716 -2.50 8.21 28.87
N ILE A 717 -1.51 7.33 29.09
CA ILE A 717 -1.72 5.89 29.36
C ILE A 717 -2.48 5.62 30.68
N GLY A 718 -2.61 6.63 31.54
CA GLY A 718 -3.40 6.57 32.77
C GLY A 718 -2.70 5.87 33.92
N ILE A 719 -1.36 5.92 33.98
CA ILE A 719 -0.60 5.37 35.10
C ILE A 719 -0.68 6.33 36.29
N LEU A 720 -1.27 5.85 37.39
CA LEU A 720 -1.42 6.64 38.61
C LEU A 720 -0.22 6.44 39.56
N GLU A 721 0.23 7.54 40.15
CA GLU A 721 1.34 7.53 41.10
C GLU A 721 0.96 6.70 42.36
N LYS A 722 1.88 5.83 42.79
CA LYS A 722 1.76 4.87 43.91
C LYS A 722 0.82 3.69 43.67
N GLU A 723 0.30 3.50 42.46
CA GLU A 723 -0.36 2.26 42.08
C GLU A 723 0.64 1.29 41.45
N THR A 724 0.39 -0.01 41.61
CA THR A 724 1.20 -1.05 40.96
C THR A 724 0.76 -1.18 39.51
N VAL A 725 1.69 -0.99 38.59
CA VAL A 725 1.52 -1.19 37.15
C VAL A 725 2.22 -2.47 36.75
N GLN A 726 1.55 -3.33 36.00
CA GLN A 726 2.18 -4.53 35.44
C GLN A 726 2.56 -4.29 33.97
N PHE A 727 3.84 -4.39 33.67
CA PHE A 727 4.38 -4.39 32.33
C PHE A 727 4.62 -5.83 31.88
N ARG A 728 4.12 -6.18 30.68
CA ARG A 728 4.37 -7.48 30.06
C ARG A 728 5.16 -7.33 28.77
N PHE A 729 6.20 -8.15 28.63
CA PHE A 729 6.94 -8.34 27.40
C PHE A 729 6.80 -9.79 26.93
N VAL A 730 6.52 -9.98 25.64
CA VAL A 730 6.42 -11.31 25.02
C VAL A 730 7.43 -11.40 23.88
N TRP A 731 8.27 -12.44 23.91
CA TRP A 731 9.20 -12.79 22.83
C TRP A 731 8.79 -14.10 22.18
N ASN A 732 8.44 -14.04 20.90
CA ASN A 732 8.17 -15.19 20.03
C ASN A 732 9.34 -15.36 19.08
N GLU A 733 10.26 -16.26 19.45
CA GLU A 733 11.52 -16.48 18.74
C GLU A 733 11.33 -17.03 17.31
N PRO A 734 10.47 -18.03 17.04
CA PRO A 734 10.22 -18.51 15.67
C PRO A 734 9.72 -17.43 14.72
N ALA A 735 8.85 -16.54 15.19
CA ALA A 735 8.27 -15.47 14.38
C ALA A 735 9.11 -14.18 14.34
N GLY A 736 10.22 -14.13 15.08
CA GLY A 736 10.99 -12.90 15.28
C GLY A 736 10.12 -11.75 15.78
N GLN A 737 9.21 -12.03 16.71
CA GLN A 737 8.16 -11.09 17.13
C GLN A 737 8.29 -10.72 18.60
N ALA A 738 8.16 -9.43 18.89
CA ALA A 738 8.15 -8.87 20.23
C ALA A 738 6.89 -8.05 20.47
N GLN A 739 6.30 -8.16 21.67
CA GLN A 739 5.12 -7.40 22.07
C GLN A 739 5.30 -6.78 23.45
N TYR A 740 4.72 -5.59 23.65
CA TYR A 740 4.60 -4.95 24.96
C TYR A 740 3.15 -4.63 25.30
N GLY A 741 2.77 -4.99 26.52
CA GLY A 741 1.47 -4.66 27.10
C GLY A 741 1.65 -4.02 28.47
N VAL A 742 0.69 -3.19 28.86
CA VAL A 742 0.61 -2.61 30.20
C VAL A 742 -0.75 -2.90 30.78
N PHE A 743 -0.78 -3.36 32.01
CA PHE A 743 -1.99 -3.53 32.80
C PHE A 743 -2.06 -2.40 33.84
N THR A 744 -3.06 -1.52 33.69
CA THR A 744 -3.38 -0.42 34.60
C THR A 744 -4.83 -0.54 35.06
N GLY A 745 -5.09 -0.28 36.35
CA GLY A 745 -6.41 -0.47 36.95
C GLY A 745 -6.89 -1.92 36.83
N ASP A 746 -7.79 -2.17 35.87
CA ASP A 746 -8.37 -3.48 35.55
C ASP A 746 -8.29 -3.84 34.06
N LYS A 747 -7.47 -3.15 33.26
CA LYS A 747 -7.41 -3.31 31.79
C LYS A 747 -5.99 -3.53 31.28
N TRP A 748 -5.86 -4.44 30.32
CA TRP A 748 -4.66 -4.57 29.48
C TRP A 748 -4.73 -3.62 28.29
N THR A 749 -3.66 -2.88 28.07
CA THR A 749 -3.44 -2.04 26.89
C THR A 749 -2.21 -2.56 26.15
N LEU A 750 -2.39 -3.02 24.91
CA LEU A 750 -1.27 -3.34 24.04
C LEU A 750 -0.59 -2.03 23.64
N VAL A 751 0.68 -1.86 24.01
CA VAL A 751 1.45 -0.67 23.63
C VAL A 751 1.98 -0.82 22.21
N GLY A 752 2.45 -2.00 21.84
CA GLY A 752 2.92 -2.27 20.48
C GLY A 752 3.31 -3.72 20.26
N SER A 753 3.35 -4.09 18.98
CA SER A 753 3.82 -5.38 18.49
C SER A 753 4.71 -5.12 17.27
N VAL A 754 5.84 -5.81 17.19
CA VAL A 754 6.74 -5.75 16.03
C VAL A 754 7.16 -7.17 15.66
N SER A 755 7.04 -7.52 14.38
CA SER A 755 7.39 -8.83 13.82
C SER A 755 8.52 -8.71 12.80
N GLY A 756 9.09 -9.85 12.41
CA GLY A 756 10.15 -9.89 11.41
C GLY A 756 11.47 -9.26 11.90
N LEU A 757 11.75 -9.37 13.20
CA LEU A 757 13.04 -9.00 13.77
C LEU A 757 14.05 -10.10 13.50
N THR A 758 15.15 -9.70 12.89
CA THR A 758 16.22 -10.59 12.41
C THR A 758 17.50 -10.41 13.21
N GLU A 759 17.75 -9.22 13.76
CA GLU A 759 18.97 -8.90 14.51
C GLU A 759 18.74 -8.85 16.02
N PHE A 760 17.52 -9.12 16.47
CA PHE A 760 17.13 -9.09 17.88
C PHE A 760 16.92 -10.49 18.45
N THR A 761 17.71 -10.88 19.46
CA THR A 761 17.52 -12.11 20.24
C THR A 761 17.88 -11.83 21.71
N PRO A 762 16.88 -11.62 22.59
CA PRO A 762 17.09 -11.05 23.91
C PRO A 762 17.97 -11.92 24.82
N ASN A 763 19.05 -11.33 25.35
CA ASN A 763 20.03 -11.94 26.26
C ASN A 763 20.20 -11.18 27.59
N SER A 764 19.68 -9.96 27.69
CA SER A 764 19.60 -9.23 28.95
C SER A 764 18.48 -8.21 28.96
N LEU A 765 18.10 -7.80 30.17
CA LEU A 765 17.07 -6.81 30.44
C LEU A 765 17.60 -5.74 31.39
N ASP A 766 17.41 -4.48 31.02
CA ASP A 766 17.67 -3.33 31.87
C ASP A 766 16.33 -2.68 32.27
N MET A 767 16.15 -2.47 33.58
CA MET A 767 15.08 -1.66 34.16
C MET A 767 15.70 -0.40 34.72
N ILE A 768 15.60 0.70 33.98
CA ILE A 768 16.36 1.91 34.26
C ILE A 768 15.49 3.15 34.29
N LEU A 769 15.97 4.15 35.01
CA LEU A 769 15.41 5.47 35.06
C LEU A 769 16.43 6.50 34.57
N PHE A 770 15.93 7.49 33.82
CA PHE A 770 16.74 8.52 33.19
C PHE A 770 16.05 9.88 33.25
N LYS A 771 16.71 10.92 33.76
CA LYS A 771 16.15 12.26 33.92
C LYS A 771 16.81 13.32 33.02
N PHE A 772 15.99 14.20 32.46
CA PHE A 772 16.44 15.28 31.55
C PHE A 772 16.28 16.71 32.12
N GLY A 773 15.55 16.91 33.23
CA GLY A 773 15.20 18.25 33.76
C GLY A 773 15.59 18.52 35.22
N ASP A 774 15.37 19.76 35.69
CA ASP A 774 15.67 20.22 37.07
C ASP A 774 14.58 19.86 38.12
N GLY A 775 13.66 18.95 37.78
CA GLY A 775 12.57 18.51 38.66
C GLY A 775 13.03 17.79 39.94
N PRO A 776 12.12 17.31 40.80
CA PRO A 776 12.51 16.45 41.93
C PRO A 776 13.14 15.11 41.47
N GLU A 777 13.90 14.44 42.34
CA GLU A 777 14.46 13.11 42.05
C GLU A 777 13.33 12.08 42.03
N PRO A 778 13.07 11.41 40.89
CA PRO A 778 12.03 10.39 40.84
C PRO A 778 12.44 9.12 41.55
N ILE A 779 11.46 8.42 42.09
CA ILE A 779 11.63 7.15 42.79
C ILE A 779 10.76 6.10 42.09
N VAL A 780 11.38 4.99 41.72
CA VAL A 780 10.72 3.79 41.17
C VAL A 780 10.98 2.62 42.09
N SER A 781 9.93 1.84 42.31
CA SER A 781 9.93 0.65 43.16
C SER A 781 9.46 -0.54 42.35
N ILE A 782 10.17 -1.67 42.43
CA ILE A 782 9.80 -2.92 41.76
C ILE A 782 9.26 -3.86 42.83
N ASP A 783 8.01 -4.28 42.65
CA ASP A 783 7.26 -5.12 43.58
C ASP A 783 7.43 -6.60 43.26
N ARG A 784 7.41 -6.95 41.98
CA ARG A 784 7.59 -8.33 41.51
C ARG A 784 8.17 -8.36 40.11
N PHE A 785 9.00 -9.36 39.84
CA PHE A 785 9.52 -9.64 38.52
C PHE A 785 9.44 -11.14 38.24
N GLU A 786 8.93 -11.51 37.06
CA GLU A 786 8.73 -12.91 36.68
C GLU A 786 9.08 -13.14 35.22
N ILE A 787 9.78 -14.25 34.95
CA ILE A 787 10.12 -14.78 33.64
C ILE A 787 9.48 -16.17 33.53
N ARG A 788 8.64 -16.36 32.51
CA ARG A 788 8.01 -17.64 32.17
C ARG A 788 8.47 -18.12 30.80
N SER A 789 8.75 -19.42 30.67
CA SER A 789 9.01 -20.04 29.38
C SER A 789 7.73 -20.13 28.55
N GLY A 790 7.80 -19.78 27.25
CA GLY A 790 6.66 -19.80 26.33
C GLY A 790 5.98 -18.44 26.14
N ILE A 791 4.97 -18.43 25.26
CA ILE A 791 4.22 -17.24 24.86
C ILE A 791 2.93 -17.19 25.68
N ASP A 792 2.81 -16.22 26.58
CA ASP A 792 1.53 -15.84 27.17
C ASP A 792 1.08 -14.55 26.49
N GLU A 793 0.11 -14.68 25.58
CA GLU A 793 -0.45 -13.54 24.88
C GLU A 793 -0.95 -12.48 25.86
N ILE A 794 -0.70 -11.21 25.51
CA ILE A 794 -1.27 -10.08 26.24
C ILE A 794 -2.79 -10.16 26.06
N PRO A 795 -3.59 -10.31 27.13
CA PRO A 795 -5.03 -10.42 27.01
C PRO A 795 -5.57 -9.15 26.38
N MET A 796 -5.86 -9.18 25.09
CA MET A 796 -6.70 -8.13 24.49
C MET A 796 -8.12 -8.40 24.96
N ASP A 797 -8.84 -7.34 25.32
CA ASP A 797 -10.26 -7.47 25.57
C ASP A 797 -10.90 -8.20 24.35
N PRO A 798 -11.80 -9.18 24.55
CA PRO A 798 -12.32 -9.95 23.44
C PRO A 798 -13.04 -9.00 22.48
N PRO A 799 -12.84 -9.15 21.15
CA PRO A 799 -13.46 -8.28 20.17
C PRO A 799 -14.97 -8.26 20.40
N ILE A 800 -15.59 -7.11 20.12
CA ILE A 800 -17.05 -6.95 20.19
C ILE A 800 -17.72 -8.14 19.51
N GLN A 801 -18.58 -8.83 20.24
CA GLN A 801 -19.24 -10.03 19.74
C GLN A 801 -20.40 -9.62 18.82
N PRO A 802 -20.63 -10.34 17.70
CA PRO A 802 -21.79 -10.11 16.87
C PRO A 802 -23.06 -10.38 17.68
N TYR A 803 -24.02 -9.46 17.61
CA TYR A 803 -25.32 -9.61 18.25
C TYR A 803 -26.43 -9.07 17.35
N ARG A 804 -27.55 -9.79 17.30
CA ARG A 804 -28.73 -9.41 16.55
C ARG A 804 -29.99 -9.80 17.32
N ASP A 805 -30.93 -8.89 17.40
CA ASP A 805 -32.28 -9.13 17.92
C ASP A 805 -33.29 -8.54 16.92
N ASP A 806 -34.15 -9.40 16.38
CA ASP A 806 -35.18 -9.03 15.40
C ASP A 806 -36.53 -8.67 16.08
N PHE A 807 -36.60 -8.62 17.42
CA PHE A 807 -37.78 -8.20 18.19
C PHE A 807 -39.12 -8.82 17.71
N ASP A 808 -39.09 -10.09 17.27
CA ASP A 808 -40.23 -10.82 16.71
C ASP A 808 -40.79 -11.90 17.66
N GLY A 809 -40.10 -12.13 18.78
CA GLY A 809 -40.43 -13.15 19.78
C GLY A 809 -41.65 -12.82 20.65
N PRO A 810 -42.18 -13.76 21.45
CA PRO A 810 -43.31 -13.49 22.35
C PRO A 810 -42.91 -12.69 23.61
N LYS A 811 -41.60 -12.50 23.84
CA LYS A 811 -41.00 -11.80 24.99
C LYS A 811 -39.68 -11.15 24.55
N LEU A 812 -39.34 -10.02 25.17
CA LEU A 812 -38.06 -9.35 25.02
C LEU A 812 -36.93 -10.26 25.53
N ALA A 813 -35.79 -10.31 24.83
CA ALA A 813 -34.64 -11.11 25.24
C ALA A 813 -34.13 -10.69 26.64
N GLU A 814 -33.62 -11.64 27.42
CA GLU A 814 -33.16 -11.41 28.80
C GLU A 814 -31.97 -10.43 28.89
N SER A 815 -31.28 -10.21 27.77
CA SER A 815 -30.16 -9.29 27.61
C SER A 815 -30.57 -7.80 27.54
N TRP A 816 -31.85 -7.50 27.35
CA TRP A 816 -32.37 -6.13 27.34
C TRP A 816 -32.90 -5.70 28.71
N ILE A 817 -32.55 -4.49 29.11
CA ILE A 817 -33.01 -3.86 30.35
C ILE A 817 -34.00 -2.75 30.00
N LEU A 818 -35.21 -2.85 30.55
CA LEU A 818 -36.24 -1.82 30.43
C LEU A 818 -35.96 -0.65 31.37
N ARG A 819 -36.13 0.56 30.85
CA ARG A 819 -35.85 1.79 31.60
C ARG A 819 -37.03 2.27 32.46
N ASP A 820 -38.24 1.89 32.08
CA ASP A 820 -39.49 2.03 32.84
C ASP A 820 -40.30 0.74 32.71
N GLU A 821 -40.64 0.12 33.86
CA GLU A 821 -41.38 -1.14 33.94
C GLU A 821 -42.90 -0.96 34.04
N SER A 822 -43.42 0.28 33.91
CA SER A 822 -44.85 0.53 34.01
C SER A 822 -45.63 -0.13 32.85
N PRO A 823 -46.80 -0.75 33.10
CA PRO A 823 -47.62 -1.39 32.06
C PRO A 823 -48.14 -0.40 31.02
N GLU A 824 -48.14 0.90 31.31
CA GLU A 824 -48.52 1.94 30.35
C GLU A 824 -47.40 2.27 29.34
N ALA A 825 -46.13 1.95 29.67
CA ALA A 825 -44.97 2.18 28.80
C ALA A 825 -44.70 1.04 27.80
N GLN A 826 -45.37 -0.11 27.98
CA GLN A 826 -45.12 -1.35 27.24
C GLN A 826 -46.44 -1.99 26.81
N ARG A 827 -46.66 -2.16 25.51
CA ARG A 827 -47.80 -2.97 25.01
C ARG A 827 -47.41 -4.40 24.62
N GLY A 828 -46.12 -4.66 24.44
CA GLY A 828 -45.61 -5.96 23.99
C GLY A 828 -45.77 -6.18 22.48
N PHE A 829 -45.51 -7.40 22.04
CA PHE A 829 -45.47 -7.80 20.62
C PHE A 829 -46.88 -7.88 20.01
N GLU A 830 -47.29 -6.85 19.27
CA GLU A 830 -48.43 -6.91 18.36
C GLU A 830 -47.92 -6.78 16.91
N ASN A 831 -48.33 -7.68 16.01
CA ASN A 831 -47.97 -7.69 14.58
C ASN A 831 -46.47 -7.84 14.23
N GLY A 832 -45.64 -8.40 15.12
CA GLY A 832 -44.24 -8.75 14.81
C GLY A 832 -43.19 -7.67 15.12
N PHE A 833 -43.55 -6.67 15.93
CA PHE A 833 -42.65 -5.60 16.37
C PHE A 833 -42.74 -5.40 17.88
N TYR A 834 -41.69 -4.85 18.50
CA TYR A 834 -41.72 -4.45 19.91
C TYR A 834 -42.10 -2.97 20.05
N GLU A 835 -43.27 -2.69 20.64
CA GLU A 835 -43.78 -1.32 20.80
C GLU A 835 -43.41 -0.71 22.18
N LEU A 836 -42.68 0.40 22.13
CA LEU A 836 -42.46 1.32 23.26
C LEU A 836 -43.44 2.50 23.15
N ARG A 837 -44.14 2.84 24.23
CA ARG A 837 -45.03 4.02 24.27
C ARG A 837 -44.61 5.03 25.33
N ASP A 838 -44.78 6.31 24.99
CA ASP A 838 -44.56 7.45 25.89
C ASP A 838 -45.29 7.29 27.24
N PRO A 839 -44.61 7.53 28.39
CA PRO A 839 -45.27 7.49 29.68
C PRO A 839 -46.16 8.72 29.85
N SER A 840 -47.27 8.56 30.57
CA SER A 840 -48.32 9.59 30.71
C SER A 840 -47.89 10.89 31.43
N THR A 841 -46.64 11.03 31.87
CA THR A 841 -46.13 12.20 32.62
C THR A 841 -44.71 12.61 32.19
N SER A 842 -44.38 13.91 32.31
CA SER A 842 -43.09 14.51 31.91
C SER A 842 -41.90 14.18 32.85
N ALA A 843 -41.97 13.10 33.63
CA ALA A 843 -41.03 12.78 34.71
C ALA A 843 -40.32 11.42 34.56
N SER A 844 -40.57 10.70 33.46
CA SER A 844 -40.04 9.34 33.22
C SER A 844 -39.51 9.20 31.78
N ASP A 845 -38.36 8.54 31.64
CA ASP A 845 -37.77 8.13 30.37
C ASP A 845 -38.20 6.69 30.06
N VAL A 846 -38.77 6.43 28.89
CA VAL A 846 -39.09 5.06 28.44
C VAL A 846 -38.07 4.63 27.40
N GLY A 847 -37.52 3.41 27.52
CA GLY A 847 -36.47 2.98 26.61
C GLY A 847 -35.90 1.58 26.82
N LEU A 848 -35.20 1.15 25.77
CA LEU A 848 -34.25 0.05 25.62
C LEU A 848 -32.87 0.32 26.24
N ARG A 849 -32.27 -0.61 27.01
CA ARG A 849 -30.83 -0.63 27.29
C ARG A 849 -30.25 -2.02 27.05
N HIS A 850 -29.08 -2.10 26.44
CA HIS A 850 -28.32 -3.33 26.30
C HIS A 850 -26.83 -3.10 26.56
N ALA A 851 -26.18 -4.06 27.20
CA ALA A 851 -24.74 -4.07 27.40
C ALA A 851 -24.07 -4.73 26.19
N ILE A 852 -23.03 -4.11 25.65
CA ILE A 852 -22.28 -4.66 24.52
C ILE A 852 -21.32 -5.72 25.07
N GLU A 853 -21.35 -6.93 24.49
CA GLU A 853 -20.45 -8.01 24.88
C GLU A 853 -19.12 -7.91 24.12
N GLY A 854 -18.00 -7.94 24.84
CA GLY A 854 -16.66 -7.65 24.32
C GLY A 854 -16.23 -6.21 24.59
N LYS A 855 -14.92 -5.95 24.61
CA LYS A 855 -14.36 -4.60 24.67
C LYS A 855 -13.23 -4.55 23.62
N GLY A 856 -13.19 -3.54 22.77
CA GLY A 856 -12.20 -3.46 21.69
C GLY A 856 -12.64 -4.06 20.35
N GLY A 857 -11.97 -3.61 19.30
CA GLY A 857 -12.30 -3.80 17.90
C GLY A 857 -13.22 -2.70 17.35
N SER A 858 -13.08 -2.44 16.05
CA SER A 858 -14.06 -1.66 15.28
C SER A 858 -15.36 -2.46 15.13
N PHE A 859 -16.51 -1.78 15.07
CA PHE A 859 -17.81 -2.43 14.84
C PHE A 859 -18.76 -1.54 14.07
N THR A 860 -19.79 -2.16 13.50
CA THR A 860 -20.94 -1.48 12.90
C THR A 860 -22.21 -1.94 13.59
N SER A 861 -23.09 -1.00 13.92
CA SER A 861 -24.39 -1.27 14.50
C SER A 861 -25.50 -0.64 13.68
N ASP A 862 -26.57 -1.39 13.48
CA ASP A 862 -27.77 -0.96 12.78
C ASP A 862 -28.98 -1.04 13.72
N PHE A 863 -29.79 0.01 13.73
CA PHE A 863 -31.05 0.09 14.49
C PHE A 863 -32.20 0.46 13.56
N GLY A 864 -33.15 -0.46 13.37
CA GLY A 864 -34.36 -0.28 12.55
C GLY A 864 -35.60 -0.05 13.42
N PHE A 865 -36.39 0.96 13.10
CA PHE A 865 -37.61 1.31 13.84
C PHE A 865 -38.59 2.16 13.02
N THR A 866 -39.83 2.26 13.49
CA THR A 866 -40.89 3.11 12.94
C THR A 866 -41.54 3.97 14.04
N PHE A 867 -41.82 5.24 13.75
CA PHE A 867 -42.58 6.11 14.65
C PHE A 867 -44.09 6.00 14.43
N ASP A 868 -44.88 6.02 15.52
CA ASP A 868 -46.35 6.11 15.48
C ASP A 868 -46.83 7.30 16.31
N GLY A 869 -47.53 8.27 15.71
CA GLY A 869 -48.08 9.43 16.41
C GLY A 869 -47.04 10.37 17.05
N PHE A 870 -45.80 10.38 16.55
CA PHE A 870 -44.66 11.15 17.07
C PHE A 870 -44.68 12.62 16.66
N SER A 871 -45.19 12.94 15.47
CA SER A 871 -45.23 14.32 14.98
C SER A 871 -46.06 15.24 15.89
N GLY A 872 -45.44 16.33 16.38
CA GLY A 872 -46.07 17.33 17.25
C GLY A 872 -46.41 16.86 18.67
N SER A 873 -45.86 15.73 19.12
CA SER A 873 -46.13 15.16 20.45
C SER A 873 -45.39 15.82 21.61
N ALA A 874 -44.43 16.71 21.33
CA ALA A 874 -43.47 17.25 22.30
C ALA A 874 -42.61 16.15 22.98
N THR A 875 -42.19 15.16 22.18
CA THR A 875 -41.31 14.06 22.55
C THR A 875 -40.02 14.11 21.72
N ASP A 876 -38.91 13.74 22.35
CA ASP A 876 -37.61 13.50 21.72
C ASP A 876 -37.31 11.99 21.75
N PHE A 877 -36.76 11.47 20.66
CA PHE A 877 -36.14 10.16 20.58
C PHE A 877 -34.62 10.32 20.64
N LYS A 878 -33.96 9.46 21.41
CA LYS A 878 -32.51 9.44 21.58
C LYS A 878 -31.98 8.04 21.34
N PHE A 879 -30.98 7.93 20.48
CA PHE A 879 -30.16 6.73 20.33
C PHE A 879 -28.74 7.05 20.78
N ARG A 880 -28.20 6.34 21.77
CA ARG A 880 -26.96 6.73 22.45
C ARG A 880 -26.08 5.53 22.75
N PHE A 881 -24.79 5.65 22.43
CA PHE A 881 -23.74 4.77 22.93
C PHE A 881 -23.00 5.43 24.11
N LEU A 882 -22.72 4.66 25.16
CA LEU A 882 -22.05 5.12 26.37
C LEU A 882 -20.80 4.29 26.66
N GLY A 883 -19.72 4.96 27.07
CA GLY A 883 -18.44 4.34 27.35
C GLY A 883 -17.36 5.37 27.67
N GLY A 884 -17.15 5.67 28.95
CA GLY A 884 -16.38 6.83 29.42
C GLY A 884 -17.09 8.18 29.14
N LYS A 885 -17.31 8.48 27.86
CA LYS A 885 -18.16 9.56 27.33
C LYS A 885 -19.38 8.99 26.59
N PHE A 886 -20.20 9.84 25.98
CA PHE A 886 -21.29 9.39 25.10
C PHE A 886 -21.36 10.16 23.79
N ILE A 887 -21.87 9.46 22.78
CA ILE A 887 -22.34 10.02 21.52
C ILE A 887 -23.83 9.73 21.41
N GLU A 888 -24.61 10.76 21.10
CA GLU A 888 -26.06 10.62 20.96
C GLU A 888 -26.58 11.21 19.66
N PHE A 889 -27.49 10.45 19.06
CA PHE A 889 -28.43 10.90 18.04
C PHE A 889 -29.72 11.33 18.73
N VAL A 890 -30.23 12.51 18.40
CA VAL A 890 -31.49 13.04 18.97
C VAL A 890 -32.39 13.52 17.84
N TYR A 891 -33.57 12.94 17.74
CA TYR A 891 -34.65 13.37 16.83
C TYR A 891 -35.83 13.90 17.65
N ASN A 892 -36.32 15.08 17.32
CA ASN A 892 -37.44 15.69 18.04
C ASN A 892 -38.74 15.64 17.23
N SER A 893 -39.88 15.70 17.94
CA SER A 893 -41.23 15.71 17.36
C SER A 893 -41.55 16.92 16.46
N PHE A 894 -40.61 17.85 16.28
CA PHE A 894 -40.72 18.99 15.36
C PHE A 894 -39.89 18.79 14.08
N ASP A 895 -39.45 17.56 13.83
CA ASP A 895 -38.71 17.14 12.63
C ASP A 895 -37.29 17.72 12.56
N ASP A 896 -36.67 18.03 13.72
CA ASP A 896 -35.25 18.36 13.80
C ASP A 896 -34.43 17.20 14.37
N LEU A 897 -33.24 17.02 13.82
CA LEU A 897 -32.26 16.01 14.20
C LEU A 897 -30.94 16.66 14.57
N ARG A 898 -30.28 16.10 15.59
CA ARG A 898 -28.91 16.46 15.94
C ARG A 898 -28.09 15.25 16.37
N VAL A 899 -26.80 15.33 16.11
CA VAL A 899 -25.78 14.41 16.66
C VAL A 899 -24.91 15.21 17.62
N TYR A 900 -24.78 14.72 18.85
CA TYR A 900 -24.00 15.37 19.91
C TYR A 900 -22.89 14.45 20.40
N SER A 901 -21.68 15.00 20.54
CA SER A 901 -20.52 14.34 21.15
C SER A 901 -20.23 15.00 22.49
N GLN A 902 -20.26 14.22 23.57
CA GLN A 902 -19.91 14.72 24.90
C GLN A 902 -18.42 15.07 24.97
N GLU A 903 -17.56 14.31 24.29
CA GLU A 903 -16.11 14.53 24.29
C GLU A 903 -15.75 15.87 23.63
N ARG A 904 -16.37 16.21 22.50
CA ARG A 904 -16.21 17.54 21.88
C ARG A 904 -17.01 18.65 22.57
N GLY A 905 -18.00 18.28 23.39
CA GLY A 905 -18.87 19.22 24.08
C GLY A 905 -19.85 19.97 23.17
N GLU A 906 -20.04 19.53 21.92
CA GLU A 906 -20.83 20.24 20.90
C GLU A 906 -21.73 19.32 20.07
N ASN A 907 -22.65 19.96 19.31
CA ASN A 907 -23.43 19.24 18.30
C ASN A 907 -22.61 19.19 17.02
N VAL A 908 -22.22 17.99 16.62
CA VAL A 908 -21.40 17.73 15.43
C VAL A 908 -22.24 17.93 14.17
N SER A 909 -23.52 17.57 14.22
CA SER A 909 -24.46 17.75 13.11
C SER A 909 -25.82 18.22 13.60
N LYS A 910 -26.48 19.05 12.79
CA LYS A 910 -27.86 19.51 12.99
C LYS A 910 -28.56 19.59 11.65
N ILE A 911 -29.67 18.87 11.52
CA ILE A 911 -30.51 18.86 10.33
C ILE A 911 -31.90 19.31 10.76
N GLN A 912 -32.42 20.35 10.10
CA GLN A 912 -33.79 20.83 10.32
C GLN A 912 -34.69 20.27 9.24
N LYS A 913 -35.89 19.84 9.62
CA LYS A 913 -36.88 19.26 8.72
C LYS A 913 -36.34 18.05 7.95
N VAL A 914 -35.98 17.01 8.69
CA VAL A 914 -35.42 15.78 8.12
C VAL A 914 -36.45 15.08 7.21
N GLY A 915 -37.74 15.31 7.45
CA GLY A 915 -38.84 14.77 6.64
C GLY A 915 -39.30 13.39 7.07
N ILE A 916 -39.05 12.99 8.34
CA ILE A 916 -39.52 11.72 8.88
C ILE A 916 -40.99 11.87 9.32
N ASN A 917 -41.88 11.09 8.73
CA ASN A 917 -43.31 11.07 9.06
C ASN A 917 -43.67 9.85 9.91
N ASP A 918 -44.80 9.92 10.60
CA ASP A 918 -45.35 8.77 11.32
C ASP A 918 -45.64 7.63 10.31
N GLY A 919 -45.15 6.43 10.59
CA GLY A 919 -45.23 5.25 9.72
C GLY A 919 -44.04 5.06 8.76
N ASP A 920 -43.09 6.00 8.70
CA ASP A 920 -41.86 5.82 7.91
C ASP A 920 -40.91 4.85 8.62
N ALA A 921 -40.40 3.85 7.89
CA ALA A 921 -39.32 3.00 8.36
C ALA A 921 -38.02 3.80 8.43
N VAL A 922 -37.34 3.77 9.57
CA VAL A 922 -36.11 4.51 9.82
C VAL A 922 -35.02 3.54 10.24
N LYS A 923 -33.84 3.67 9.63
CA LYS A 923 -32.64 2.92 10.00
C LYS A 923 -31.51 3.88 10.35
N ILE A 924 -30.90 3.68 11.52
CA ILE A 924 -29.70 4.40 11.94
C ILE A 924 -28.53 3.42 11.94
N ARG A 925 -27.44 3.81 11.28
CA ARG A 925 -26.17 3.08 11.31
C ARG A 925 -25.16 3.84 12.18
N PHE A 926 -24.49 3.15 13.08
CA PHE A 926 -23.39 3.66 13.89
C PHE A 926 -22.14 2.83 13.61
N ILE A 927 -21.06 3.48 13.20
CA ILE A 927 -19.78 2.84 12.92
C ILE A 927 -18.76 3.38 13.92
N TRP A 928 -18.10 2.49 14.65
CA TRP A 928 -16.92 2.81 15.45
C TRP A 928 -15.69 2.19 14.79
N ASN A 929 -14.71 3.03 14.46
CA ASN A 929 -13.39 2.60 14.01
C ASN A 929 -12.37 2.88 15.12
N GLU A 930 -11.91 1.82 15.77
CA GLU A 930 -10.98 1.93 16.89
C GLU A 930 -9.59 2.39 16.44
N ILE A 931 -9.11 1.90 15.29
CA ILE A 931 -7.77 2.20 14.75
C ILE A 931 -7.61 3.69 14.45
N SER A 932 -8.65 4.31 13.88
CA SER A 932 -8.66 5.73 13.54
C SER A 932 -9.31 6.63 14.59
N SER A 933 -9.77 6.05 15.71
CA SER A 933 -10.53 6.76 16.76
C SER A 933 -11.69 7.59 16.18
N GLU A 934 -12.47 6.97 15.29
CA GLU A 934 -13.47 7.66 14.48
C GLU A 934 -14.88 7.04 14.62
N VAL A 935 -15.89 7.91 14.69
CA VAL A 935 -17.30 7.54 14.62
C VAL A 935 -17.97 8.10 13.38
N ILE A 936 -18.70 7.26 12.65
CA ILE A 936 -19.55 7.65 11.52
C ILE A 936 -20.99 7.25 11.82
N ILE A 937 -21.94 8.16 11.58
CA ILE A 937 -23.36 7.94 11.79
C ILE A 937 -24.11 8.12 10.46
N GLY A 938 -24.89 7.11 10.10
CA GLY A 938 -25.74 7.08 8.91
C GLY A 938 -27.22 7.07 9.26
N LEU A 939 -28.04 7.60 8.35
CA LEU A 939 -29.50 7.61 8.43
C LEU A 939 -30.11 7.18 7.09
N SER A 940 -31.07 6.26 7.14
CA SER A 940 -31.95 5.87 6.03
C SER A 940 -33.41 6.00 6.47
N ILE A 941 -34.27 6.45 5.55
CA ILE A 941 -35.70 6.72 5.78
C ILE A 941 -36.49 6.15 4.60
N ARG A 942 -37.56 5.38 4.84
CA ARG A 942 -38.39 4.73 3.81
C ARG A 942 -37.58 3.88 2.83
N ASP A 943 -36.61 3.15 3.36
CA ASP A 943 -35.67 2.33 2.58
C ASP A 943 -34.85 3.11 1.53
N GLU A 944 -34.76 4.44 1.64
CA GLU A 944 -33.81 5.23 0.85
C GLU A 944 -32.35 4.83 1.18
N PRO A 945 -31.39 5.02 0.25
CA PRO A 945 -29.98 4.75 0.52
C PRO A 945 -29.49 5.42 1.80
N MET A 946 -28.66 4.70 2.56
CA MET A 946 -28.07 5.19 3.81
C MET A 946 -27.22 6.43 3.53
N LYS A 947 -27.52 7.55 4.21
CA LYS A 947 -26.77 8.81 4.07
C LYS A 947 -25.94 9.06 5.32
N GLU A 948 -24.66 9.40 5.16
CA GLU A 948 -23.84 9.90 6.28
C GLU A 948 -24.41 11.23 6.78
N ILE A 949 -24.68 11.31 8.09
CA ILE A 949 -25.20 12.52 8.74
C ILE A 949 -24.23 13.13 9.75
N ALA A 950 -23.21 12.39 10.20
CA ALA A 950 -22.14 12.89 11.04
C ALA A 950 -20.88 12.02 10.97
N LYS A 951 -19.71 12.66 11.06
CA LYS A 951 -18.41 12.03 11.19
C LYS A 951 -17.58 12.73 12.27
N ILE A 952 -17.00 11.96 13.18
CA ILE A 952 -16.29 12.46 14.35
C ILE A 952 -14.96 11.71 14.48
N SER A 953 -13.85 12.36 14.13
CA SER A 953 -12.50 11.79 14.24
C SER A 953 -11.78 12.27 15.52
N GLY A 954 -10.78 11.49 15.98
CA GLY A 954 -9.88 11.86 17.08
C GLY A 954 -10.49 11.72 18.48
N LEU A 955 -11.34 10.72 18.70
CA LEU A 955 -11.96 10.43 20.00
C LEU A 955 -10.98 9.62 20.88
N LYS A 956 -10.48 10.23 21.95
CA LYS A 956 -9.50 9.62 22.88
C LYS A 956 -10.16 8.88 24.04
N GLU A 957 -11.33 9.33 24.52
CA GLU A 957 -11.97 8.82 25.75
C GLU A 957 -13.26 8.01 25.50
N PHE A 958 -13.59 7.72 24.24
CA PHE A 958 -14.83 7.02 23.87
C PHE A 958 -14.57 5.53 23.60
N THR A 959 -15.08 4.65 24.47
CA THR A 959 -15.03 3.19 24.28
C THR A 959 -16.40 2.58 24.60
N PRO A 960 -17.27 2.37 23.61
CA PRO A 960 -18.69 2.06 23.85
C PRO A 960 -18.88 0.72 24.58
N GLU A 961 -19.58 0.75 25.70
CA GLU A 961 -19.91 -0.41 26.55
C GLU A 961 -21.42 -0.68 26.60
N ILE A 962 -22.24 0.34 26.37
CA ILE A 962 -23.71 0.28 26.52
C ILE A 962 -24.38 1.02 25.37
N VAL A 963 -25.50 0.49 24.92
CA VAL A 963 -26.41 1.13 23.96
C VAL A 963 -27.78 1.41 24.59
N ASP A 964 -28.33 2.59 24.31
CA ASP A 964 -29.62 3.08 24.81
C ASP A 964 -30.51 3.60 23.66
N PHE A 965 -31.80 3.22 23.65
CA PHE A 965 -32.85 3.87 22.85
C PHE A 965 -33.91 4.43 23.79
N ILE A 966 -34.10 5.76 23.80
CA ILE A 966 -34.89 6.45 24.82
C ILE A 966 -35.88 7.41 24.16
N MET A 967 -37.14 7.37 24.59
CA MET A 967 -38.13 8.41 24.35
C MET A 967 -38.29 9.29 25.59
N PHE A 968 -38.26 10.60 25.41
CA PHE A 968 -38.38 11.59 26.48
C PHE A 968 -39.36 12.71 26.13
N LYS A 969 -40.33 12.98 27.01
CA LYS A 969 -41.33 14.03 26.84
C LYS A 969 -40.95 15.33 27.54
N PHE A 970 -40.99 16.46 26.81
CA PHE A 970 -40.60 17.77 27.35
C PHE A 970 -41.75 18.78 27.47
N GLY A 971 -42.99 18.43 27.11
CA GLY A 971 -44.14 19.32 27.24
C GLY A 971 -45.52 18.68 27.05
N GLU A 972 -46.57 19.50 27.14
CA GLU A 972 -47.93 19.11 26.77
C GLU A 972 -48.09 19.21 25.25
N GLY A 973 -47.88 18.09 24.54
CA GLY A 973 -48.03 17.99 23.09
C GLY A 973 -49.48 18.04 22.59
N ASN A 974 -49.71 17.60 21.35
CA ASN A 974 -51.02 17.59 20.68
C ASN A 974 -52.07 16.61 21.25
N GLY A 975 -51.75 15.87 22.33
CA GLY A 975 -52.62 14.89 22.97
C GLY A 975 -52.46 13.45 22.46
N ASN A 976 -51.58 13.21 21.49
CA ASN A 976 -51.21 11.86 21.06
C ASN A 976 -50.25 11.20 22.05
N THR A 977 -50.29 9.86 22.11
CA THR A 977 -49.32 9.04 22.83
C THR A 977 -48.36 8.46 21.79
N PRO A 978 -47.18 9.05 21.58
CA PRO A 978 -46.28 8.58 20.55
C PRO A 978 -45.72 7.21 20.90
N GLY A 979 -45.56 6.38 19.89
CA GLY A 979 -44.99 5.05 19.93
C GLY A 979 -43.71 4.95 19.09
N LEU A 980 -42.81 4.08 19.52
CA LEU A 980 -41.65 3.61 18.78
C LEU A 980 -41.81 2.10 18.58
N LEU A 981 -42.00 1.70 17.33
CA LEU A 981 -42.03 0.30 16.92
C LEU A 981 -40.59 -0.09 16.58
N VAL A 982 -39.98 -0.94 17.40
CA VAL A 982 -38.62 -1.41 17.17
C VAL A 982 -38.68 -2.66 16.28
N ASP A 983 -37.94 -2.61 15.18
CA ASP A 983 -37.88 -3.67 14.18
C ASP A 983 -36.71 -4.61 14.48
N TYR A 984 -35.48 -4.07 14.52
CA TYR A 984 -34.29 -4.86 14.86
C TYR A 984 -33.17 -3.99 15.43
N PHE A 985 -32.28 -4.64 16.16
CA PHE A 985 -30.98 -4.11 16.51
C PHE A 985 -29.89 -5.13 16.18
N GLU A 986 -28.87 -4.69 15.47
CA GLU A 986 -27.73 -5.51 15.08
C GLU A 986 -26.43 -4.79 15.42
N ILE A 987 -25.42 -5.56 15.81
CA ILE A 987 -24.04 -5.14 15.96
C ILE A 987 -23.16 -6.23 15.38
N VAL A 988 -22.24 -5.86 14.50
CA VAL A 988 -21.30 -6.77 13.82
C VAL A 988 -19.87 -6.27 14.01
N PRO A 989 -18.89 -7.17 14.23
CA PRO A 989 -17.48 -6.83 14.24
C PRO A 989 -17.06 -6.25 12.88
N GLY A 990 -16.14 -5.28 12.90
CA GLY A 990 -15.59 -4.64 11.71
C GLY A 990 -16.33 -3.37 11.26
N VAL A 991 -15.71 -2.65 10.32
CA VAL A 991 -16.27 -1.44 9.72
C VAL A 991 -17.01 -1.84 8.45
N SER A 992 -18.33 -1.67 8.44
CA SER A 992 -19.14 -1.70 7.23
C SER A 992 -19.40 -0.24 6.83
N PRO A 993 -18.66 0.31 5.85
CA PRO A 993 -18.79 1.72 5.49
C PRO A 993 -20.23 2.05 5.08
N ILE A 994 -20.63 3.30 5.31
CA ILE A 994 -21.82 3.84 4.67
C ILE A 994 -21.40 4.17 3.25
N PRO A 995 -21.99 3.55 2.22
CA PRO A 995 -21.74 3.91 0.84
C PRO A 995 -21.90 5.42 0.71
N GLU A 996 -20.86 6.11 0.24
CA GLU A 996 -21.05 7.50 -0.16
C GLU A 996 -22.10 7.47 -1.27
N VAL A 997 -23.17 8.29 -1.17
CA VAL A 997 -24.13 8.40 -2.27
C VAL A 997 -23.41 9.10 -3.41
N GLN A 998 -22.72 8.29 -4.19
CA GLN A 998 -22.06 8.67 -5.40
C GLN A 998 -23.14 9.10 -6.41
N PRO A 999 -23.04 10.28 -7.06
CA PRO A 999 -24.00 10.67 -8.08
C PRO A 999 -24.19 9.55 -9.12
N PRO A 1000 -25.44 9.21 -9.47
CA PRO A 1000 -25.71 8.12 -10.42
C PRO A 1000 -25.02 8.41 -11.75
N VAL A 1001 -24.46 7.36 -12.35
CA VAL A 1001 -23.81 7.48 -13.66
C VAL A 1001 -24.87 7.59 -14.74
N GLU A 1002 -24.60 8.39 -15.77
CA GLU A 1002 -25.47 8.50 -16.93
C GLU A 1002 -25.58 7.14 -17.63
N GLY A 1003 -26.76 6.52 -17.58
CA GLY A 1003 -27.04 5.30 -18.33
C GLY A 1003 -26.98 5.58 -19.83
N ILE A 1004 -26.07 4.92 -20.53
CA ILE A 1004 -25.89 5.04 -21.98
C ILE A 1004 -26.24 3.71 -22.61
N VAL A 1005 -27.04 3.73 -23.67
CA VAL A 1005 -27.27 2.56 -24.55
C VAL A 1005 -27.15 3.06 -25.98
N GLU A 1006 -26.24 2.48 -26.74
CA GLU A 1006 -25.99 2.78 -28.16
C GLU A 1006 -25.96 1.47 -28.94
N THR A 1007 -26.94 1.26 -29.82
CA THR A 1007 -27.09 0.07 -30.66
C THR A 1007 -26.49 0.24 -32.05
N PHE A 1008 -25.99 1.44 -32.38
CA PHE A 1008 -25.38 1.75 -33.67
C PHE A 1008 -26.23 1.33 -34.89
N ASP A 1009 -27.56 1.37 -34.77
CA ASP A 1009 -28.54 0.94 -35.79
C ASP A 1009 -29.12 2.11 -36.64
N GLY A 1010 -28.64 3.33 -36.40
CA GLY A 1010 -29.12 4.57 -37.02
C GLY A 1010 -28.42 4.94 -38.34
N PRO A 1011 -28.95 5.92 -39.11
CA PRO A 1011 -28.29 6.41 -40.33
C PRO A 1011 -27.12 7.37 -40.05
N GLU A 1012 -27.05 7.93 -38.83
CA GLU A 1012 -26.06 8.92 -38.39
C GLU A 1012 -25.67 8.65 -36.92
N LEU A 1013 -24.43 9.00 -36.56
CA LEU A 1013 -23.89 8.75 -35.22
C LEU A 1013 -24.53 9.77 -34.25
N GLY A 1014 -24.90 9.34 -33.05
CA GLY A 1014 -25.55 10.22 -32.07
C GLY A 1014 -24.76 11.51 -31.80
N GLU A 1015 -25.46 12.61 -31.53
CA GLU A 1015 -24.86 13.96 -31.40
C GLU A 1015 -23.80 14.06 -30.28
N ASP A 1016 -23.83 13.15 -29.30
CA ASP A 1016 -22.89 13.08 -28.17
C ASP A 1016 -21.57 12.36 -28.51
N TRP A 1017 -21.50 11.70 -29.66
CA TRP A 1017 -20.29 11.08 -30.16
C TRP A 1017 -19.49 12.03 -31.06
N SER A 1018 -18.17 11.97 -30.93
CA SER A 1018 -17.22 12.70 -31.77
C SER A 1018 -16.28 11.72 -32.46
N VAL A 1019 -15.92 12.02 -33.70
CA VAL A 1019 -14.98 11.22 -34.50
C VAL A 1019 -13.57 11.80 -34.37
N ARG A 1020 -12.54 10.93 -34.29
CA ARG A 1020 -11.13 11.36 -34.18
C ARG A 1020 -10.46 11.68 -35.52
N ASP A 1021 -10.70 10.89 -36.56
CA ASP A 1021 -10.27 11.13 -37.94
C ASP A 1021 -11.51 11.22 -38.84
N ASP A 1022 -11.79 12.42 -39.38
CA ASP A 1022 -12.95 12.67 -40.23
C ASP A 1022 -12.71 12.34 -41.71
N SER A 1023 -11.58 11.70 -42.04
CA SER A 1023 -11.31 11.26 -43.40
C SER A 1023 -12.31 10.17 -43.81
N ALA A 1024 -12.86 10.33 -45.02
CA ALA A 1024 -13.87 9.41 -45.57
C ALA A 1024 -13.36 7.98 -45.77
N ASP A 1025 -12.05 7.75 -45.68
CA ASP A 1025 -11.42 6.43 -45.79
C ASP A 1025 -11.32 5.73 -44.42
N ALA A 1026 -11.18 6.49 -43.34
CA ALA A 1026 -11.05 6.00 -41.96
C ALA A 1026 -12.42 5.85 -41.27
N GLN A 1027 -13.35 6.77 -41.55
CA GLN A 1027 -14.70 6.76 -40.98
C GLN A 1027 -15.75 6.42 -42.04
N ILE A 1028 -16.00 5.13 -42.26
CA ILE A 1028 -16.99 4.66 -43.25
C ILE A 1028 -18.43 4.95 -42.80
N GLY A 1029 -18.69 4.86 -41.49
CA GLY A 1029 -20.01 5.08 -40.90
C GLY A 1029 -20.82 3.78 -40.82
N PHE A 1030 -22.14 3.88 -40.94
CA PHE A 1030 -23.03 2.73 -40.78
C PHE A 1030 -23.00 1.81 -41.99
N THR A 1031 -22.84 0.51 -41.73
CA THR A 1031 -22.95 -0.56 -42.71
C THR A 1031 -24.40 -0.87 -43.07
N GLU A 1032 -24.64 -1.59 -44.16
CA GLU A 1032 -26.02 -1.97 -44.58
C GLU A 1032 -26.73 -2.88 -43.56
N ASP A 1033 -25.98 -3.51 -42.67
CA ASP A 1033 -26.45 -4.40 -41.60
C ASP A 1033 -26.45 -3.73 -40.21
N GLY A 1034 -26.34 -2.41 -40.14
CA GLY A 1034 -26.61 -1.64 -38.92
C GLY A 1034 -25.51 -1.69 -37.87
N ARG A 1035 -24.24 -1.69 -38.29
CA ARG A 1035 -23.06 -1.61 -37.42
C ARG A 1035 -22.26 -0.36 -37.75
N TYR A 1036 -21.52 0.16 -36.78
CA TYR A 1036 -20.67 1.32 -37.01
C TYR A 1036 -19.25 0.88 -37.37
N GLN A 1037 -18.84 1.16 -38.61
CA GLN A 1037 -17.55 0.72 -39.14
C GLN A 1037 -16.51 1.85 -39.07
N VAL A 1038 -15.41 1.55 -38.38
CA VAL A 1038 -14.17 2.33 -38.38
C VAL A 1038 -13.09 1.52 -39.09
N ASN A 1039 -12.45 2.13 -40.07
CA ASN A 1039 -11.29 1.58 -40.74
C ASN A 1039 -10.02 2.19 -40.17
N GLU A 1040 -8.92 1.47 -40.37
CA GLU A 1040 -7.60 2.04 -40.20
C GLU A 1040 -7.38 3.31 -41.06
N PRO A 1041 -6.74 4.37 -40.52
CA PRO A 1041 -6.50 5.61 -41.25
C PRO A 1041 -5.56 5.43 -42.46
N SER A 1042 -5.95 5.98 -43.61
CA SER A 1042 -5.31 5.70 -44.92
C SER A 1042 -3.99 6.46 -45.17
N THR A 1043 -3.64 7.47 -44.35
CA THR A 1043 -2.41 8.26 -44.55
C THR A 1043 -1.62 8.52 -43.25
N SER A 1044 -0.45 7.86 -43.16
CA SER A 1044 0.68 8.04 -42.23
C SER A 1044 0.74 7.18 -40.95
N ALA A 1045 1.96 6.71 -40.63
CA ALA A 1045 2.28 6.05 -39.37
C ALA A 1045 2.06 7.03 -38.20
N GLY A 1046 1.21 6.64 -37.24
CA GLY A 1046 0.82 7.48 -36.10
C GLY A 1046 -0.58 8.11 -36.18
N GLY A 1047 -1.43 7.73 -37.14
CA GLY A 1047 -2.84 8.12 -37.16
C GLY A 1047 -3.72 7.27 -36.23
N ASP A 1048 -4.69 7.90 -35.58
CA ASP A 1048 -5.75 7.28 -34.79
C ASP A 1048 -7.14 7.55 -35.40
N ALA A 1049 -7.90 6.48 -35.69
CA ALA A 1049 -9.28 6.55 -36.14
C ALA A 1049 -10.20 5.92 -35.10
N GLY A 1050 -11.39 6.48 -34.89
CA GLY A 1050 -12.25 6.02 -33.81
C GLY A 1050 -13.33 7.01 -33.41
N ILE A 1051 -14.07 6.65 -32.36
CA ILE A 1051 -15.14 7.46 -31.80
C ILE A 1051 -14.95 7.66 -30.29
N ARG A 1052 -15.39 8.82 -29.83
CA ARG A 1052 -15.26 9.27 -28.45
C ARG A 1052 -16.55 9.90 -27.96
N ARG A 1053 -16.94 9.61 -26.73
CA ARG A 1053 -18.09 10.19 -26.05
C ARG A 1053 -17.72 10.65 -24.65
N SER A 1054 -18.20 11.82 -24.26
CA SER A 1054 -18.16 12.28 -22.86
C SER A 1054 -19.43 11.82 -22.15
N PHE A 1055 -19.35 11.51 -20.86
CA PHE A 1055 -20.50 11.15 -20.04
C PHE A 1055 -20.35 11.72 -18.63
N THR A 1056 -21.45 11.86 -17.91
CA THR A 1056 -21.38 12.29 -16.51
C THR A 1056 -21.05 11.11 -15.61
N SER A 1057 -19.94 11.22 -14.89
CA SER A 1057 -19.47 10.19 -13.96
C SER A 1057 -19.23 10.79 -12.59
N GLY A 1058 -19.74 10.10 -11.58
CA GLY A 1058 -19.39 10.37 -10.20
C GLY A 1058 -19.80 9.23 -9.27
N GLY A 1059 -19.82 8.00 -9.79
CA GLY A 1059 -20.12 6.78 -9.06
C GLY A 1059 -19.67 5.52 -9.79
N SER A 1060 -19.88 4.37 -9.16
CA SER A 1060 -19.49 3.08 -9.73
C SER A 1060 -20.38 2.71 -10.93
N PHE A 1061 -19.79 2.16 -12.00
CA PHE A 1061 -20.53 1.75 -13.19
C PHE A 1061 -19.88 0.58 -13.90
N THR A 1062 -20.65 -0.05 -14.78
CA THR A 1062 -20.16 -1.08 -15.70
C THR A 1062 -20.45 -0.65 -17.12
N ALA A 1063 -19.44 -0.73 -17.99
CA ALA A 1063 -19.57 -0.46 -19.40
C ALA A 1063 -19.33 -1.74 -20.20
N ASP A 1064 -20.22 -2.01 -21.16
CA ASP A 1064 -20.17 -3.19 -22.03
C ASP A 1064 -20.02 -2.72 -23.48
N LEU A 1065 -19.08 -3.33 -24.21
CA LEU A 1065 -18.81 -3.05 -25.62
C LEU A 1065 -18.85 -4.36 -26.41
N ASN A 1066 -19.80 -4.48 -27.33
CA ASN A 1066 -19.87 -5.58 -28.29
C ASN A 1066 -19.40 -5.12 -29.66
N MET A 1067 -18.52 -5.91 -30.26
CA MET A 1067 -17.89 -5.60 -31.53
C MET A 1067 -17.23 -6.84 -32.14
N HIS A 1068 -16.71 -6.69 -33.35
CA HIS A 1068 -15.80 -7.67 -33.94
C HIS A 1068 -14.84 -6.95 -34.90
N PHE A 1069 -13.81 -7.69 -35.32
CA PHE A 1069 -12.82 -7.21 -36.27
C PHE A 1069 -12.94 -7.91 -37.62
N GLU A 1070 -12.57 -7.21 -38.69
CA GLU A 1070 -12.29 -7.80 -40.00
C GLU A 1070 -10.89 -7.39 -40.46
N ASP A 1071 -10.15 -8.33 -41.05
CA ASP A 1071 -8.81 -8.12 -41.58
C ASP A 1071 -7.79 -7.56 -40.55
N PHE A 1072 -8.04 -7.72 -39.25
CA PHE A 1072 -7.27 -7.14 -38.14
C PHE A 1072 -6.10 -8.02 -37.72
N ILE A 1073 -6.28 -9.34 -37.66
CA ILE A 1073 -5.19 -10.23 -37.24
C ILE A 1073 -4.01 -10.15 -38.25
N GLY A 1074 -2.83 -9.82 -37.73
CA GLY A 1074 -1.60 -9.59 -38.50
C GLY A 1074 -1.52 -8.24 -39.23
N SER A 1075 -2.36 -7.26 -38.91
CA SER A 1075 -2.41 -5.96 -39.59
C SER A 1075 -1.42 -4.90 -39.08
N HIS A 1076 -0.71 -5.14 -37.95
CA HIS A 1076 0.08 -4.13 -37.23
C HIS A 1076 -0.74 -2.92 -36.76
N THR A 1077 -1.91 -3.23 -36.19
CA THR A 1077 -2.88 -2.26 -35.68
C THR A 1077 -3.29 -2.63 -34.26
N ASP A 1078 -3.44 -1.62 -33.41
CA ASP A 1078 -3.99 -1.76 -32.07
C ASP A 1078 -5.44 -1.30 -32.05
N PHE A 1079 -6.29 -2.03 -31.34
CA PHE A 1079 -7.55 -1.54 -30.80
C PHE A 1079 -7.32 -1.05 -29.37
N LYS A 1080 -7.92 0.10 -29.03
CA LYS A 1080 -7.88 0.69 -27.70
C LYS A 1080 -9.28 0.98 -27.19
N PHE A 1081 -9.61 0.47 -26.02
CA PHE A 1081 -10.81 0.81 -25.25
C PHE A 1081 -10.37 1.59 -24.01
N ARG A 1082 -10.74 2.88 -23.93
CA ARG A 1082 -10.13 3.81 -22.96
C ARG A 1082 -11.14 4.63 -22.19
N PHE A 1083 -10.84 4.84 -20.93
CA PHE A 1083 -11.54 5.79 -20.06
C PHE A 1083 -10.59 6.89 -19.58
N PHE A 1084 -11.05 8.14 -19.59
CA PHE A 1084 -10.29 9.31 -19.13
C PHE A 1084 -11.01 10.03 -17.99
N GLY A 1085 -10.25 10.60 -17.06
CA GLY A 1085 -10.77 11.33 -15.90
C GLY A 1085 -9.68 11.68 -14.91
N GLY A 1086 -9.10 12.88 -14.98
CA GLY A 1086 -7.89 13.25 -14.23
C GLY A 1086 -6.61 12.56 -14.73
N LYS A 1087 -6.65 11.23 -14.77
CA LYS A 1087 -5.71 10.29 -15.42
C LYS A 1087 -6.44 9.48 -16.51
N PHE A 1088 -5.88 8.39 -16.99
CA PHE A 1088 -6.56 7.48 -17.92
C PHE A 1088 -6.21 6.02 -17.64
N LEU A 1089 -7.11 5.14 -18.05
CA LEU A 1089 -6.94 3.70 -18.05
C LEU A 1089 -7.31 3.18 -19.43
N GLU A 1090 -6.45 2.37 -20.04
CA GLU A 1090 -6.68 1.82 -21.37
C GLU A 1090 -6.50 0.31 -21.42
N LEU A 1091 -7.45 -0.38 -22.06
CA LEU A 1091 -7.24 -1.71 -22.61
C LEU A 1091 -6.71 -1.56 -24.03
N VAL A 1092 -5.66 -2.29 -24.37
CA VAL A 1092 -5.07 -2.35 -25.71
C VAL A 1092 -5.06 -3.80 -26.17
N PHE A 1093 -5.83 -4.10 -27.22
CA PHE A 1093 -5.79 -5.38 -27.93
C PHE A 1093 -5.07 -5.17 -29.26
N ASN A 1094 -4.01 -5.92 -29.53
CA ASN A 1094 -3.21 -5.73 -30.73
C ASN A 1094 -3.49 -6.81 -31.78
N SER A 1095 -3.08 -6.55 -33.03
CA SER A 1095 -3.26 -7.47 -34.15
C SER A 1095 -2.51 -8.81 -34.03
N PHE A 1096 -1.73 -9.03 -32.97
CA PHE A 1096 -1.02 -10.28 -32.69
C PHE A 1096 -1.73 -11.16 -31.67
N ASP A 1097 -2.98 -10.81 -31.33
CA ASP A 1097 -3.83 -11.54 -30.39
C ASP A 1097 -3.43 -11.39 -28.91
N ASP A 1098 -2.74 -10.30 -28.57
CA ASP A 1098 -2.39 -9.98 -27.20
C ASP A 1098 -3.22 -8.80 -26.67
N VAL A 1099 -3.58 -8.85 -25.38
CA VAL A 1099 -4.31 -7.80 -24.67
C VAL A 1099 -3.57 -7.33 -23.43
N ARG A 1100 -3.57 -6.02 -23.18
CA ARG A 1100 -3.03 -5.42 -21.95
C ARG A 1100 -3.94 -4.35 -21.39
N VAL A 1101 -3.82 -4.12 -20.09
CA VAL A 1101 -4.44 -2.97 -19.39
C VAL A 1101 -3.35 -2.07 -18.85
N PHE A 1102 -3.44 -0.78 -19.12
CA PHE A 1102 -2.49 0.25 -18.68
C PHE A 1102 -3.17 1.30 -17.82
N SER A 1103 -2.54 1.68 -16.70
CA SER A 1103 -2.96 2.77 -15.80
C SER A 1103 -1.96 3.91 -15.77
N ALA A 1104 -2.40 5.10 -16.17
CA ALA A 1104 -1.59 6.32 -16.10
C ALA A 1104 -1.42 6.87 -14.67
N GLU A 1105 -2.17 6.34 -13.70
CA GLU A 1105 -2.04 6.69 -12.29
C GLU A 1105 -1.03 5.79 -11.58
N LYS A 1106 -1.10 4.48 -11.79
CA LYS A 1106 -0.06 3.55 -11.33
C LYS A 1106 1.26 3.77 -12.07
N GLY A 1107 1.18 4.41 -13.24
CA GLY A 1107 2.31 4.56 -14.15
C GLY A 1107 2.78 3.17 -14.52
N GLY A 1108 1.91 2.39 -15.19
CA GLY A 1108 2.28 1.11 -15.79
C GLY A 1108 1.18 0.17 -16.25
N ASN A 1109 1.62 -0.92 -16.90
CA ASN A 1109 0.73 -2.03 -17.25
C ASN A 1109 0.27 -2.70 -15.95
N VAL A 1110 -1.03 -2.88 -15.81
CA VAL A 1110 -1.65 -3.53 -14.67
C VAL A 1110 -1.60 -5.05 -14.88
N ASN A 1111 -1.93 -5.50 -16.08
CA ASN A 1111 -1.74 -6.89 -16.50
C ASN A 1111 -1.65 -6.98 -18.03
N ARG A 1112 -1.19 -8.13 -18.50
CA ARG A 1112 -1.10 -8.48 -19.91
C ARG A 1112 -1.34 -9.98 -20.11
N LEU A 1113 -2.17 -10.31 -21.10
CA LEU A 1113 -2.41 -11.67 -21.55
C LEU A 1113 -1.98 -11.78 -23.02
N ASP A 1114 -1.23 -12.83 -23.34
CA ASP A 1114 -0.78 -13.12 -24.70
C ASP A 1114 -1.64 -14.24 -25.30
N ASP A 1115 -1.89 -14.20 -26.61
CA ASP A 1115 -2.63 -15.24 -27.37
C ASP A 1115 -4.02 -15.57 -26.77
N ILE A 1116 -4.90 -14.56 -26.68
CA ILE A 1116 -6.23 -14.73 -26.08
C ILE A 1116 -7.23 -15.50 -26.96
N GLY A 1117 -6.85 -15.84 -28.20
CA GLY A 1117 -7.60 -16.72 -29.10
C GLY A 1117 -8.63 -16.02 -29.98
N VAL A 1118 -8.48 -14.72 -30.24
CA VAL A 1118 -9.40 -13.95 -31.11
C VAL A 1118 -9.08 -14.20 -32.59
N THR A 1119 -10.12 -14.40 -33.39
CA THR A 1119 -10.00 -14.51 -34.85
C THR A 1119 -10.83 -13.44 -35.55
N ASP A 1120 -10.45 -13.05 -36.76
CA ASP A 1120 -11.24 -12.12 -37.57
C ASP A 1120 -12.67 -12.66 -37.75
N GLY A 1121 -13.66 -11.81 -37.47
CA GLY A 1121 -15.09 -12.13 -37.49
C GLY A 1121 -15.64 -12.75 -36.21
N ALA A 1122 -14.81 -13.06 -35.20
CA ALA A 1122 -15.29 -13.54 -33.91
C ALA A 1122 -15.98 -12.39 -33.14
N PRO A 1123 -17.19 -12.61 -32.60
CA PRO A 1123 -17.83 -11.66 -31.70
C PRO A 1123 -16.98 -11.46 -30.44
N LEU A 1124 -16.78 -10.21 -30.05
CA LEU A 1124 -16.07 -9.79 -28.86
C LEU A 1124 -16.99 -8.98 -27.96
N HIS A 1125 -16.95 -9.30 -26.68
CA HIS A 1125 -17.64 -8.55 -25.63
C HIS A 1125 -16.61 -8.11 -24.60
N PHE A 1126 -16.27 -6.82 -24.60
CA PHE A 1126 -15.44 -6.23 -23.57
C PHE A 1126 -16.31 -5.65 -22.46
N ARG A 1127 -15.92 -5.89 -21.22
CA ARG A 1127 -16.52 -5.27 -20.04
C ARG A 1127 -15.49 -4.44 -19.30
N PHE A 1128 -15.89 -3.24 -18.88
CA PHE A 1128 -15.16 -2.39 -17.97
C PHE A 1128 -16.01 -2.12 -16.72
N ILE A 1129 -15.43 -2.31 -15.54
CA ILE A 1129 -16.11 -2.05 -14.26
C ILE A 1129 -15.31 -1.00 -13.52
N TRP A 1130 -15.93 0.13 -13.19
CA TRP A 1130 -15.38 1.13 -12.29
C TRP A 1130 -16.08 1.05 -10.95
N ASP A 1131 -15.31 0.79 -9.90
CA ASP A 1131 -15.75 0.86 -8.51
C ASP A 1131 -15.17 2.11 -7.85
N ALA A 1132 -16.00 3.14 -7.73
CA ALA A 1132 -15.63 4.42 -7.14
C ALA A 1132 -15.39 4.32 -5.62
N GLU A 1133 -15.93 3.32 -4.93
CA GLU A 1133 -15.76 3.15 -3.47
C GLU A 1133 -14.35 2.66 -3.13
N THR A 1134 -13.87 1.69 -3.89
CA THR A 1134 -12.54 1.09 -3.70
C THR A 1134 -11.45 1.78 -4.54
N GLY A 1135 -11.87 2.53 -5.56
CA GLY A 1135 -10.97 3.05 -6.60
C GLY A 1135 -10.48 1.94 -7.54
N ASN A 1136 -11.23 0.86 -7.69
CA ASN A 1136 -10.83 -0.29 -8.50
C ASN A 1136 -11.42 -0.21 -9.90
N ALA A 1137 -10.62 -0.57 -10.89
CA ALA A 1137 -11.04 -0.58 -12.28
C ALA A 1137 -10.72 -1.93 -12.94
N THR A 1138 -11.75 -2.68 -13.33
CA THR A 1138 -11.62 -4.05 -13.85
C THR A 1138 -11.94 -4.10 -15.34
N TYR A 1139 -11.13 -4.79 -16.14
CA TYR A 1139 -11.47 -5.16 -17.51
C TYR A 1139 -11.68 -6.66 -17.64
N GLY A 1140 -12.68 -7.06 -18.41
CA GLY A 1140 -12.89 -8.44 -18.85
C GLY A 1140 -13.20 -8.54 -20.34
N VAL A 1141 -13.04 -9.73 -20.89
CA VAL A 1141 -13.38 -10.05 -22.29
C VAL A 1141 -14.08 -11.41 -22.39
N SER A 1142 -15.09 -11.49 -23.24
CA SER A 1142 -15.66 -12.74 -23.76
C SER A 1142 -15.45 -12.80 -25.26
N ILE A 1143 -15.08 -13.99 -25.76
CA ILE A 1143 -14.77 -14.27 -27.16
C ILE A 1143 -15.75 -15.33 -27.64
N ASP A 1144 -16.40 -15.07 -28.78
CA ASP A 1144 -17.34 -15.99 -29.44
C ASP A 1144 -18.47 -16.49 -28.51
N GLY A 1145 -18.97 -15.61 -27.63
CA GLY A 1145 -20.01 -15.96 -26.65
C GLY A 1145 -19.56 -16.91 -25.54
N GLY A 1146 -18.24 -17.01 -25.31
CA GLY A 1146 -17.65 -17.76 -24.20
C GLY A 1146 -17.87 -17.11 -22.83
N ALA A 1147 -17.30 -17.71 -21.79
CA ALA A 1147 -17.30 -17.12 -20.45
C ALA A 1147 -16.50 -15.80 -20.46
N MET A 1148 -16.98 -14.83 -19.68
CA MET A 1148 -16.24 -13.59 -19.44
C MET A 1148 -14.99 -13.90 -18.62
N VAL A 1149 -13.83 -13.56 -19.15
CA VAL A 1149 -12.52 -13.75 -18.50
C VAL A 1149 -12.01 -12.40 -18.05
N GLU A 1150 -11.55 -12.30 -16.80
CA GLU A 1150 -10.88 -11.10 -16.31
C GLU A 1150 -9.53 -10.92 -17.01
N ILE A 1151 -9.29 -9.72 -17.50
CA ILE A 1151 -7.99 -9.33 -18.04
C ILE A 1151 -7.14 -8.70 -16.93
N ALA A 1152 -7.67 -7.72 -16.20
CA ALA A 1152 -6.95 -7.05 -15.12
C ALA A 1152 -7.88 -6.29 -14.19
N THR A 1153 -7.48 -6.18 -12.93
CA THR A 1153 -8.03 -5.22 -11.95
C THR A 1153 -6.95 -4.24 -11.52
N ALA A 1154 -7.18 -2.95 -11.73
CA ALA A 1154 -6.32 -1.87 -11.28
C ALA A 1154 -6.84 -1.32 -9.95
N GLU A 1155 -6.16 -1.61 -8.83
CA GLU A 1155 -6.68 -1.31 -7.50
C GLU A 1155 -6.26 0.06 -6.94
N GLY A 1156 -7.13 0.70 -6.15
CA GLY A 1156 -6.80 1.87 -5.35
C GLY A 1156 -6.38 3.11 -6.15
N LEU A 1157 -7.04 3.37 -7.28
CA LEU A 1157 -6.91 4.57 -8.08
C LEU A 1157 -7.62 5.74 -7.37
N LYS A 1158 -6.87 6.74 -6.93
CA LYS A 1158 -7.34 7.88 -6.13
C LYS A 1158 -7.52 9.17 -6.93
N ALA A 1159 -6.90 9.26 -8.11
CA ALA A 1159 -6.94 10.44 -8.98
C ALA A 1159 -7.64 10.19 -10.32
N PHE A 1160 -8.23 9.00 -10.48
CA PHE A 1160 -8.95 8.56 -11.67
C PHE A 1160 -10.46 8.65 -11.45
N GLU A 1161 -11.13 9.51 -12.22
CA GLU A 1161 -12.58 9.74 -12.17
C GLU A 1161 -13.17 9.69 -13.59
N PRO A 1162 -13.38 8.49 -14.16
CA PRO A 1162 -13.60 8.29 -15.59
C PRO A 1162 -14.88 8.96 -16.08
N ASN A 1163 -14.78 9.97 -16.97
CA ASN A 1163 -15.89 10.76 -17.51
C ASN A 1163 -15.91 10.87 -19.05
N ILE A 1164 -15.02 10.13 -19.72
CA ILE A 1164 -14.93 10.07 -21.17
C ILE A 1164 -14.56 8.65 -21.56
N VAL A 1165 -15.25 8.11 -22.56
CA VAL A 1165 -14.97 6.81 -23.19
C VAL A 1165 -14.53 6.99 -24.65
N ASP A 1166 -13.65 6.12 -25.11
CA ASP A 1166 -13.02 6.22 -26.43
C ASP A 1166 -12.65 4.83 -26.98
N PHE A 1167 -13.04 4.58 -28.24
CA PHE A 1167 -12.69 3.38 -29.02
C PHE A 1167 -11.83 3.77 -30.20
N VAL A 1168 -10.62 3.24 -30.30
CA VAL A 1168 -9.63 3.70 -31.28
C VAL A 1168 -8.88 2.57 -31.94
N MET A 1169 -8.77 2.65 -33.26
CA MET A 1169 -7.79 1.91 -34.05
C MET A 1169 -6.53 2.76 -34.24
N PHE A 1170 -5.37 2.20 -33.91
CA PHE A 1170 -4.08 2.85 -34.03
C PHE A 1170 -3.11 2.02 -34.86
N LYS A 1171 -2.62 2.58 -35.98
CA LYS A 1171 -1.66 1.91 -36.86
C LYS A 1171 -0.23 2.16 -36.42
N PHE A 1172 0.55 1.10 -36.20
CA PHE A 1172 1.96 1.20 -35.81
C PHE A 1172 2.96 0.60 -36.83
N GLY A 1173 2.50 -0.09 -37.88
CA GLY A 1173 3.40 -0.68 -38.89
C GLY A 1173 2.79 -0.89 -40.28
N GLU A 1174 3.59 -1.42 -41.21
CA GLU A 1174 3.10 -1.92 -42.50
C GLU A 1174 2.54 -3.34 -42.29
N GLY A 1175 1.20 -3.45 -42.27
CA GLY A 1175 0.44 -4.69 -42.08
C GLY A 1175 0.53 -5.74 -43.19
N ASN A 1176 -0.33 -6.76 -43.08
CA ASN A 1176 -0.55 -7.82 -44.07
C ASN A 1176 -1.03 -7.35 -45.47
N GLY A 1177 -1.24 -6.05 -45.66
CA GLY A 1177 -1.69 -5.44 -46.92
C GLY A 1177 -3.21 -5.24 -47.03
N ASN A 1178 -3.98 -5.70 -46.04
CA ASN A 1178 -5.41 -5.43 -45.91
C ASN A 1178 -5.64 -4.16 -45.08
N THR A 1179 -6.86 -3.61 -45.17
CA THR A 1179 -7.30 -2.49 -44.33
C THR A 1179 -8.13 -3.06 -43.19
N PRO A 1180 -7.59 -3.11 -41.96
CA PRO A 1180 -8.30 -3.69 -40.84
C PRO A 1180 -9.48 -2.79 -40.46
N LYS A 1181 -10.55 -3.43 -40.00
CA LYS A 1181 -11.82 -2.78 -39.68
C LYS A 1181 -12.27 -3.19 -38.28
N MET A 1182 -12.75 -2.21 -37.54
CA MET A 1182 -13.49 -2.38 -36.30
C MET A 1182 -14.97 -2.15 -36.62
N LEU A 1183 -15.81 -3.14 -36.35
CA LEU A 1183 -17.25 -3.04 -36.45
C LEU A 1183 -17.82 -3.04 -35.03
N ILE A 1184 -18.39 -1.91 -34.64
CA ILE A 1184 -18.99 -1.72 -33.32
C ILE A 1184 -20.49 -2.01 -33.43
N ASP A 1185 -20.95 -2.92 -32.58
CA ASP A 1185 -22.31 -3.45 -32.60
C ASP A 1185 -23.15 -2.80 -31.48
N HIS A 1186 -22.60 -2.72 -30.27
CA HIS A 1186 -23.34 -2.21 -29.12
C HIS A 1186 -22.40 -1.60 -28.08
N PHE A 1187 -22.81 -0.51 -27.44
CA PHE A 1187 -22.15 0.04 -26.27
C PHE A 1187 -23.15 0.45 -25.20
N GLU A 1188 -22.92 0.00 -23.98
CA GLU A 1188 -23.75 0.32 -22.82
C GLU A 1188 -22.91 0.82 -21.64
N ILE A 1189 -23.41 1.79 -20.88
CA ILE A 1189 -22.97 2.10 -19.52
C ILE A 1189 -24.16 1.92 -18.58
N ARG A 1190 -24.01 1.06 -17.58
CA ARG A 1190 -24.99 0.76 -16.54
C ARG A 1190 -24.47 1.24 -15.19
N ASP A 1191 -25.37 1.80 -14.39
CA ASP A 1191 -25.08 2.23 -13.02
C ASP A 1191 -24.82 1.01 -12.12
N GLY A 1192 -23.72 1.02 -11.38
CA GLY A 1192 -23.32 -0.07 -10.47
C GLY A 1192 -22.18 -0.99 -10.96
N VAL A 1193 -21.67 -1.78 -10.02
CA VAL A 1193 -20.60 -2.79 -10.23
C VAL A 1193 -21.27 -4.13 -10.54
N PHE A 1194 -21.26 -4.54 -11.80
CA PHE A 1194 -21.74 -5.87 -12.20
C PHE A 1194 -20.54 -6.80 -12.33
N PRO A 1195 -20.40 -7.81 -11.45
CA PRO A 1195 -19.22 -8.68 -11.43
C PRO A 1195 -19.06 -9.40 -12.77
N LEU A 1196 -17.82 -9.75 -13.12
CA LEU A 1196 -17.53 -10.43 -14.39
C LEU A 1196 -18.25 -11.78 -14.54
N SER A 1197 -18.63 -12.42 -13.43
CA SER A 1197 -19.45 -13.64 -13.42
C SER A 1197 -20.88 -13.44 -13.90
N GLU A 1198 -21.44 -12.22 -13.77
CA GLU A 1198 -22.76 -11.84 -14.28
C GLU A 1198 -22.64 -11.30 -15.71
N GLY A 1199 -22.32 -12.15 -16.69
CA GLY A 1199 -22.21 -11.65 -18.08
C GLY A 1199 -21.73 -12.62 -19.15
N GLY A 1200 -21.44 -13.88 -18.83
CA GLY A 1200 -21.20 -14.90 -19.85
C GLY A 1200 -22.53 -15.37 -20.44
N ASN A 1201 -22.84 -14.93 -21.67
CA ASN A 1201 -24.09 -15.14 -22.39
C ASN A 1201 -25.35 -14.48 -21.80
N GLU A 1202 -25.43 -13.15 -21.93
CA GLU A 1202 -26.67 -12.62 -22.49
C GLU A 1202 -26.54 -12.70 -24.01
N SER A 1203 -27.03 -13.79 -24.61
CA SER A 1203 -27.59 -13.64 -25.95
C SER A 1203 -28.62 -12.52 -25.80
N VAL A 1204 -28.37 -11.36 -26.38
CA VAL A 1204 -29.30 -10.23 -26.31
C VAL A 1204 -30.66 -10.74 -26.79
N ILE A 1205 -31.60 -10.92 -25.86
CA ILE A 1205 -32.96 -11.32 -26.18
C ILE A 1205 -33.62 -10.07 -26.75
N GLU A 1206 -33.43 -9.86 -28.04
CA GLU A 1206 -33.96 -8.71 -28.75
C GLU A 1206 -35.29 -9.07 -29.41
N ILE A 1207 -36.37 -8.33 -29.12
CA ILE A 1207 -37.61 -8.47 -29.88
C ILE A 1207 -37.42 -7.85 -31.28
N THR A 1208 -37.14 -8.69 -32.26
CA THR A 1208 -36.86 -8.30 -33.65
C THR A 1208 -38.10 -7.93 -34.45
N SER A 1209 -39.30 -8.36 -34.03
CA SER A 1209 -40.54 -8.01 -34.73
C SER A 1209 -41.79 -8.05 -33.85
N ILE A 1210 -42.72 -7.11 -34.09
CA ILE A 1210 -44.07 -7.11 -33.53
C ILE A 1210 -45.09 -6.83 -34.64
N ASP A 1211 -45.88 -7.85 -34.99
CA ASP A 1211 -46.93 -7.76 -36.00
C ASP A 1211 -48.33 -7.73 -35.36
N VAL A 1212 -49.09 -6.66 -35.63
CA VAL A 1212 -50.45 -6.48 -35.08
C VAL A 1212 -51.51 -6.64 -36.17
N THR A 1213 -52.43 -7.59 -35.99
CA THR A 1213 -53.61 -7.67 -36.85
C THR A 1213 -54.72 -6.75 -36.33
N ASN A 1214 -55.04 -5.69 -37.08
CA ASN A 1214 -56.08 -4.71 -36.75
C ASN A 1214 -57.53 -5.21 -36.97
N THR A 1215 -57.76 -6.52 -37.01
CA THR A 1215 -59.10 -7.12 -37.08
C THR A 1215 -59.50 -7.63 -35.71
N ALA A 1216 -60.67 -7.27 -35.20
CA ALA A 1216 -61.12 -7.70 -33.87
C ALA A 1216 -61.55 -9.19 -33.86
N PRO A 1217 -61.08 -9.99 -32.88
CA PRO A 1217 -60.17 -9.61 -31.80
C PRO A 1217 -58.73 -9.45 -32.28
N GLN A 1218 -58.03 -8.43 -31.75
CA GLN A 1218 -56.66 -8.14 -32.18
C GLN A 1218 -55.73 -9.30 -31.79
N THR A 1219 -54.75 -9.56 -32.63
CA THR A 1219 -53.69 -10.54 -32.39
C THR A 1219 -52.36 -9.85 -32.57
N VAL A 1220 -51.44 -10.03 -31.62
CA VAL A 1220 -50.07 -9.56 -31.70
C VAL A 1220 -49.15 -10.77 -31.86
N THR A 1221 -48.32 -10.77 -32.89
CA THR A 1221 -47.25 -11.76 -33.08
C THR A 1221 -45.93 -11.10 -32.70
N ILE A 1222 -45.14 -11.76 -31.87
CA ILE A 1222 -43.88 -11.26 -31.32
C ILE A 1222 -42.79 -12.23 -31.75
N THR A 1223 -41.72 -11.72 -32.34
CA THR A 1223 -40.52 -12.49 -32.70
C THR A 1223 -39.33 -11.90 -31.98
N TRP A 1224 -38.45 -12.75 -31.46
CA TRP A 1224 -37.20 -12.33 -30.83
C TRP A 1224 -36.03 -13.23 -31.23
N SER A 1225 -34.82 -12.67 -31.18
CA SER A 1225 -33.56 -13.40 -31.34
C SER A 1225 -33.42 -14.41 -30.20
N SER A 1226 -33.30 -15.69 -30.53
CA SER A 1226 -33.25 -16.79 -29.57
C SER A 1226 -31.99 -17.63 -29.69
N THR A 1227 -31.55 -18.20 -28.58
CA THR A 1227 -30.42 -19.12 -28.50
C THR A 1227 -30.90 -20.54 -28.78
N PRO A 1228 -30.32 -21.25 -29.76
CA PRO A 1228 -30.71 -22.63 -30.05
C PRO A 1228 -30.62 -23.53 -28.80
N GLY A 1229 -31.73 -24.18 -28.45
CA GLY A 1229 -31.82 -25.08 -27.30
C GLY A 1229 -32.18 -24.44 -25.97
N ALA A 1230 -32.30 -23.11 -25.89
CA ALA A 1230 -32.79 -22.40 -24.71
C ALA A 1230 -34.33 -22.45 -24.60
N THR A 1231 -34.85 -22.04 -23.44
CA THR A 1231 -36.30 -21.96 -23.15
C THR A 1231 -36.66 -20.55 -22.66
N TYR A 1232 -37.84 -20.03 -23.03
CA TYR A 1232 -38.24 -18.64 -22.78
C TYR A 1232 -39.63 -18.51 -22.16
N ASN A 1233 -39.84 -17.43 -21.41
CA ASN A 1233 -41.13 -16.98 -20.89
C ASN A 1233 -41.48 -15.61 -21.50
N VAL A 1234 -42.73 -15.45 -21.93
CA VAL A 1234 -43.24 -14.18 -22.46
C VAL A 1234 -44.28 -13.64 -21.49
N GLU A 1235 -44.13 -12.38 -21.10
CA GLU A 1235 -45.07 -11.66 -20.24
C GLU A 1235 -45.63 -10.44 -20.97
N TRP A 1236 -46.83 -10.00 -20.57
CA TRP A 1236 -47.47 -8.80 -21.10
C TRP A 1236 -47.98 -7.88 -19.99
N SER A 1237 -48.05 -6.59 -20.29
CA SER A 1237 -48.59 -5.57 -19.38
C SER A 1237 -49.39 -4.53 -20.16
N ASN A 1238 -50.36 -3.89 -19.52
CA ASN A 1238 -51.04 -2.72 -20.05
C ASN A 1238 -50.48 -1.40 -19.49
N ASP A 1239 -49.69 -1.45 -18.42
CA ASP A 1239 -49.25 -0.27 -17.64
C ASP A 1239 -47.76 -0.26 -17.23
N LEU A 1240 -46.99 -1.30 -17.59
CA LEU A 1240 -45.60 -1.54 -17.21
C LEU A 1240 -45.36 -1.79 -15.70
N LEU A 1241 -46.40 -1.76 -14.87
CA LEU A 1241 -46.33 -1.98 -13.43
C LEU A 1241 -46.70 -3.43 -13.09
N GLU A 1242 -47.84 -3.90 -13.61
CA GLU A 1242 -48.31 -5.27 -13.42
C GLU A 1242 -48.05 -6.10 -14.67
N TRP A 1243 -47.28 -7.18 -14.52
CA TRP A 1243 -46.92 -8.10 -15.60
C TRP A 1243 -47.70 -9.39 -15.45
N ASN A 1244 -48.41 -9.77 -16.51
CA ASN A 1244 -49.17 -11.00 -16.61
C ASN A 1244 -48.41 -11.98 -17.49
N ASN A 1245 -48.35 -13.23 -17.08
CA ASN A 1245 -47.79 -14.27 -17.91
C ASN A 1245 -48.61 -14.47 -19.19
N LEU A 1246 -47.95 -14.52 -20.35
CA LEU A 1246 -48.56 -14.87 -21.62
C LEU A 1246 -48.42 -16.38 -21.86
N ILE A 1247 -47.17 -16.86 -21.93
CA ILE A 1247 -46.79 -18.25 -22.13
C ILE A 1247 -45.43 -18.48 -21.44
N ASP A 1248 -45.32 -19.57 -20.70
CA ASP A 1248 -44.08 -20.08 -20.11
C ASP A 1248 -43.48 -21.23 -20.92
N ASP A 1249 -42.20 -21.49 -20.70
CA ASP A 1249 -41.44 -22.65 -21.18
C ASP A 1249 -41.47 -22.84 -22.72
N ILE A 1250 -41.32 -21.75 -23.46
CA ILE A 1250 -41.25 -21.75 -24.92
C ILE A 1250 -39.86 -22.23 -25.36
N PRO A 1251 -39.72 -23.43 -25.96
CA PRO A 1251 -38.43 -23.87 -26.49
C PRO A 1251 -38.04 -23.01 -27.69
N SER A 1252 -36.75 -22.74 -27.82
CA SER A 1252 -36.18 -22.03 -28.96
C SER A 1252 -36.46 -22.73 -30.29
N ASP A 1253 -36.91 -21.98 -31.31
CA ASP A 1253 -37.13 -22.46 -32.68
C ASP A 1253 -35.85 -22.36 -33.56
N GLY A 1254 -34.70 -21.97 -32.98
CA GLY A 1254 -33.44 -21.76 -33.68
C GLY A 1254 -32.85 -20.40 -33.31
N ASP A 1255 -32.42 -19.63 -34.32
CA ASP A 1255 -31.86 -18.28 -34.12
C ASP A 1255 -32.96 -17.24 -33.82
N ASP A 1256 -34.22 -17.53 -34.15
CA ASP A 1256 -35.39 -16.70 -33.86
C ASP A 1256 -36.53 -17.57 -33.29
N THR A 1257 -37.28 -17.03 -32.33
CA THR A 1257 -38.49 -17.67 -31.78
C THR A 1257 -39.69 -16.74 -31.89
N THR A 1258 -40.88 -17.28 -32.20
CA THR A 1258 -42.09 -16.49 -32.47
C THR A 1258 -43.29 -16.97 -31.64
N VAL A 1259 -43.99 -16.04 -30.98
CA VAL A 1259 -45.21 -16.30 -30.19
C VAL A 1259 -46.35 -15.37 -30.58
N LYS A 1260 -47.59 -15.85 -30.42
CA LYS A 1260 -48.81 -15.08 -30.66
C LYS A 1260 -49.61 -14.84 -29.39
N ASN A 1261 -49.97 -13.59 -29.17
CA ASN A 1261 -50.99 -13.18 -28.21
C ASN A 1261 -52.33 -12.97 -28.93
N GLU A 1262 -53.25 -13.91 -28.75
CA GLU A 1262 -54.57 -13.90 -29.39
C GLU A 1262 -55.65 -13.33 -28.45
N ASN A 1263 -56.78 -12.93 -29.02
CA ASN A 1263 -57.99 -12.50 -28.29
C ASN A 1263 -57.85 -11.21 -27.47
N ILE A 1264 -57.00 -10.27 -27.91
CA ILE A 1264 -56.83 -8.98 -27.25
C ILE A 1264 -58.12 -8.16 -27.43
N PRO A 1265 -58.77 -7.69 -26.34
CA PRO A 1265 -59.96 -6.85 -26.41
C PRO A 1265 -59.72 -5.61 -27.27
N ALA A 1266 -60.71 -5.23 -28.07
CA ALA A 1266 -60.59 -4.06 -28.96
C ALA A 1266 -60.51 -2.70 -28.20
N ASP A 1267 -60.71 -2.75 -26.88
CA ASP A 1267 -60.76 -1.59 -25.99
C ASP A 1267 -59.40 -1.33 -25.30
N ASP A 1268 -58.40 -2.20 -25.50
CA ASP A 1268 -57.03 -1.99 -25.00
C ASP A 1268 -56.26 -1.10 -25.99
N ASP A 1269 -56.02 0.16 -25.59
CA ASP A 1269 -55.34 1.15 -26.43
C ASP A 1269 -53.82 0.91 -26.56
N ARG A 1270 -53.22 0.14 -25.63
CA ARG A 1270 -51.76 -0.11 -25.54
C ARG A 1270 -51.51 -1.47 -24.90
N ARG A 1271 -50.44 -2.15 -25.33
CA ARG A 1271 -49.96 -3.38 -24.73
C ARG A 1271 -48.45 -3.48 -24.86
N PHE A 1272 -47.80 -3.91 -23.78
CA PHE A 1272 -46.35 -4.06 -23.67
C PHE A 1272 -46.01 -5.54 -23.48
N TYR A 1273 -44.84 -5.95 -23.97
CA TYR A 1273 -44.35 -7.31 -23.89
C TYR A 1273 -42.91 -7.32 -23.42
N ARG A 1274 -42.53 -8.37 -22.69
CA ARG A 1274 -41.13 -8.68 -22.41
C ARG A 1274 -40.90 -10.19 -22.50
N VAL A 1275 -39.71 -10.56 -22.93
CA VAL A 1275 -39.27 -11.95 -23.04
C VAL A 1275 -38.14 -12.17 -22.04
N LYS A 1276 -38.15 -13.32 -21.38
CA LYS A 1276 -37.11 -13.75 -20.44
C LYS A 1276 -36.68 -15.15 -20.80
N GLN A 1277 -35.39 -15.45 -20.70
CA GLN A 1277 -34.93 -16.84 -20.75
C GLN A 1277 -35.23 -17.51 -19.40
N SER A 1278 -35.78 -18.72 -19.43
CA SER A 1278 -35.94 -19.55 -18.24
C SER A 1278 -34.57 -20.01 -17.77
N SER A 1279 -34.18 -19.65 -16.55
CA SER A 1279 -33.03 -20.21 -15.85
C SER A 1279 -33.36 -21.62 -15.38
N ASP A 1280 -32.54 -22.61 -15.75
CA ASP A 1280 -32.51 -23.92 -15.05
C ASP A 1280 -31.81 -23.79 -13.70
#